data_AF-A0A9P6YK01-F1
#
_entry.id   AF-A0A9P6YK01-F1
#
_cell.length_a   1.000
_cell.length_b   1.000
_cell.length_c   1.000
_cell.angle_alpha   90.00
_cell.angle_beta   90.00
_cell.angle_gamma   90.00
#
_symmetry.space_group_name_H-M   'P 1'
#
loop_
_entity.id
_entity.type
_entity.pdbx_description
1 polymer ?
#
loop_
_entity_poly.entity_id
_entity_poly.type
_entity_poly.pdbx_seq_one_letter_code
_entity_poly.pdbx_strand_id
1 'polypeptide(L)'
;MTKDIRFDGRVAIITGAGGGIGKAYALFFSSRGASVVVNDLGASNSGDGSSSKAADVVVNEILKNGGKAVANYNSVEDGAKIVETAMKAFGRVDIIVNNAGILRDKSFARITDADWDIIQAVHVKGSYAVTKAAWPIMRKQKYGRIIMTASAAGLYGNFGQANYSAAKLALASFSNSLAKEGSKDNIHCNTIAPMAASRMTETILPPEILASLKPEFVTPVVGYLCHEDTKDNGGIFEVGGGFVSKLRWERSAGAVFKADETFGPAAVGAKWNEITDFGKNNEYPTSVMDTDFLALLERAKQAPLNPKAEPLRYDGQVAIVTGAGGGLGKAYALLFAKLGASVVVNDLGGSAHGQGSDSRAADLVVDEIRKAGGKAVANYDSVEDGEKVVETALKAFGRIDIIVNNAGILRDKSFARMTDEDWDLVHRVHLRGTYKVIKAAWPHFVKQNYGRIINTASAVGLYGNFGQTNYSAAKLGVVGLTRTLALEGQRKNIICNVIAPNAGTRMTATVMPPEMVEAFKPEYVAPLVAYLGHSSNEETGNIFEVGSGWIAQVRWQRSGGVGFPANRTLTPEQVASAWARISDFDDGRATNPNSTQDSFQGFMENFSNVAEEESKEGGFDLEAARKLVSETLEFSYGEREAILYALGVGCKRTDLQYVYENHADFAVLPTFGVIPSFTAMNTVPFGDFLPNFNPMMLLHGEQFLSLKKPIPTSGTLKSTAHLIDVLDKGKGASVVVGVTTVDESGEVVFENEFTLFIRGSGGFNGKQKGEDRGAATAANKVPNRKPDAVVTEKTNEDQAALYRLSGDYNPLHIDPEMSSIGGFDVPILHGLCSFGISGKHVLKTFGNNDPAAFKNIKARFAKHVFPGETLETSMWKEGNKVIFQTRVIERDVIAISNAAVELNPTSRESKFLKHTRIITTTSTTNNPSSTHCSIQSPSPSIATEPTVYRGTKFKPITPATLSNLPGLYKELSKSKLAGLVALTTMAGYAMAPGAIDVSTLLYTTVGTGLCISSANAINQWIEIPYDAQMLRTRNRVLGRRALTPIHAFNFGILSGTAGVATLATMVNPLTAALGAGNILLYTAVYTPMKRSSIANTWAGAVVGAIPPMMGWAAVTNSLDAGAWVLGTILYAWQFPHFNALAWNLRADYSKAGYRMMAVTDPKLNARVSLRYSLAMFPLCWSMPYLDMTSWVFALDSSIVNAALLYGAVKFWHKSNEKSARQLFFGSIVHLPVLLGLMMVHKVYTVENENIDLYEEIVEEIDEE
;
A
#
# COMPACT_ATOMS: atom_id res chain seq x y z
N MET A 1 -6.77 29.14 -2.24
CA MET A 1 -6.07 29.17 -3.54
C MET A 1 -4.62 28.80 -3.29
N THR A 2 -4.19 27.62 -3.72
CA THR A 2 -2.75 27.32 -3.84
C THR A 2 -2.18 28.25 -4.90
N LYS A 3 -1.08 28.94 -4.57
CA LYS A 3 -0.36 29.82 -5.50
C LYS A 3 0.13 28.97 -6.68
N ASP A 4 0.04 29.49 -7.90
CA ASP A 4 0.55 28.82 -9.11
C ASP A 4 2.04 28.46 -8.92
N ILE A 5 2.41 27.18 -9.09
CA ILE A 5 3.78 26.69 -8.90
C ILE A 5 4.59 27.04 -10.14
N ARG A 6 5.51 27.98 -9.98
CA ARG A 6 6.34 28.52 -11.07
C ARG A 6 7.83 28.49 -10.72
N PHE A 7 8.67 28.56 -11.74
CA PHE A 7 10.13 28.53 -11.67
C PHE A 7 10.75 29.72 -12.38
N ASP A 8 10.05 30.86 -12.40
CA ASP A 8 10.53 32.07 -13.06
C ASP A 8 11.90 32.49 -12.48
N GLY A 9 12.86 32.72 -13.37
CA GLY A 9 14.24 33.09 -12.99
C GLY A 9 15.09 31.95 -12.42
N ARG A 10 14.56 30.71 -12.37
CA ARG A 10 15.33 29.52 -11.99
C ARG A 10 15.99 28.88 -13.22
N VAL A 11 17.14 28.23 -13.00
CA VAL A 11 17.84 27.46 -14.02
C VAL A 11 17.84 25.98 -13.69
N ALA A 12 17.35 25.15 -14.61
CA ALA A 12 17.27 23.70 -14.47
C ALA A 12 18.24 22.99 -15.43
N ILE A 13 19.10 22.14 -14.90
CA ILE A 13 19.90 21.17 -15.67
C ILE A 13 19.17 19.84 -15.66
N ILE A 14 18.88 19.30 -16.85
CA ILE A 14 18.20 18.01 -16.99
C ILE A 14 19.08 17.13 -17.86
N THR A 15 19.55 16.03 -17.28
CA THR A 15 20.45 15.08 -17.95
C THR A 15 19.65 13.99 -18.65
N GLY A 16 20.11 13.54 -19.83
CA GLY A 16 19.37 12.59 -20.68
C GLY A 16 18.02 13.17 -21.14
N ALA A 17 18.01 14.44 -21.54
CA ALA A 17 16.82 15.22 -21.82
C ALA A 17 16.42 15.26 -23.31
N GLY A 18 17.12 14.52 -24.18
CA GLY A 18 16.81 14.45 -25.62
C GLY A 18 15.61 13.57 -25.97
N GLY A 19 15.03 12.84 -25.00
CA GLY A 19 13.85 12.01 -25.20
C GLY A 19 13.21 11.52 -23.90
N GLY A 20 12.11 10.77 -24.03
CA GLY A 20 11.41 10.13 -22.91
C GLY A 20 11.06 11.10 -21.79
N ILE A 21 11.24 10.64 -20.54
CA ILE A 21 10.88 11.41 -19.34
C ILE A 21 11.77 12.66 -19.15
N GLY A 22 13.04 12.62 -19.59
CA GLY A 22 13.95 13.76 -19.53
C GLY A 22 13.47 14.93 -20.39
N LYS A 23 13.03 14.62 -21.62
CA LYS A 23 12.37 15.61 -22.49
C LYS A 23 11.12 16.20 -21.82
N ALA A 24 10.29 15.36 -21.21
CA ALA A 24 9.08 15.81 -20.54
C ALA A 24 9.40 16.76 -19.37
N TYR A 25 10.44 16.50 -18.57
CA TYR A 25 10.91 17.45 -17.55
C TYR A 25 11.34 18.78 -18.16
N ALA A 26 12.10 18.76 -19.26
CA ALA A 26 12.59 19.98 -19.90
C ALA A 26 11.46 20.88 -20.41
N LEU A 27 10.47 20.28 -21.06
CA LEU A 27 9.28 20.99 -21.51
C LEU A 27 8.45 21.51 -20.33
N PHE A 28 8.29 20.71 -19.27
CA PHE A 28 7.56 21.10 -18.06
C PHE A 28 8.21 22.29 -17.33
N PHE A 29 9.51 22.21 -17.02
CA PHE A 29 10.20 23.28 -16.31
C PHE A 29 10.21 24.57 -17.15
N SER A 30 10.41 24.45 -18.46
CA SER A 30 10.35 25.60 -19.35
C SER A 30 8.95 26.22 -19.42
N SER A 31 7.87 25.42 -19.50
CA SER A 31 6.50 25.95 -19.55
C SER A 31 6.09 26.64 -18.25
N ARG A 32 6.77 26.30 -17.14
CA ARG A 32 6.62 26.94 -15.83
C ARG A 32 7.67 28.03 -15.55
N GLY A 33 8.37 28.52 -16.57
CA GLY A 33 9.20 29.74 -16.51
C GLY A 33 10.69 29.53 -16.22
N ALA A 34 11.16 28.29 -16.06
CA ALA A 34 12.59 28.03 -15.87
C ALA A 34 13.38 28.19 -17.19
N SER A 35 14.65 28.58 -17.07
CA SER A 35 15.62 28.42 -18.16
C SER A 35 16.25 27.03 -18.08
N VAL A 36 16.33 26.29 -19.18
CA VAL A 36 16.65 24.86 -19.16
C VAL A 36 17.95 24.56 -19.91
N VAL A 37 18.87 23.84 -19.28
CA VAL A 37 19.98 23.17 -19.96
C VAL A 37 19.54 21.75 -20.31
N VAL A 38 19.39 21.49 -21.61
CA VAL A 38 19.00 20.18 -22.14
C VAL A 38 20.27 19.41 -22.45
N ASN A 39 20.70 18.56 -21.52
CA ASN A 39 21.88 17.70 -21.71
C ASN A 39 21.46 16.35 -22.31
N ASP A 40 22.06 15.98 -23.44
CA ASP A 40 21.94 14.63 -24.01
C ASP A 40 23.16 14.31 -24.89
N LEU A 41 23.78 13.15 -24.66
CA LEU A 41 24.91 12.67 -25.46
C LEU A 41 24.46 12.17 -26.85
N GLY A 42 23.18 11.87 -27.02
CA GLY A 42 22.60 11.24 -28.21
C GLY A 42 22.94 9.76 -28.35
N ALA A 43 23.35 9.11 -27.27
CA ALA A 43 23.66 7.69 -27.24
C ALA A 43 22.39 6.82 -27.27
N SER A 44 22.50 5.57 -27.73
CA SER A 44 21.40 4.60 -27.72
C SER A 44 21.00 4.20 -26.28
N ASN A 45 19.93 3.42 -26.10
CA ASN A 45 19.58 2.84 -24.78
C ASN A 45 20.70 1.93 -24.23
N SER A 46 21.53 1.40 -25.14
CA SER A 46 22.74 0.67 -24.84
C SER A 46 23.95 1.61 -24.77
N GLY A 47 23.82 2.93 -24.68
CA GLY A 47 24.97 3.83 -24.54
C GLY A 47 25.95 3.83 -25.71
N ASP A 48 25.55 3.29 -26.88
CA ASP A 48 26.39 3.26 -28.08
C ASP A 48 26.08 4.47 -28.98
N GLY A 49 27.12 5.07 -29.57
CA GLY A 49 27.02 6.23 -30.47
C GLY A 49 26.88 7.58 -29.75
N SER A 50 26.95 8.68 -30.51
CA SER A 50 26.65 10.04 -30.04
C SER A 50 25.99 10.87 -31.15
N SER A 51 25.10 11.78 -30.78
CA SER A 51 24.38 12.64 -31.73
C SER A 51 23.91 13.93 -31.08
N SER A 52 24.34 15.08 -31.60
CA SER A 52 23.90 16.40 -31.09
C SER A 52 22.40 16.64 -31.30
N LYS A 53 21.81 15.96 -32.29
CA LYS A 53 20.45 16.22 -32.78
C LYS A 53 19.37 16.04 -31.71
N ALA A 54 19.56 15.14 -30.74
CA ALA A 54 18.54 14.85 -29.73
C ALA A 54 18.29 16.05 -28.80
N ALA A 55 19.36 16.65 -28.27
CA ALA A 55 19.24 17.83 -27.41
C ALA A 55 18.73 19.06 -28.20
N ASP A 56 19.24 19.26 -29.43
CA ASP A 56 18.83 20.36 -30.30
C ASP A 56 17.33 20.37 -30.59
N VAL A 57 16.73 19.20 -30.85
CA VAL A 57 15.29 19.09 -31.12
C VAL A 57 14.47 19.61 -29.94
N VAL A 58 14.84 19.25 -28.71
CA VAL A 58 14.11 19.67 -27.50
C VAL A 58 14.32 21.15 -27.22
N VAL A 59 15.53 21.67 -27.41
CA VAL A 59 15.81 23.11 -27.28
C VAL A 59 15.01 23.93 -28.29
N ASN A 60 14.98 23.51 -29.55
CA ASN A 60 14.20 24.20 -30.59
C ASN A 60 12.70 24.19 -30.28
N GLU A 61 12.18 23.09 -29.73
CA GLU A 61 10.79 22.99 -29.27
C GLU A 61 10.50 23.98 -28.12
N ILE A 62 11.41 24.07 -27.14
CA ILE A 62 11.30 25.04 -26.04
C ILE A 62 11.32 26.48 -26.56
N LEU A 63 12.27 26.82 -27.42
CA LEU A 63 12.41 28.17 -27.99
C LEU A 63 11.18 28.56 -28.83
N LYS A 64 10.66 27.62 -29.63
CA LYS A 64 9.43 27.82 -30.42
C LYS A 64 8.21 28.13 -29.54
N ASN A 65 8.15 27.54 -28.35
CA ASN A 65 7.09 27.77 -27.37
C ASN A 65 7.36 28.98 -26.45
N GLY A 66 8.35 29.83 -26.77
CA GLY A 66 8.67 31.06 -26.03
C GLY A 66 9.48 30.86 -24.74
N GLY A 67 9.99 29.65 -24.50
CA GLY A 67 10.86 29.34 -23.37
C GLY A 67 12.32 29.68 -23.61
N LYS A 68 13.17 29.44 -22.60
CA LYS A 68 14.62 29.66 -22.67
C LYS A 68 15.35 28.34 -22.47
N ALA A 69 16.14 27.91 -23.45
CA ALA A 69 16.94 26.71 -23.31
C ALA A 69 18.27 26.77 -24.09
N VAL A 70 19.22 25.93 -23.66
CA VAL A 70 20.50 25.71 -24.35
C VAL A 70 20.83 24.21 -24.35
N ALA A 71 21.36 23.72 -25.46
CA ALA A 71 21.76 22.32 -25.60
C ALA A 71 23.12 22.07 -24.96
N ASN A 72 23.33 20.87 -24.46
CA ASN A 72 24.64 20.38 -24.04
C ASN A 72 24.83 18.91 -24.48
N TYR A 73 25.98 18.60 -25.06
CA TYR A 73 26.26 17.28 -25.67
C TYR A 73 27.29 16.45 -24.92
N ASN A 74 27.68 16.87 -23.72
CA ASN A 74 28.74 16.20 -22.97
C ASN A 74 28.20 14.94 -22.28
N SER A 75 29.08 13.96 -22.07
CA SER A 75 28.79 12.85 -21.14
C SER A 75 28.47 13.40 -19.76
N VAL A 76 27.59 12.74 -19.03
CA VAL A 76 27.30 13.09 -17.62
C VAL A 76 28.51 12.92 -16.71
N GLU A 77 29.51 12.14 -17.12
CA GLU A 77 30.80 12.04 -16.44
C GLU A 77 31.57 13.38 -16.48
N ASP A 78 31.36 14.19 -17.53
CA ASP A 78 31.92 15.53 -17.69
C ASP A 78 31.00 16.60 -17.03
N GLY A 79 30.53 16.33 -15.81
CA GLY A 79 29.55 17.18 -15.12
C GLY A 79 29.94 18.66 -15.00
N ALA A 80 31.24 18.95 -14.91
CA ALA A 80 31.76 20.32 -14.92
C ALA A 80 31.42 21.09 -16.21
N LYS A 81 31.53 20.45 -17.39
CA LYS A 81 31.21 21.08 -18.69
C LYS A 81 29.70 21.32 -18.83
N ILE A 82 28.88 20.45 -18.26
CA ILE A 82 27.42 20.60 -18.23
C ILE A 82 27.05 21.82 -17.39
N VAL A 83 27.60 21.93 -16.18
CA VAL A 83 27.36 23.08 -15.29
C VAL A 83 27.94 24.37 -15.87
N GLU A 84 29.11 24.32 -16.51
CA GLU A 84 29.70 25.46 -17.21
C GLU A 84 28.78 26.01 -18.29
N THR A 85 28.07 25.13 -19.01
CA THR A 85 27.08 25.55 -20.02
C THR A 85 25.93 26.33 -19.39
N ALA A 86 25.41 25.88 -18.24
CA ALA A 86 24.39 26.60 -17.49
C ALA A 86 24.89 27.97 -17.02
N MET A 87 26.11 28.02 -16.48
CA MET A 87 26.71 29.26 -16.00
C MET A 87 26.98 30.26 -17.12
N LYS A 88 27.46 29.80 -18.29
CA LYS A 88 27.68 30.67 -19.46
C LYS A 88 26.39 31.22 -20.04
N ALA A 89 25.35 30.38 -20.13
CA ALA A 89 24.08 30.78 -20.74
C ALA A 89 23.19 31.62 -19.80
N PHE A 90 23.17 31.27 -18.51
CA PHE A 90 22.17 31.79 -17.57
C PHE A 90 22.74 32.29 -16.23
N GLY A 91 24.04 32.13 -15.97
CA GLY A 91 24.73 32.71 -14.81
C GLY A 91 24.46 32.03 -13.45
N ARG A 92 23.63 30.97 -13.40
CA ARG A 92 23.25 30.26 -12.17
C ARG A 92 22.80 28.82 -12.44
N VAL A 93 22.65 28.03 -11.38
CA VAL A 93 22.04 26.68 -11.41
C VAL A 93 21.20 26.50 -10.14
N ASP A 94 19.90 26.24 -10.29
CA ASP A 94 18.97 26.09 -9.17
C ASP A 94 18.47 24.66 -9.02
N ILE A 95 18.22 23.99 -10.15
CA ILE A 95 17.60 22.67 -10.21
C ILE A 95 18.52 21.72 -10.98
N ILE A 96 18.73 20.51 -10.45
CA ILE A 96 19.35 19.40 -11.17
C ILE A 96 18.41 18.20 -11.16
N VAL A 97 18.08 17.70 -12.35
CA VAL A 97 17.41 16.42 -12.52
C VAL A 97 18.41 15.40 -13.08
N ASN A 98 18.94 14.55 -12.19
CA ASN A 98 19.84 13.45 -12.53
C ASN A 98 19.04 12.27 -13.09
N ASN A 99 18.73 12.34 -14.38
CA ASN A 99 17.84 11.43 -15.09
C ASN A 99 18.56 10.54 -16.12
N ALA A 100 19.71 10.94 -16.65
CA ALA A 100 20.44 10.18 -17.67
C ALA A 100 20.64 8.71 -17.28
N GLY A 101 20.50 7.82 -18.26
CA GLY A 101 20.55 6.40 -18.00
C GLY A 101 20.58 5.50 -19.23
N ILE A 102 21.10 4.29 -19.05
CA ILE A 102 21.27 3.24 -20.06
C ILE A 102 20.98 1.86 -19.44
N LEU A 103 20.85 0.81 -20.26
CA LEU A 103 20.69 -0.57 -19.78
C LEU A 103 21.76 -1.52 -20.31
N ARG A 104 22.04 -2.56 -19.50
CA ARG A 104 22.86 -3.73 -19.82
C ARG A 104 22.28 -4.98 -19.18
N ASP A 105 21.07 -5.33 -19.61
CA ASP A 105 20.30 -6.42 -19.00
C ASP A 105 20.88 -7.77 -19.37
N LYS A 106 21.56 -8.39 -18.40
CA LYS A 106 22.15 -9.71 -18.49
C LYS A 106 22.04 -10.37 -17.12
N SER A 107 21.63 -11.64 -17.09
CA SER A 107 21.75 -12.48 -15.89
C SER A 107 23.14 -12.33 -15.28
N PHE A 108 23.26 -12.36 -13.97
CA PHE A 108 24.53 -12.20 -13.26
C PHE A 108 25.63 -13.15 -13.74
N ALA A 109 25.28 -14.37 -14.16
CA ALA A 109 26.24 -15.30 -14.76
C ALA A 109 26.90 -14.76 -16.05
N ARG A 110 26.19 -13.93 -16.83
CA ARG A 110 26.58 -13.42 -18.16
C ARG A 110 27.00 -11.95 -18.20
N ILE A 111 26.77 -11.18 -17.14
CA ILE A 111 27.27 -9.81 -17.06
C ILE A 111 28.80 -9.78 -17.15
N THR A 112 29.37 -8.83 -17.89
CA THR A 112 30.81 -8.59 -17.95
C THR A 112 31.21 -7.39 -17.09
N ASP A 113 32.50 -7.22 -16.80
CA ASP A 113 32.98 -6.04 -16.08
C ASP A 113 32.70 -4.74 -16.85
N ALA A 114 32.81 -4.75 -18.18
CA ALA A 114 32.44 -3.61 -19.01
C ALA A 114 30.95 -3.25 -18.89
N ASP A 115 30.06 -4.25 -18.82
CA ASP A 115 28.63 -4.02 -18.60
C ASP A 115 28.34 -3.44 -17.20
N TRP A 116 29.13 -3.82 -16.20
CA TRP A 116 29.04 -3.26 -14.85
C TRP A 116 29.53 -1.82 -14.81
N ASP A 117 30.74 -1.59 -15.32
CA ASP A 117 31.45 -0.32 -15.23
C ASP A 117 30.71 0.80 -15.95
N ILE A 118 30.18 0.56 -17.16
CA ILE A 118 29.44 1.58 -17.90
C ILE A 118 28.12 2.00 -17.21
N ILE A 119 27.44 1.05 -16.54
CA ILE A 119 26.21 1.34 -15.80
C ILE A 119 26.52 2.18 -14.56
N GLN A 120 27.59 1.86 -13.83
CA GLN A 120 28.01 2.67 -12.68
C GLN A 120 28.50 4.06 -13.12
N ALA A 121 29.24 4.14 -14.23
CA ALA A 121 29.76 5.39 -14.79
C ALA A 121 28.63 6.37 -15.13
N VAL A 122 27.64 5.93 -15.92
CA VAL A 122 26.53 6.80 -16.36
C VAL A 122 25.60 7.16 -15.21
N HIS A 123 25.14 6.17 -14.44
CA HIS A 123 24.07 6.42 -13.48
C HIS A 123 24.57 7.02 -12.17
N VAL A 124 25.70 6.53 -11.64
CA VAL A 124 26.16 6.88 -10.30
C VAL A 124 27.25 7.95 -10.38
N LYS A 125 28.33 7.70 -11.12
CA LYS A 125 29.42 8.68 -11.29
C LYS A 125 28.94 9.93 -12.04
N GLY A 126 28.11 9.78 -13.07
CA GLY A 126 27.51 10.91 -13.79
C GLY A 126 26.66 11.81 -12.91
N SER A 127 25.75 11.22 -12.13
CA SER A 127 24.94 11.97 -11.14
C SER A 127 25.82 12.67 -10.10
N TYR A 128 26.86 11.99 -9.61
CA TYR A 128 27.87 12.58 -8.75
C TYR A 128 28.56 13.77 -9.41
N ALA A 129 29.08 13.63 -10.63
CA ALA A 129 29.89 14.64 -11.29
C ALA A 129 29.10 15.92 -11.56
N VAL A 130 27.87 15.79 -12.06
CA VAL A 130 26.97 16.94 -12.31
C VAL A 130 26.62 17.64 -11.00
N THR A 131 26.20 16.90 -9.99
CA THR A 131 25.85 17.47 -8.69
C THR A 131 27.06 18.08 -7.99
N LYS A 132 28.23 17.45 -8.06
CA LYS A 132 29.49 17.94 -7.49
C LYS A 132 29.90 19.28 -8.07
N ALA A 133 29.78 19.43 -9.39
CA ALA A 133 30.10 20.68 -10.09
C ALA A 133 29.13 21.83 -9.73
N ALA A 134 27.85 21.54 -9.56
CA ALA A 134 26.85 22.56 -9.20
C ALA A 134 26.82 22.90 -7.69
N TRP A 135 27.26 21.98 -6.83
CA TRP A 135 27.23 22.12 -5.37
C TRP A 135 27.81 23.43 -4.85
N PRO A 136 29.03 23.88 -5.24
CA PRO A 136 29.57 25.16 -4.75
C PRO A 136 28.71 26.37 -5.15
N ILE A 137 28.07 26.33 -6.32
CA ILE A 137 27.16 27.39 -6.81
C ILE A 137 25.90 27.42 -5.94
N MET A 138 25.24 26.27 -5.77
CA MET A 138 24.03 26.12 -4.94
C MET A 138 24.27 26.55 -3.48
N ARG A 139 25.44 26.21 -2.92
CA ARG A 139 25.82 26.62 -1.56
C ARG A 139 26.04 28.12 -1.44
N LYS A 140 26.69 28.73 -2.43
CA LYS A 140 26.93 30.19 -2.46
C LYS A 140 25.61 30.97 -2.54
N GLN A 141 24.66 30.49 -3.34
CA GLN A 141 23.36 31.14 -3.51
C GLN A 141 22.32 30.77 -2.43
N LYS A 142 22.65 29.86 -1.51
CA LYS A 142 21.73 29.36 -0.45
C LYS A 142 20.42 28.82 -1.01
N TYR A 143 20.50 28.09 -2.12
CA TYR A 143 19.35 27.46 -2.75
C TYR A 143 19.78 26.34 -3.68
N GLY A 144 19.12 25.20 -3.63
CA GLY A 144 19.27 24.15 -4.63
C GLY A 144 18.17 23.09 -4.53
N ARG A 145 17.82 22.47 -5.65
CA ARG A 145 16.83 21.39 -5.72
C ARG A 145 17.38 20.29 -6.61
N ILE A 146 17.54 19.10 -6.07
CA ILE A 146 18.18 17.99 -6.76
C ILE A 146 17.24 16.79 -6.74
N ILE A 147 17.06 16.18 -7.90
CA ILE A 147 16.28 14.95 -8.07
C ILE A 147 17.19 13.84 -8.55
N MET A 148 17.19 12.75 -7.81
CA MET A 148 17.84 11.49 -8.19
C MET A 148 16.80 10.54 -8.79
N THR A 149 17.06 10.03 -10.00
CA THR A 149 16.18 9.04 -10.64
C THR A 149 16.63 7.61 -10.34
N ALA A 150 16.01 6.99 -9.33
CA ALA A 150 16.11 5.57 -9.00
C ALA A 150 15.20 4.72 -9.91
N SER A 151 14.76 3.54 -9.44
CA SER A 151 13.77 2.69 -10.11
C SER A 151 13.24 1.62 -9.17
N ALA A 152 12.10 1.00 -9.50
CA ALA A 152 11.62 -0.19 -8.79
C ALA A 152 12.66 -1.33 -8.80
N ALA A 153 13.39 -1.51 -9.90
CA ALA A 153 14.48 -2.50 -9.97
C ALA A 153 15.61 -2.18 -8.96
N GLY A 154 15.91 -0.90 -8.72
CA GLY A 154 16.80 -0.48 -7.64
C GLY A 154 16.24 -0.82 -6.27
N LEU A 155 14.98 -0.44 -6.02
CA LEU A 155 14.33 -0.61 -4.72
C LEU A 155 14.14 -2.08 -4.32
N TYR A 156 13.80 -2.97 -5.25
CA TYR A 156 13.40 -4.34 -4.92
C TYR A 156 14.28 -5.43 -5.56
N GLY A 157 15.21 -5.06 -6.44
CA GLY A 157 15.94 -5.99 -7.28
C GLY A 157 15.12 -6.43 -8.49
N ASN A 158 15.81 -6.78 -9.59
CA ASN A 158 15.16 -7.36 -10.76
C ASN A 158 16.08 -8.36 -11.45
N PHE A 159 15.55 -9.50 -11.89
CA PHE A 159 16.34 -10.55 -12.51
C PHE A 159 17.07 -10.03 -13.76
N GLY A 160 18.39 -10.25 -13.85
CA GLY A 160 19.19 -9.80 -14.99
C GLY A 160 19.61 -8.33 -14.96
N GLN A 161 19.40 -7.63 -13.84
CA GLN A 161 19.71 -6.21 -13.70
C GLN A 161 20.61 -5.91 -12.50
N ALA A 162 21.53 -6.81 -12.15
CA ALA A 162 22.35 -6.69 -10.93
C ALA A 162 23.16 -5.37 -10.86
N ASN A 163 23.77 -4.96 -11.97
CA ASN A 163 24.45 -3.66 -12.12
C ASN A 163 23.50 -2.47 -11.98
N TYR A 164 22.36 -2.52 -12.67
CA TYR A 164 21.37 -1.45 -12.71
C TYR A 164 20.66 -1.28 -11.35
N SER A 165 20.25 -2.37 -10.71
CA SER A 165 19.69 -2.35 -9.36
C SER A 165 20.66 -1.77 -8.34
N ALA A 166 21.95 -2.15 -8.42
CA ALA A 166 22.99 -1.57 -7.58
C ALA A 166 23.13 -0.06 -7.81
N ALA A 167 23.21 0.37 -9.07
CA ALA A 167 23.34 1.79 -9.42
C ALA A 167 22.13 2.62 -8.97
N LYS A 168 20.91 2.17 -9.27
CA LYS A 168 19.68 2.90 -8.97
C LYS A 168 19.39 3.00 -7.48
N LEU A 169 19.77 2.00 -6.69
CA LEU A 169 19.61 2.09 -5.24
C LEU A 169 20.71 2.94 -4.58
N ALA A 170 21.95 2.94 -5.12
CA ALA A 170 23.01 3.83 -4.63
C ALA A 170 22.60 5.30 -4.66
N LEU A 171 21.83 5.71 -5.68
CA LEU A 171 21.33 7.08 -5.82
C LEU A 171 20.38 7.51 -4.70
N ALA A 172 19.62 6.59 -4.10
CA ALA A 172 18.70 6.91 -3.00
C ALA A 172 19.49 7.36 -1.75
N SER A 173 20.53 6.62 -1.37
CA SER A 173 21.35 7.00 -0.21
C SER A 173 22.23 8.22 -0.51
N PHE A 174 22.72 8.34 -1.75
CA PHE A 174 23.41 9.55 -2.19
C PHE A 174 22.52 10.79 -1.98
N SER A 175 21.24 10.68 -2.36
CA SER A 175 20.23 11.71 -2.09
C SER A 175 20.05 11.98 -0.60
N ASN A 176 19.93 10.94 0.24
CA ASN A 176 19.75 11.11 1.69
C ASN A 176 20.94 11.83 2.34
N SER A 177 22.16 11.51 1.94
CA SER A 177 23.37 12.18 2.44
C SER A 177 23.44 13.63 1.97
N LEU A 178 23.16 13.90 0.68
CA LEU A 178 23.11 15.28 0.15
C LEU A 178 22.02 16.11 0.82
N ALA A 179 20.85 15.53 1.11
CA ALA A 179 19.76 16.18 1.83
C ALA A 179 20.22 16.69 3.21
N LYS A 180 20.96 15.85 3.94
CA LYS A 180 21.53 16.20 5.26
C LYS A 180 22.64 17.25 5.14
N GLU A 181 23.54 17.13 4.16
CA GLU A 181 24.64 18.08 3.95
C GLU A 181 24.16 19.46 3.46
N GLY A 182 23.16 19.47 2.60
CA GLY A 182 22.63 20.65 1.91
C GLY A 182 21.59 21.43 2.70
N SER A 183 20.97 20.85 3.72
CA SER A 183 19.86 21.44 4.49
C SER A 183 20.16 22.87 4.98
N LYS A 184 21.33 23.09 5.58
CA LYS A 184 21.76 24.42 6.08
C LYS A 184 21.95 25.49 4.98
N ASP A 185 22.09 25.06 3.74
CA ASP A 185 22.26 25.89 2.56
C ASP A 185 20.96 25.92 1.71
N ASN A 186 19.82 25.43 2.25
CA ASN A 186 18.54 25.28 1.55
C ASN A 186 18.68 24.52 0.21
N ILE A 187 19.51 23.48 0.22
CA ILE A 187 19.67 22.55 -0.88
C ILE A 187 18.92 21.27 -0.50
N HIS A 188 17.82 20.99 -1.20
CA HIS A 188 17.05 19.78 -1.00
C HIS A 188 17.40 18.74 -2.05
N CYS A 189 17.46 17.47 -1.65
CA CYS A 189 17.71 16.36 -2.55
C CYS A 189 16.70 15.24 -2.29
N ASN A 190 15.90 14.91 -3.30
CA ASN A 190 14.89 13.85 -3.22
C ASN A 190 15.09 12.80 -4.31
N THR A 191 14.56 11.60 -4.09
CA THR A 191 14.66 10.48 -5.02
C THR A 191 13.28 10.09 -5.54
N ILE A 192 13.18 9.86 -6.84
CA ILE A 192 12.00 9.25 -7.46
C ILE A 192 12.34 7.88 -8.04
N ALA A 193 11.40 6.95 -7.99
CA ALA A 193 11.42 5.67 -8.68
C ALA A 193 10.26 5.69 -9.69
N PRO A 194 10.48 6.30 -10.87
CA PRO A 194 9.41 6.53 -11.82
C PRO A 194 9.07 5.28 -12.64
N MET A 195 7.82 5.18 -13.04
CA MET A 195 7.34 4.28 -14.10
C MET A 195 6.68 5.13 -15.19
N ALA A 196 7.32 5.17 -16.36
CA ALA A 196 6.82 5.91 -17.52
C ALA A 196 7.16 5.18 -18.83
N ALA A 197 6.39 5.47 -19.87
CA ALA A 197 6.67 5.10 -21.23
C ALA A 197 7.96 5.80 -21.69
N SER A 198 8.86 5.00 -22.23
CA SER A 198 10.15 5.43 -22.75
C SER A 198 10.63 4.36 -23.72
N ARG A 199 11.66 4.70 -24.52
CA ARG A 199 12.37 3.72 -25.35
C ARG A 199 12.86 2.50 -24.55
N MET A 200 13.08 2.66 -23.24
CA MET A 200 13.54 1.60 -22.34
C MET A 200 12.41 0.66 -21.89
N THR A 201 11.20 1.18 -21.70
CA THR A 201 10.04 0.41 -21.26
C THR A 201 9.26 -0.19 -22.44
N GLU A 202 9.37 0.39 -23.63
CA GLU A 202 8.83 -0.14 -24.90
C GLU A 202 9.27 -1.58 -25.22
N THR A 203 10.48 -1.97 -24.84
CA THR A 203 10.99 -3.32 -25.07
C THR A 203 10.47 -4.37 -24.08
N ILE A 204 9.75 -3.94 -23.04
CA ILE A 204 9.37 -4.77 -21.87
C ILE A 204 7.85 -4.82 -21.68
N LEU A 205 7.14 -3.71 -21.93
CA LEU A 205 5.71 -3.57 -21.65
C LEU A 205 4.87 -3.54 -22.94
N PRO A 206 3.64 -4.10 -22.93
CA PRO A 206 2.70 -3.99 -24.05
C PRO A 206 2.31 -2.53 -24.37
N PRO A 207 1.99 -2.22 -25.65
CA PRO A 207 1.59 -0.87 -26.08
C PRO A 207 0.42 -0.26 -25.28
N GLU A 208 -0.57 -1.07 -24.91
CA GLU A 208 -1.76 -0.60 -24.18
C GLU A 208 -1.39 -0.11 -22.77
N ILE A 209 -0.42 -0.75 -22.12
CA ILE A 209 0.08 -0.33 -20.80
C ILE A 209 0.95 0.92 -20.93
N LEU A 210 1.78 1.00 -21.99
CA LEU A 210 2.62 2.17 -22.24
C LEU A 210 1.79 3.43 -22.48
N ALA A 211 0.65 3.31 -23.16
CA ALA A 211 -0.26 4.43 -23.40
C ALA A 211 -0.78 5.07 -22.10
N SER A 212 -0.89 4.29 -21.02
CA SER A 212 -1.33 4.74 -19.69
C SER A 212 -0.18 5.24 -18.80
N LEU A 213 1.07 4.95 -19.14
CA LEU A 213 2.27 5.34 -18.39
C LEU A 213 2.89 6.65 -18.93
N LYS A 214 2.07 7.65 -19.16
CA LYS A 214 2.49 8.94 -19.71
C LYS A 214 3.54 9.63 -18.81
N PRO A 215 4.69 10.09 -19.34
CA PRO A 215 5.69 10.89 -18.59
C PRO A 215 5.09 12.08 -17.82
N GLU A 216 3.99 12.63 -18.32
CA GLU A 216 3.21 13.74 -17.77
C GLU A 216 2.61 13.43 -16.39
N PHE A 217 2.54 12.16 -15.98
CA PHE A 217 2.16 11.79 -14.60
C PHE A 217 3.34 11.83 -13.61
N VAL A 218 4.57 11.97 -14.10
CA VAL A 218 5.77 12.04 -13.25
C VAL A 218 6.27 13.48 -13.13
N THR A 219 6.21 14.27 -14.21
CA THR A 219 6.71 15.65 -14.22
C THR A 219 6.12 16.56 -13.14
N PRO A 220 4.83 16.49 -12.76
CA PRO A 220 4.26 17.37 -11.75
C PRO A 220 4.80 17.09 -10.35
N VAL A 221 5.08 15.81 -10.05
CA VAL A 221 5.70 15.40 -8.77
C VAL A 221 7.12 15.92 -8.66
N VAL A 222 7.90 15.78 -9.74
CA VAL A 222 9.25 16.35 -9.84
C VAL A 222 9.22 17.87 -9.73
N GLY A 223 8.23 18.52 -10.36
CA GLY A 223 7.98 19.95 -10.23
C GLY A 223 7.79 20.36 -8.78
N TYR A 224 6.84 19.75 -8.07
CA TYR A 224 6.60 20.09 -6.66
C TYR A 224 7.84 19.84 -5.79
N LEU A 225 8.53 18.69 -5.96
CA LEU A 225 9.78 18.39 -5.24
C LEU A 225 10.93 19.37 -5.54
N CYS A 226 10.86 20.09 -6.66
CA CYS A 226 11.80 21.15 -7.01
C CYS A 226 11.31 22.56 -6.68
N HIS A 227 10.10 22.72 -6.16
CA HIS A 227 9.58 24.02 -5.77
C HIS A 227 10.15 24.46 -4.41
N GLU A 228 10.14 25.75 -4.12
CA GLU A 228 10.60 26.27 -2.83
C GLU A 228 9.66 25.94 -1.67
N ASP A 229 8.37 25.71 -1.97
CA ASP A 229 7.34 25.36 -0.98
C ASP A 229 7.47 23.94 -0.44
N THR A 230 8.12 23.03 -1.17
CA THR A 230 8.27 21.65 -0.69
C THR A 230 9.13 21.62 0.57
N LYS A 231 8.63 20.91 1.58
CA LYS A 231 9.38 20.63 2.81
C LYS A 231 10.08 19.28 2.76
N ASP A 232 9.82 18.50 1.71
CA ASP A 232 10.43 17.19 1.56
C ASP A 232 11.91 17.32 1.16
N ASN A 233 12.76 16.64 1.93
CA ASN A 233 14.20 16.62 1.73
C ASN A 233 14.74 15.26 2.19
N GLY A 234 15.29 14.48 1.27
CA GLY A 234 15.67 13.08 1.49
C GLY A 234 14.53 12.08 1.32
N GLY A 235 13.39 12.48 0.74
CA GLY A 235 12.27 11.58 0.46
C GLY A 235 12.54 10.64 -0.72
N ILE A 236 11.91 9.47 -0.71
CA ILE A 236 11.93 8.49 -1.80
C ILE A 236 10.48 8.24 -2.23
N PHE A 237 10.18 8.39 -3.52
CA PHE A 237 8.81 8.34 -4.04
C PHE A 237 8.66 7.36 -5.19
N GLU A 238 7.63 6.50 -5.17
CA GLU A 238 7.19 5.75 -6.35
C GLU A 238 6.16 6.58 -7.11
N VAL A 239 6.37 6.75 -8.42
CA VAL A 239 5.57 7.67 -9.23
C VAL A 239 5.31 7.07 -10.60
N GLY A 240 4.06 6.97 -11.03
CA GLY A 240 3.73 6.50 -12.38
C GLY A 240 2.25 6.25 -12.58
N GLY A 241 1.76 6.38 -13.81
CA GLY A 241 0.36 6.06 -14.15
C GLY A 241 -0.68 6.85 -13.35
N GLY A 242 -0.34 8.06 -12.91
CA GLY A 242 -1.16 8.90 -12.05
C GLY A 242 -1.14 8.53 -10.56
N PHE A 243 -0.39 7.51 -10.13
CA PHE A 243 -0.25 7.17 -8.72
C PHE A 243 1.09 7.64 -8.14
N VAL A 244 1.03 8.18 -6.92
CA VAL A 244 2.18 8.73 -6.18
C VAL A 244 2.17 8.20 -4.76
N SER A 245 3.28 7.64 -4.31
CA SER A 245 3.45 7.19 -2.92
C SER A 245 4.87 7.45 -2.42
N LYS A 246 5.04 7.49 -1.10
CA LYS A 246 6.31 7.71 -0.41
C LYS A 246 6.79 6.41 0.22
N LEU A 247 8.10 6.20 0.23
CA LEU A 247 8.76 5.08 0.88
C LEU A 247 9.52 5.55 2.13
N ARG A 248 9.48 4.74 3.19
CA ARG A 248 10.34 4.85 4.36
C ARG A 248 10.91 3.49 4.75
N TRP A 249 12.01 3.49 5.49
CA TRP A 249 12.50 2.28 6.13
C TRP A 249 11.63 1.94 7.33
N GLU A 250 11.23 0.68 7.44
CA GLU A 250 10.60 0.10 8.62
C GLU A 250 11.54 -0.96 9.17
N ARG A 251 11.80 -0.90 10.48
CA ARG A 251 12.67 -1.81 11.21
C ARG A 251 11.86 -2.52 12.28
N SER A 252 12.02 -3.84 12.39
CA SER A 252 11.39 -4.58 13.49
C SER A 252 11.97 -4.12 14.83
N ALA A 253 11.23 -4.33 15.92
CA ALA A 253 11.76 -4.13 17.27
C ALA A 253 13.02 -4.99 17.53
N GLY A 254 13.12 -6.12 16.83
CA GLY A 254 14.25 -7.03 16.87
C GLY A 254 14.33 -7.84 18.16
N ALA A 255 15.33 -8.71 18.21
CA ALA A 255 15.61 -9.57 19.36
C ALA A 255 16.87 -9.09 20.08
N VAL A 256 16.80 -9.07 21.41
CA VAL A 256 17.97 -8.87 22.29
C VAL A 256 18.48 -10.23 22.75
N PHE A 257 19.81 -10.37 22.70
CA PHE A 257 20.60 -11.53 23.07
C PHE A 257 21.53 -11.15 24.21
N LYS A 258 21.76 -12.10 25.13
CA LYS A 258 22.74 -11.89 26.19
C LYS A 258 24.13 -11.77 25.58
N ALA A 259 24.84 -10.68 25.85
CA ALA A 259 26.14 -10.39 25.26
C ALA A 259 27.28 -11.20 25.93
N ASP A 260 27.21 -12.53 25.86
CA ASP A 260 28.19 -13.47 26.41
C ASP A 260 28.42 -14.68 25.47
N GLU A 261 29.14 -15.69 25.94
CA GLU A 261 29.49 -16.88 25.15
C GLU A 261 28.29 -17.71 24.69
N THR A 262 27.10 -17.52 25.28
CA THR A 262 25.88 -18.19 24.85
C THR A 262 25.28 -17.58 23.59
N PHE A 263 25.75 -16.40 23.16
CA PHE A 263 25.31 -15.75 21.93
C PHE A 263 25.97 -16.37 20.69
N GLY A 264 25.47 -17.54 20.30
CA GLY A 264 25.90 -18.26 19.10
C GLY A 264 24.89 -18.18 17.94
N PRO A 265 25.26 -18.65 16.73
CA PRO A 265 24.35 -18.66 15.58
C PRO A 265 23.10 -19.55 15.81
N ALA A 266 23.20 -20.58 16.65
CA ALA A 266 22.06 -21.39 17.05
C ALA A 266 21.03 -20.60 17.87
N ALA A 267 21.48 -19.68 18.74
CA ALA A 267 20.61 -18.79 19.49
C ALA A 267 19.88 -17.78 18.56
N VAL A 268 20.60 -17.26 17.55
CA VAL A 268 20.00 -16.41 16.50
C VAL A 268 18.86 -17.16 15.80
N GLY A 269 19.11 -18.41 15.37
CA GLY A 269 18.08 -19.23 14.75
C GLY A 269 16.89 -19.54 15.67
N ALA A 270 17.13 -19.74 16.97
CA ALA A 270 16.08 -19.98 17.96
C ALA A 270 15.16 -18.76 18.17
N LYS A 271 15.69 -17.54 18.00
CA LYS A 271 14.96 -16.28 18.10
C LYS A 271 14.60 -15.66 16.74
N TRP A 272 14.72 -16.40 15.64
CA TRP A 272 14.54 -15.84 14.30
C TRP A 272 13.19 -15.14 14.09
N ASN A 273 12.11 -15.75 14.60
CA ASN A 273 10.77 -15.16 14.51
C ASN A 273 10.66 -13.79 15.20
N GLU A 274 11.41 -13.57 16.28
CA GLU A 274 11.42 -12.31 17.05
C GLU A 274 12.24 -11.23 16.30
N ILE A 275 13.33 -11.64 15.63
CA ILE A 275 14.12 -10.76 14.74
C ILE A 275 13.26 -10.25 13.58
N THR A 276 12.44 -11.12 12.99
CA THR A 276 11.66 -10.85 11.77
C THR A 276 10.21 -10.45 12.05
N ASP A 277 9.85 -10.15 13.30
CA ASP A 277 8.49 -9.76 13.67
C ASP A 277 8.24 -8.27 13.40
N PHE A 278 7.35 -7.98 12.46
CA PHE A 278 6.86 -6.62 12.17
C PHE A 278 5.43 -6.38 12.69
N GLY A 279 4.93 -7.22 13.61
CA GLY A 279 3.57 -7.12 14.12
C GLY A 279 3.37 -6.10 15.23
N LYS A 280 4.44 -5.66 15.91
CA LYS A 280 4.38 -4.76 17.07
C LYS A 280 5.66 -3.94 17.19
N ASN A 281 5.51 -2.69 17.66
CA ASN A 281 6.62 -1.80 18.04
C ASN A 281 7.68 -1.60 16.94
N ASN A 282 7.24 -1.49 15.68
CA ASN A 282 8.15 -1.20 14.57
C ASN A 282 8.70 0.23 14.68
N GLU A 283 9.92 0.42 14.24
CA GLU A 283 10.62 1.70 14.24
C GLU A 283 10.82 2.21 12.80
N TYR A 284 10.93 3.53 12.64
CA TYR A 284 11.07 4.19 11.34
C TYR A 284 12.32 5.10 11.31
N PRO A 285 13.52 4.53 11.46
CA PRO A 285 14.75 5.30 11.55
C PRO A 285 15.04 6.10 10.27
N THR A 286 15.55 7.31 10.46
CA THR A 286 15.97 8.27 9.43
C THR A 286 17.42 8.73 9.60
N SER A 287 18.04 8.38 10.73
CA SER A 287 19.40 8.73 11.08
C SER A 287 20.14 7.56 11.72
N VAL A 288 21.46 7.55 11.54
CA VAL A 288 22.36 6.59 12.22
C VAL A 288 22.35 6.77 13.74
N MET A 289 21.88 7.92 14.22
CA MET A 289 21.78 8.27 15.65
C MET A 289 20.45 7.83 16.29
N ASP A 290 19.46 7.38 15.50
CA ASP A 290 18.15 6.98 16.03
C ASP A 290 18.23 5.67 16.83
N THR A 291 19.38 4.99 16.82
CA THR A 291 19.60 3.72 17.52
C THR A 291 20.57 3.93 18.68
N ASP A 292 20.09 3.75 19.89
CA ASP A 292 20.92 3.80 21.10
C ASP A 292 21.60 2.44 21.35
N PHE A 293 22.77 2.26 20.73
CA PHE A 293 23.56 1.03 20.87
C PHE A 293 24.12 0.83 22.28
N LEU A 294 24.23 1.87 23.11
CA LEU A 294 24.64 1.74 24.51
C LEU A 294 23.49 1.18 25.35
N ALA A 295 22.30 1.74 25.22
CA ALA A 295 21.11 1.22 25.90
C ALA A 295 20.81 -0.22 25.47
N LEU A 296 20.99 -0.55 24.18
CA LEU A 296 20.87 -1.94 23.70
C LEU A 296 21.92 -2.85 24.33
N LEU A 297 23.16 -2.40 24.48
CA LEU A 297 24.22 -3.20 25.12
C LEU A 297 23.92 -3.44 26.61
N GLU A 298 23.43 -2.43 27.33
CA GLU A 298 23.04 -2.61 28.73
C GLU A 298 21.86 -3.57 28.88
N ARG A 299 20.85 -3.46 28.00
CA ARG A 299 19.76 -4.45 27.92
C ARG A 299 20.27 -5.85 27.62
N ALA A 300 21.23 -5.97 26.70
CA ALA A 300 21.87 -7.25 26.36
C ALA A 300 22.64 -7.85 27.54
N LYS A 301 23.38 -7.05 28.31
CA LYS A 301 24.06 -7.53 29.53
C LYS A 301 23.07 -8.08 30.56
N GLN A 302 21.94 -7.40 30.73
CA GLN A 302 20.87 -7.75 31.68
C GLN A 302 19.93 -8.85 31.18
N ALA A 303 19.98 -9.19 29.89
CA ALA A 303 19.11 -10.21 29.30
C ALA A 303 19.33 -11.60 29.96
N PRO A 304 18.27 -12.45 29.97
CA PRO A 304 18.41 -13.85 30.39
C PRO A 304 19.35 -14.61 29.45
N LEU A 305 19.85 -15.77 29.90
CA LEU A 305 20.70 -16.64 29.08
C LEU A 305 20.05 -16.92 27.72
N ASN A 306 20.87 -16.93 26.67
CA ASN A 306 20.38 -17.20 25.33
C ASN A 306 19.82 -18.64 25.22
N PRO A 307 18.81 -18.88 24.37
CA PRO A 307 18.20 -20.20 24.24
C PRO A 307 19.23 -21.26 23.88
N LYS A 308 19.23 -22.38 24.61
CA LYS A 308 20.01 -23.56 24.22
C LYS A 308 19.39 -24.17 22.97
N ALA A 309 20.19 -24.30 21.93
CA ALA A 309 19.82 -24.94 20.67
C ALA A 309 20.99 -25.80 20.18
N GLU A 310 20.70 -26.75 19.31
CA GLU A 310 21.72 -27.61 18.70
C GLU A 310 22.80 -26.75 18.02
N PRO A 311 24.09 -26.96 18.33
CA PRO A 311 25.17 -26.19 17.74
C PRO A 311 25.17 -26.29 16.21
N LEU A 312 25.25 -25.14 15.52
CA LEU A 312 25.40 -25.11 14.07
C LEU A 312 26.87 -25.33 13.69
N ARG A 313 27.10 -26.23 12.72
CA ARG A 313 28.42 -26.66 12.26
C ARG A 313 28.58 -26.40 10.76
N TYR A 314 29.82 -26.21 10.31
CA TYR A 314 30.19 -25.94 8.91
C TYR A 314 31.23 -26.95 8.42
N ASP A 315 31.19 -28.16 8.98
CA ASP A 315 32.16 -29.20 8.69
C ASP A 315 32.18 -29.51 7.18
N GLY A 316 33.38 -29.48 6.59
CA GLY A 316 33.58 -29.71 5.16
C GLY A 316 33.18 -28.53 4.25
N GLN A 317 32.77 -27.39 4.80
CA GLN A 317 32.47 -26.18 4.04
C GLN A 317 33.66 -25.21 4.02
N VAL A 318 33.72 -24.38 2.97
CA VAL A 318 34.76 -23.36 2.80
C VAL A 318 34.17 -21.96 2.80
N ALA A 319 34.68 -21.09 3.68
CA ALA A 319 34.27 -19.70 3.79
C ALA A 319 35.38 -18.74 3.35
N ILE A 320 35.06 -17.78 2.48
CA ILE A 320 35.91 -16.61 2.21
C ILE A 320 35.39 -15.45 3.05
N VAL A 321 36.28 -14.81 3.81
CA VAL A 321 35.98 -13.56 4.52
C VAL A 321 36.96 -12.49 4.04
N THR A 322 36.45 -11.44 3.42
CA THR A 322 37.27 -10.32 2.92
C THR A 322 37.42 -9.21 3.97
N GLY A 323 38.57 -8.55 4.04
CA GLY A 323 38.88 -7.60 5.12
C GLY A 323 38.94 -8.28 6.48
N ALA A 324 39.56 -9.47 6.53
CA ALA A 324 39.54 -10.37 7.68
C ALA A 324 40.78 -10.27 8.58
N GLY A 325 41.71 -9.35 8.32
CA GLY A 325 42.92 -9.16 9.12
C GLY A 325 42.67 -8.48 10.48
N GLY A 326 41.46 -7.93 10.70
CA GLY A 326 41.08 -7.31 11.98
C GLY A 326 39.57 -7.04 12.10
N GLY A 327 39.14 -6.52 13.25
CA GLY A 327 37.77 -6.08 13.51
C GLY A 327 36.70 -7.15 13.19
N LEU A 328 35.63 -6.74 12.50
CA LEU A 328 34.50 -7.59 12.11
C LEU A 328 34.92 -8.82 11.30
N GLY A 329 35.74 -8.64 10.26
CA GLY A 329 36.15 -9.74 9.41
C GLY A 329 36.96 -10.80 10.18
N LYS A 330 37.84 -10.37 11.09
CA LYS A 330 38.57 -11.29 11.98
C LYS A 330 37.60 -12.10 12.85
N ALA A 331 36.64 -11.44 13.50
CA ALA A 331 35.65 -12.12 14.34
C ALA A 331 34.81 -13.14 13.55
N TYR A 332 34.43 -12.81 12.31
CA TYR A 332 33.72 -13.74 11.43
C TYR A 332 34.58 -14.95 11.07
N ALA A 333 35.83 -14.72 10.66
CA ALA A 333 36.77 -15.78 10.28
C ALA A 333 37.03 -16.76 11.44
N LEU A 334 37.28 -16.23 12.63
CA LEU A 334 37.48 -17.02 13.85
C LEU A 334 36.23 -17.85 14.19
N LEU A 335 35.03 -17.26 14.09
CA LEU A 335 33.80 -17.99 14.40
C LEU A 335 33.52 -19.11 13.40
N PHE A 336 33.65 -18.86 12.08
CA PHE A 336 33.48 -19.91 11.08
C PHE A 336 34.47 -21.06 11.26
N ALA A 337 35.74 -20.74 11.54
CA ALA A 337 36.77 -21.75 11.80
C ALA A 337 36.47 -22.57 13.05
N LYS A 338 36.08 -21.91 14.16
CA LYS A 338 35.66 -22.57 15.42
C LYS A 338 34.49 -23.53 15.20
N LEU A 339 33.59 -23.20 14.27
CA LEU A 339 32.42 -24.01 13.93
C LEU A 339 32.67 -25.05 12.82
N GLY A 340 33.92 -25.23 12.37
CA GLY A 340 34.35 -26.34 11.50
C GLY A 340 34.60 -25.98 10.04
N ALA A 341 34.41 -24.73 9.62
CA ALA A 341 34.70 -24.31 8.25
C ALA A 341 36.21 -24.21 7.99
N SER A 342 36.63 -24.45 6.76
CA SER A 342 37.96 -24.02 6.28
C SER A 342 37.85 -22.58 5.77
N VAL A 343 38.75 -21.69 6.22
CA VAL A 343 38.58 -20.24 6.02
C VAL A 343 39.68 -19.66 5.15
N VAL A 344 39.31 -18.92 4.10
CA VAL A 344 40.23 -18.00 3.42
C VAL A 344 40.10 -16.64 4.08
N VAL A 345 41.21 -16.21 4.69
CA VAL A 345 41.34 -14.89 5.33
C VAL A 345 41.91 -13.94 4.29
N ASN A 346 41.04 -13.20 3.60
CA ASN A 346 41.47 -12.18 2.64
C ASN A 346 41.65 -10.84 3.35
N ASP A 347 42.84 -10.26 3.26
CA ASP A 347 43.10 -8.87 3.66
C ASP A 347 44.32 -8.31 2.92
N LEU A 348 44.15 -7.14 2.28
CA LEU A 348 45.25 -6.43 1.61
C LEU A 348 46.26 -5.84 2.61
N GLY A 349 45.86 -5.66 3.88
CA GLY A 349 46.66 -5.04 4.93
C GLY A 349 46.73 -3.51 4.85
N GLY A 350 45.89 -2.88 4.04
CA GLY A 350 45.84 -1.42 3.91
C GLY A 350 45.32 -0.70 5.16
N SER A 351 45.56 0.60 5.26
CA SER A 351 45.02 1.47 6.33
C SER A 351 43.49 1.62 6.25
N ALA A 352 42.87 2.23 7.26
CA ALA A 352 41.42 2.54 7.21
C ALA A 352 41.04 3.47 6.04
N HIS A 353 42.01 4.19 5.48
CA HIS A 353 41.84 5.03 4.30
C HIS A 353 42.21 4.33 2.99
N GLY A 354 42.61 3.06 3.03
CA GLY A 354 42.99 2.29 1.84
C GLY A 354 44.39 2.62 1.30
N GLN A 355 45.33 2.97 2.17
CA GLN A 355 46.74 3.20 1.80
C GLN A 355 47.62 2.03 2.27
N GLY A 356 48.64 1.68 1.47
CA GLY A 356 49.60 0.63 1.77
C GLY A 356 49.04 -0.79 1.64
N SER A 357 49.91 -1.77 1.85
CA SER A 357 49.58 -3.20 1.90
C SER A 357 50.51 -3.88 2.90
N ASP A 358 49.98 -4.79 3.71
CA ASP A 358 50.75 -5.55 4.70
C ASP A 358 50.18 -6.97 4.83
N SER A 359 50.87 -7.95 4.26
CA SER A 359 50.46 -9.35 4.28
C SER A 359 50.27 -9.89 5.71
N ARG A 360 51.00 -9.30 6.68
CA ARG A 360 51.00 -9.74 8.08
C ARG A 360 49.63 -9.69 8.73
N ALA A 361 48.74 -8.80 8.28
CA ALA A 361 47.39 -8.69 8.83
C ALA A 361 46.58 -9.98 8.65
N ALA A 362 46.61 -10.57 7.45
CA ALA A 362 45.94 -11.84 7.19
C ALA A 362 46.66 -13.02 7.86
N ASP A 363 48.00 -13.01 7.86
CA ASP A 363 48.83 -14.08 8.43
C ASP A 363 48.56 -14.29 9.93
N LEU A 364 48.48 -13.19 10.70
CA LEU A 364 48.22 -13.25 12.14
C LEU A 364 46.89 -13.94 12.47
N VAL A 365 45.84 -13.69 11.68
CA VAL A 365 44.53 -14.31 11.90
C VAL A 365 44.54 -15.78 11.47
N VAL A 366 45.26 -16.13 10.40
CA VAL A 366 45.45 -17.53 9.99
C VAL A 366 46.20 -18.31 11.05
N ASP A 367 47.26 -17.75 11.63
CA ASP A 367 48.02 -18.37 12.72
C ASP A 367 47.15 -18.56 13.97
N GLU A 368 46.32 -17.58 14.31
CA GLU A 368 45.37 -17.67 15.41
C GLU A 368 44.35 -18.80 15.19
N ILE A 369 43.79 -18.90 13.99
CA ILE A 369 42.86 -19.98 13.61
C ILE A 369 43.56 -21.35 13.70
N ARG A 370 44.77 -21.48 13.15
CA ARG A 370 45.53 -22.75 13.16
C ARG A 370 45.92 -23.17 14.57
N LYS A 371 46.34 -22.21 15.41
CA LYS A 371 46.66 -22.46 16.83
C LYS A 371 45.44 -22.92 17.62
N ALA A 372 44.25 -22.44 17.26
CA ALA A 372 42.98 -22.91 17.82
C ALA A 372 42.48 -24.25 17.21
N GLY A 373 43.25 -24.90 16.33
CA GLY A 373 42.93 -26.18 15.70
C GLY A 373 42.04 -26.09 14.46
N GLY A 374 41.76 -24.88 13.95
CA GLY A 374 41.01 -24.66 12.72
C GLY A 374 41.87 -24.72 11.45
N LYS A 375 41.21 -24.68 10.28
CA LYS A 375 41.86 -24.67 8.97
C LYS A 375 41.72 -23.30 8.33
N ALA A 376 42.84 -22.66 7.99
CA ALA A 376 42.83 -21.40 7.28
C ALA A 376 44.03 -21.20 6.34
N VAL A 377 43.84 -20.36 5.33
CA VAL A 377 44.88 -19.86 4.41
C VAL A 377 44.71 -18.35 4.23
N ALA A 378 45.82 -17.64 4.11
CA ALA A 378 45.83 -16.20 3.87
C ALA A 378 45.64 -15.91 2.38
N ASN A 379 45.01 -14.78 2.07
CA ASN A 379 45.02 -14.17 0.75
C ASN A 379 45.27 -12.66 0.90
N TYR A 380 46.17 -12.12 0.06
CA TYR A 380 46.61 -10.72 0.15
C TYR A 380 46.13 -9.86 -1.02
N ASP A 381 45.30 -10.42 -1.89
CA ASP A 381 44.84 -9.72 -3.09
C ASP A 381 43.77 -8.68 -2.75
N SER A 382 43.71 -7.62 -3.57
CA SER A 382 42.59 -6.68 -3.52
C SER A 382 41.28 -7.40 -3.87
N VAL A 383 40.18 -7.02 -3.24
CA VAL A 383 38.84 -7.51 -3.61
C VAL A 383 38.42 -7.11 -5.03
N GLU A 384 39.11 -6.14 -5.64
CA GLU A 384 38.96 -5.83 -7.07
C GLU A 384 39.41 -7.00 -7.96
N ASP A 385 40.37 -7.80 -7.49
CA ASP A 385 40.88 -9.01 -8.12
C ASP A 385 40.15 -10.26 -7.60
N GLY A 386 38.81 -10.21 -7.54
CA GLY A 386 37.99 -11.27 -6.94
C GLY A 386 38.25 -12.69 -7.46
N GLU A 387 38.75 -12.84 -8.69
CA GLU A 387 39.19 -14.12 -9.25
C GLU A 387 40.34 -14.75 -8.46
N LYS A 388 41.35 -13.97 -8.08
CA LYS A 388 42.51 -14.46 -7.28
C LYS A 388 42.09 -14.84 -5.86
N VAL A 389 41.16 -14.07 -5.29
CA VAL A 389 40.58 -14.35 -3.97
C VAL A 389 39.86 -15.71 -3.99
N VAL A 390 39.02 -15.96 -4.99
CA VAL A 390 38.29 -17.23 -5.14
C VAL A 390 39.23 -18.38 -5.51
N GLU A 391 40.21 -18.14 -6.38
CA GLU A 391 41.22 -19.13 -6.76
C GLU A 391 41.99 -19.66 -5.55
N THR A 392 42.26 -18.81 -4.55
CA THR A 392 42.91 -19.23 -3.30
C THR A 392 42.09 -20.27 -2.54
N ALA A 393 40.76 -20.12 -2.46
CA ALA A 393 39.87 -21.11 -1.84
C ALA A 393 39.89 -22.44 -2.61
N LEU A 394 39.85 -22.37 -3.94
CA LEU A 394 39.85 -23.55 -4.81
C LEU A 394 41.18 -24.30 -4.75
N LYS A 395 42.32 -23.59 -4.75
CA LYS A 395 43.65 -24.20 -4.64
C LYS A 395 43.88 -24.84 -3.27
N ALA A 396 43.49 -24.16 -2.19
CA ALA A 396 43.75 -24.64 -0.83
C ALA A 396 42.78 -25.73 -0.37
N PHE A 397 41.49 -25.62 -0.75
CA PHE A 397 40.42 -26.44 -0.18
C PHE A 397 39.50 -27.11 -1.22
N GLY A 398 39.69 -26.85 -2.51
CA GLY A 398 38.97 -27.52 -3.61
C GLY A 398 37.52 -27.05 -3.84
N ARG A 399 36.99 -26.15 -3.02
CA ARG A 399 35.59 -25.67 -3.10
C ARG A 399 35.41 -24.30 -2.45
N ILE A 400 34.22 -23.72 -2.61
CA ILE A 400 33.77 -22.50 -1.94
C ILE A 400 32.27 -22.61 -1.65
N ASP A 401 31.85 -22.28 -0.44
CA ASP A 401 30.46 -22.43 0.02
C ASP A 401 29.86 -21.11 0.53
N ILE A 402 30.68 -20.32 1.23
CA ILE A 402 30.27 -19.12 1.94
C ILE A 402 31.18 -17.96 1.55
N ILE A 403 30.60 -16.79 1.28
CA ILE A 403 31.32 -15.54 1.10
C ILE A 403 30.78 -14.49 2.04
N VAL A 404 31.66 -13.85 2.79
CA VAL A 404 31.38 -12.67 3.59
C VAL A 404 32.15 -11.49 3.00
N ASN A 405 31.45 -10.66 2.22
CA ASN A 405 31.99 -9.45 1.60
C ASN A 405 31.99 -8.30 2.63
N ASN A 406 33.06 -8.26 3.43
CA ASN A 406 33.26 -7.32 4.53
C ASN A 406 34.34 -6.25 4.27
N ALA A 407 35.19 -6.41 3.25
CA ALA A 407 36.28 -5.47 2.97
C ALA A 407 35.77 -4.03 2.83
N GLY A 408 36.54 -3.08 3.36
CA GLY A 408 36.11 -1.70 3.41
C GLY A 408 37.16 -0.68 3.87
N ILE A 409 36.92 0.57 3.47
CA ILE A 409 37.76 1.74 3.76
C ILE A 409 36.87 2.98 3.97
N LEU A 410 37.41 4.06 4.52
CA LEU A 410 36.72 5.36 4.65
C LEU A 410 37.52 6.48 3.98
N ARG A 411 36.80 7.36 3.31
CA ARG A 411 37.29 8.64 2.77
C ARG A 411 36.30 9.75 3.13
N ASP A 412 36.10 9.90 4.43
CA ASP A 412 35.11 10.81 5.00
C ASP A 412 35.51 12.26 4.76
N LYS A 413 34.71 12.96 3.96
CA LYS A 413 34.84 14.38 3.65
C LYS A 413 33.46 14.93 3.34
N SER A 414 33.21 16.18 3.71
CA SER A 414 32.02 16.88 3.19
C SER A 414 31.98 16.80 1.68
N PHE A 415 30.78 16.68 1.10
CA PHE A 415 30.60 16.54 -0.34
C PHE A 415 31.29 17.66 -1.11
N ALA A 416 31.37 18.87 -0.55
CA ALA A 416 32.12 19.99 -1.11
C ALA A 416 33.63 19.74 -1.23
N ARG A 417 34.25 19.03 -0.27
CA ARG A 417 35.71 18.78 -0.22
C ARG A 417 36.13 17.40 -0.74
N MET A 418 35.18 16.50 -0.96
CA MET A 418 35.42 15.17 -1.52
C MET A 418 36.04 15.28 -2.92
N THR A 419 37.14 14.58 -3.18
CA THR A 419 37.74 14.53 -4.53
C THR A 419 37.13 13.38 -5.34
N ASP A 420 37.41 13.35 -6.65
CA ASP A 420 37.01 12.23 -7.51
C ASP A 420 37.67 10.91 -7.05
N GLU A 421 38.94 10.98 -6.65
CA GLU A 421 39.67 9.82 -6.12
C GLU A 421 39.04 9.28 -4.82
N ASP A 422 38.61 10.16 -3.91
CA ASP A 422 37.91 9.76 -2.68
C ASP A 422 36.60 9.03 -2.99
N TRP A 423 35.87 9.47 -4.03
CA TRP A 423 34.64 8.83 -4.50
C TRP A 423 34.93 7.48 -5.14
N ASP A 424 35.84 7.46 -6.11
CA ASP A 424 36.10 6.29 -6.94
C ASP A 424 36.70 5.14 -6.13
N LEU A 425 37.64 5.43 -5.22
CA LEU A 425 38.26 4.40 -4.40
C LEU A 425 37.23 3.70 -3.48
N VAL A 426 36.32 4.46 -2.86
CA VAL A 426 35.26 3.90 -2.01
C VAL A 426 34.31 3.02 -2.84
N HIS A 427 33.90 3.46 -4.03
CA HIS A 427 33.05 2.64 -4.90
C HIS A 427 33.76 1.38 -5.41
N ARG A 428 35.05 1.47 -5.77
CA ARG A 428 35.85 0.34 -6.23
C ARG A 428 35.99 -0.73 -5.14
N VAL A 429 36.31 -0.36 -3.91
CA VAL A 429 36.46 -1.32 -2.80
C VAL A 429 35.11 -1.90 -2.38
N HIS A 430 34.12 -1.06 -2.09
CA HIS A 430 32.90 -1.51 -1.42
C HIS A 430 31.88 -2.15 -2.35
N LEU A 431 31.64 -1.55 -3.51
CA LEU A 431 30.58 -1.98 -4.40
C LEU A 431 31.12 -2.86 -5.52
N ARG A 432 32.14 -2.38 -6.24
CA ARG A 432 32.77 -3.14 -7.34
C ARG A 432 33.53 -4.37 -6.83
N GLY A 433 34.26 -4.26 -5.72
CA GLY A 433 34.95 -5.39 -5.07
C GLY A 433 33.99 -6.50 -4.64
N THR A 434 32.88 -6.13 -3.97
CA THR A 434 31.80 -7.08 -3.63
C THR A 434 31.26 -7.78 -4.88
N TYR A 435 30.99 -7.03 -5.96
CA TYR A 435 30.60 -7.61 -7.25
C TYR A 435 31.64 -8.60 -7.78
N LYS A 436 32.93 -8.22 -7.82
CA LYS A 436 34.02 -9.02 -8.39
C LYS A 436 34.21 -10.35 -7.67
N VAL A 437 34.21 -10.35 -6.34
CA VAL A 437 34.36 -11.58 -5.53
C VAL A 437 33.17 -12.52 -5.75
N ILE A 438 31.93 -11.99 -5.72
CA ILE A 438 30.75 -12.82 -5.96
C ILE A 438 30.73 -13.34 -7.40
N LYS A 439 31.10 -12.49 -8.38
CA LYS A 439 31.13 -12.85 -9.80
C LYS A 439 32.08 -14.02 -10.06
N ALA A 440 33.26 -14.01 -9.45
CA ALA A 440 34.23 -15.10 -9.55
C ALA A 440 33.71 -16.40 -8.92
N ALA A 441 33.00 -16.32 -7.78
CA ALA A 441 32.47 -17.50 -7.09
C ALA A 441 31.19 -18.08 -7.69
N TRP A 442 30.38 -17.26 -8.38
CA TRP A 442 29.05 -17.61 -8.85
C TRP A 442 28.98 -18.90 -9.68
N PRO A 443 29.89 -19.17 -10.64
CA PRO A 443 29.88 -20.43 -11.39
C PRO A 443 30.04 -21.66 -10.51
N HIS A 444 30.82 -21.56 -9.42
CA HIS A 444 31.03 -22.65 -8.46
C HIS A 444 29.76 -22.92 -7.66
N PHE A 445 29.12 -21.87 -7.16
CA PHE A 445 27.84 -21.95 -6.47
C PHE A 445 26.72 -22.57 -7.34
N VAL A 446 26.65 -22.16 -8.61
CA VAL A 446 25.68 -22.72 -9.57
C VAL A 446 25.95 -24.20 -9.83
N LYS A 447 27.22 -24.60 -9.97
CA LYS A 447 27.62 -26.00 -10.21
C LYS A 447 27.27 -26.89 -9.03
N GLN A 448 27.50 -26.43 -7.80
CA GLN A 448 27.24 -27.21 -6.58
C GLN A 448 25.80 -27.13 -6.08
N ASN A 449 24.97 -26.25 -6.66
CA ASN A 449 23.59 -26.02 -6.23
C ASN A 449 23.50 -25.66 -4.74
N TYR A 450 24.44 -24.83 -4.29
CA TYR A 450 24.55 -24.32 -2.93
C TYR A 450 25.41 -23.04 -2.95
N GLY A 451 25.07 -22.06 -2.14
CA GLY A 451 25.93 -20.90 -1.88
C GLY A 451 25.31 -20.00 -0.81
N ARG A 452 26.14 -19.38 0.01
CA ARG A 452 25.71 -18.43 1.03
C ARG A 452 26.55 -17.16 0.92
N ILE A 453 25.89 -16.04 0.64
CA ILE A 453 26.53 -14.75 0.45
C ILE A 453 26.01 -13.79 1.51
N ILE A 454 26.91 -13.22 2.29
CA ILE A 454 26.64 -12.19 3.27
C ILE A 454 27.39 -10.94 2.82
N ASN A 455 26.64 -9.89 2.52
CA ASN A 455 27.19 -8.61 2.11
C ASN A 455 27.09 -7.58 3.25
N THR A 456 28.14 -6.78 3.43
CA THR A 456 28.17 -5.77 4.49
C THR A 456 27.76 -4.39 3.95
N ALA A 457 26.55 -3.94 4.26
CA ALA A 457 26.08 -2.57 4.10
C ALA A 457 26.47 -1.71 5.32
N SER A 458 25.61 -0.76 5.73
CA SER A 458 25.76 0.07 6.93
C SER A 458 24.47 0.87 7.17
N ALA A 459 24.19 1.27 8.41
CA ALA A 459 23.17 2.28 8.70
C ALA A 459 23.41 3.59 7.94
N VAL A 460 24.67 3.96 7.66
CA VAL A 460 25.02 5.10 6.78
C VAL A 460 24.52 4.87 5.35
N GLY A 461 24.57 3.63 4.86
CA GLY A 461 23.98 3.26 3.59
C GLY A 461 22.46 3.32 3.61
N LEU A 462 21.80 2.86 4.67
CA LEU A 462 20.34 2.87 4.77
C LEU A 462 19.78 4.30 4.89
N TYR A 463 20.37 5.12 5.76
CA TYR A 463 19.78 6.40 6.17
C TYR A 463 20.50 7.64 5.63
N GLY A 464 21.68 7.47 5.01
CA GLY A 464 22.57 8.57 4.64
C GLY A 464 23.24 9.23 5.85
N ASN A 465 24.39 9.87 5.64
CA ASN A 465 25.10 10.60 6.70
C ASN A 465 25.91 11.78 6.13
N PHE A 466 26.03 12.85 6.91
CA PHE A 466 26.83 14.01 6.54
C PHE A 466 28.30 13.61 6.37
N GLY A 467 28.93 14.01 5.26
CA GLY A 467 30.36 13.80 5.03
C GLY A 467 30.74 12.41 4.53
N GLN A 468 29.74 11.59 4.18
CA GLN A 468 29.93 10.20 3.76
C GLN A 468 29.14 9.85 2.49
N THR A 469 28.90 10.82 1.61
CA THR A 469 28.10 10.64 0.38
C THR A 469 28.59 9.48 -0.52
N ASN A 470 29.91 9.31 -0.68
CA ASN A 470 30.52 8.17 -1.37
C ASN A 470 30.22 6.83 -0.68
N TYR A 471 30.46 6.74 0.62
CA TYR A 471 30.30 5.52 1.41
C TYR A 471 28.82 5.11 1.51
N SER A 472 27.93 6.08 1.78
CA SER A 472 26.47 5.93 1.80
C SER A 472 25.95 5.38 0.46
N ALA A 473 26.36 5.98 -0.67
CA ALA A 473 25.98 5.51 -2.00
C ALA A 473 26.47 4.08 -2.27
N ALA A 474 27.74 3.80 -2.03
CA ALA A 474 28.32 2.47 -2.26
C ALA A 474 27.64 1.38 -1.41
N LYS A 475 27.41 1.65 -0.11
CA LYS A 475 26.80 0.68 0.82
C LYS A 475 25.33 0.40 0.51
N LEU A 476 24.56 1.38 0.03
CA LEU A 476 23.20 1.09 -0.41
C LEU A 476 23.16 0.45 -1.81
N GLY A 477 24.15 0.71 -2.66
CA GLY A 477 24.32 -0.04 -3.92
C GLY A 477 24.52 -1.55 -3.69
N VAL A 478 25.21 -1.93 -2.60
CA VAL A 478 25.36 -3.33 -2.19
C VAL A 478 24.01 -3.99 -1.86
N VAL A 479 23.05 -3.25 -1.30
CA VAL A 479 21.68 -3.73 -1.06
C VAL A 479 20.97 -4.00 -2.39
N GLY A 480 21.10 -3.10 -3.37
CA GLY A 480 20.50 -3.25 -4.70
C GLY A 480 21.07 -4.46 -5.46
N LEU A 481 22.39 -4.67 -5.37
CA LEU A 481 23.06 -5.88 -5.87
C LEU A 481 22.48 -7.14 -5.20
N THR A 482 22.42 -7.15 -3.88
CA THR A 482 21.99 -8.31 -3.08
C THR A 482 20.58 -8.75 -3.41
N ARG A 483 19.63 -7.81 -3.53
CA ARG A 483 18.23 -8.11 -3.87
C ARG A 483 18.11 -8.80 -5.23
N THR A 484 18.88 -8.38 -6.23
CA THR A 484 18.89 -9.06 -7.53
C THR A 484 19.52 -10.45 -7.44
N LEU A 485 20.65 -10.59 -6.74
CA LEU A 485 21.31 -11.89 -6.58
C LEU A 485 20.45 -12.89 -5.82
N ALA A 486 19.66 -12.43 -4.85
CA ALA A 486 18.68 -13.26 -4.14
C ALA A 486 17.67 -13.88 -5.11
N LEU A 487 17.15 -13.11 -6.07
CA LEU A 487 16.23 -13.59 -7.11
C LEU A 487 16.92 -14.55 -8.09
N GLU A 488 18.14 -14.21 -8.56
CA GLU A 488 18.86 -15.03 -9.53
C GLU A 488 19.35 -16.37 -8.94
N GLY A 489 19.74 -16.35 -7.67
CA GLY A 489 20.35 -17.47 -6.95
C GLY A 489 19.36 -18.49 -6.39
N GLN A 490 18.10 -18.09 -6.15
CA GLN A 490 17.11 -18.90 -5.42
C GLN A 490 16.94 -20.31 -5.99
N ARG A 491 16.82 -20.45 -7.32
CA ARG A 491 16.65 -21.76 -7.99
C ARG A 491 17.88 -22.68 -7.89
N LYS A 492 19.02 -22.13 -7.48
CA LYS A 492 20.29 -22.84 -7.30
C LYS A 492 20.69 -22.97 -5.83
N ASN A 493 19.77 -22.68 -4.90
CA ASN A 493 20.05 -22.64 -3.46
C ASN A 493 21.26 -21.75 -3.13
N ILE A 494 21.37 -20.64 -3.87
CA ILE A 494 22.30 -19.56 -3.59
C ILE A 494 21.50 -18.48 -2.89
N ILE A 495 21.81 -18.26 -1.62
CA ILE A 495 21.14 -17.30 -0.75
C ILE A 495 22.06 -16.10 -0.56
N CYS A 496 21.51 -14.89 -0.65
CA CYS A 496 22.27 -13.65 -0.54
C CYS A 496 21.54 -12.68 0.39
N ASN A 497 22.14 -12.32 1.53
CA ASN A 497 21.57 -11.39 2.50
C ASN A 497 22.55 -10.24 2.83
N VAL A 498 22.02 -9.21 3.47
CA VAL A 498 22.79 -8.02 3.88
C VAL A 498 22.78 -7.86 5.39
N ILE A 499 23.93 -7.48 5.95
CA ILE A 499 24.02 -6.93 7.30
C ILE A 499 24.40 -5.45 7.28
N ALA A 500 23.89 -4.68 8.23
CA ALA A 500 24.27 -3.31 8.54
C ALA A 500 24.79 -3.28 9.98
N PRO A 501 26.10 -3.55 10.18
CA PRO A 501 26.65 -3.76 11.51
C PRO A 501 27.03 -2.46 12.23
N ASN A 502 26.93 -2.49 13.56
CA ASN A 502 27.57 -1.56 14.49
C ASN A 502 28.58 -2.31 15.36
N ALA A 503 29.85 -1.89 15.29
CA ALA A 503 30.94 -2.43 16.11
C ALA A 503 32.12 -1.46 16.19
N GLY A 504 32.90 -1.59 17.27
CA GLY A 504 34.22 -1.05 17.46
C GLY A 504 35.23 -1.71 16.54
N THR A 505 35.78 -0.92 15.63
CA THR A 505 36.76 -1.33 14.62
C THR A 505 37.73 -0.19 14.39
N ARG A 506 38.79 -0.44 13.61
CA ARG A 506 39.71 0.62 13.17
C ARG A 506 39.00 1.75 12.41
N MET A 507 37.91 1.45 11.70
CA MET A 507 37.11 2.46 10.99
C MET A 507 36.26 3.31 11.95
N THR A 508 35.64 2.70 12.96
CA THR A 508 34.80 3.46 13.91
C THR A 508 35.62 4.18 14.98
N ALA A 509 36.85 3.75 15.25
CA ALA A 509 37.79 4.44 16.13
C ALA A 509 38.18 5.85 15.65
N THR A 510 37.91 6.22 14.39
CA THR A 510 38.14 7.59 13.90
C THR A 510 37.07 8.57 14.36
N VAL A 511 35.91 8.09 14.82
CA VAL A 511 34.74 8.91 15.19
C VAL A 511 34.13 8.55 16.55
N MET A 512 34.50 7.43 17.15
CA MET A 512 34.02 6.97 18.47
C MET A 512 35.11 7.08 19.54
N PRO A 513 34.77 7.53 20.76
CA PRO A 513 35.59 7.37 21.95
C PRO A 513 36.11 5.94 22.17
N PRO A 514 37.35 5.76 22.69
CA PRO A 514 37.97 4.45 22.90
C PRO A 514 37.12 3.47 23.72
N GLU A 515 36.46 3.95 24.77
CA GLU A 515 35.60 3.13 25.64
C GLU A 515 34.42 2.51 24.87
N MET A 516 33.82 3.26 23.93
CA MET A 516 32.75 2.72 23.06
C MET A 516 33.29 1.74 22.03
N VAL A 517 34.48 1.98 21.48
CA VAL A 517 35.15 1.05 20.57
C VAL A 517 35.41 -0.29 21.29
N GLU A 518 35.81 -0.25 22.55
CA GLU A 518 36.01 -1.46 23.36
C GLU A 518 34.69 -2.16 23.72
N ALA A 519 33.65 -1.39 24.00
CA ALA A 519 32.34 -1.92 24.39
C ALA A 519 31.60 -2.62 23.23
N PHE A 520 31.66 -2.05 22.01
CA PHE A 520 30.93 -2.56 20.85
C PHE A 520 31.71 -3.67 20.13
N LYS A 521 31.78 -4.84 20.78
CA LYS A 521 32.58 -5.95 20.30
C LYS A 521 32.10 -6.51 18.95
N PRO A 522 32.99 -6.69 17.95
CA PRO A 522 32.65 -7.37 16.69
C PRO A 522 32.05 -8.76 16.86
N GLU A 523 32.37 -9.44 17.95
CA GLU A 523 31.84 -10.74 18.35
C GLU A 523 30.32 -10.71 18.57
N TYR A 524 29.72 -9.55 18.84
CA TYR A 524 28.26 -9.40 18.96
C TYR A 524 27.55 -9.35 17.60
N VAL A 525 28.31 -9.31 16.49
CA VAL A 525 27.77 -9.34 15.13
C VAL A 525 27.97 -10.70 14.47
N ALA A 526 29.09 -11.36 14.77
CA ALA A 526 29.48 -12.63 14.16
C ALA A 526 28.40 -13.74 14.20
N PRO A 527 27.60 -13.92 15.27
CA PRO A 527 26.55 -14.93 15.33
C PRO A 527 25.52 -14.83 14.21
N LEU A 528 25.10 -13.61 13.85
CA LEU A 528 24.16 -13.41 12.75
C LEU A 528 24.79 -13.78 11.41
N VAL A 529 26.04 -13.35 11.18
CA VAL A 529 26.78 -13.64 9.94
C VAL A 529 26.94 -15.15 9.75
N ALA A 530 27.31 -15.86 10.83
CA ALA A 530 27.37 -17.32 10.80
C ALA A 530 25.99 -17.91 10.49
N TYR A 531 24.94 -17.55 11.22
CA TYR A 531 23.59 -18.07 10.97
C TYR A 531 23.12 -17.86 9.52
N LEU A 532 23.32 -16.67 8.95
CA LEU A 532 23.00 -16.36 7.55
C LEU A 532 23.82 -17.22 6.56
N GLY A 533 25.04 -17.59 6.96
CA GLY A 533 25.96 -18.48 6.24
C GLY A 533 25.64 -19.97 6.36
N HIS A 534 24.68 -20.37 7.18
CA HIS A 534 24.37 -21.77 7.44
C HIS A 534 23.32 -22.33 6.45
N SER A 535 23.31 -23.66 6.29
CA SER A 535 22.33 -24.36 5.45
C SER A 535 20.90 -24.24 5.97
N SER A 536 20.70 -24.06 7.29
CA SER A 536 19.39 -23.90 7.91
C SER A 536 18.74 -22.54 7.68
N ASN A 537 19.50 -21.54 7.22
CA ASN A 537 18.93 -20.28 6.78
C ASN A 537 18.33 -20.47 5.39
N GLU A 538 17.03 -20.21 5.25
CA GLU A 538 16.27 -20.27 3.99
C GLU A 538 15.90 -18.88 3.47
N GLU A 539 16.11 -17.83 4.27
CA GLU A 539 15.79 -16.45 3.94
C GLU A 539 16.83 -15.84 3.00
N THR A 540 16.40 -15.06 2.01
CA THR A 540 17.27 -14.43 1.01
C THR A 540 16.76 -13.02 0.66
N GLY A 541 17.66 -12.11 0.30
CA GLY A 541 17.35 -10.73 -0.06
C GLY A 541 17.03 -9.81 1.13
N ASN A 542 17.17 -10.30 2.36
CA ASN A 542 16.83 -9.57 3.58
C ASN A 542 17.98 -8.69 4.07
N ILE A 543 17.63 -7.64 4.82
CA ILE A 543 18.54 -6.67 5.41
C ILE A 543 18.40 -6.76 6.92
N PHE A 544 19.51 -6.85 7.63
CA PHE A 544 19.53 -6.91 9.08
C PHE A 544 20.45 -5.85 9.68
N GLU A 545 19.95 -5.09 10.63
CA GLU A 545 20.79 -4.29 11.51
C GLU A 545 21.19 -5.09 12.74
N VAL A 546 22.43 -4.93 13.16
CA VAL A 546 23.03 -5.78 14.19
C VAL A 546 24.16 -5.07 14.93
N GLY A 547 24.17 -5.21 16.24
CA GLY A 547 25.22 -4.68 17.11
C GLY A 547 24.81 -4.79 18.58
N SER A 548 25.76 -4.71 19.50
CA SER A 548 25.47 -4.65 20.95
C SER A 548 24.58 -5.78 21.51
N GLY A 549 24.58 -6.98 20.90
CA GLY A 549 23.70 -8.06 21.32
C GLY A 549 22.25 -7.92 20.84
N TRP A 550 21.98 -7.07 19.85
CA TRP A 550 20.66 -6.88 19.27
C TRP A 550 20.67 -7.12 17.75
N ILE A 551 19.60 -7.69 17.23
CA ILE A 551 19.39 -7.95 15.80
C ILE A 551 17.96 -7.58 15.42
N ALA A 552 17.79 -6.76 14.38
CA ALA A 552 16.50 -6.45 13.77
C ALA A 552 16.54 -6.58 12.25
N GLN A 553 15.39 -6.91 11.65
CA GLN A 553 15.20 -6.89 10.22
C GLN A 553 14.75 -5.50 9.76
N VAL A 554 15.24 -5.06 8.60
CA VAL A 554 14.83 -3.81 7.95
C VAL A 554 14.14 -4.13 6.62
N ARG A 555 13.02 -3.45 6.33
CA ARG A 555 12.29 -3.56 5.06
C ARG A 555 11.75 -2.20 4.60
N TRP A 556 11.20 -2.16 3.40
CA TRP A 556 10.46 -1.00 2.92
C TRP A 556 9.04 -0.97 3.50
N GLN A 557 8.58 0.22 3.88
CA GLN A 557 7.17 0.54 4.01
C GLN A 557 6.82 1.65 3.01
N ARG A 558 5.69 1.50 2.35
CA ARG A 558 5.13 2.43 1.37
C ARG A 558 3.85 3.03 1.94
N SER A 559 3.67 4.33 1.82
CA SER A 559 2.41 5.00 2.17
C SER A 559 1.24 4.47 1.34
N GLY A 560 0.00 4.75 1.76
CA GLY A 560 -1.17 4.45 0.94
C GLY A 560 -1.16 5.20 -0.40
N GLY A 561 -0.42 6.31 -0.48
CA GLY A 561 -0.29 7.13 -1.67
C GLY A 561 -1.60 7.79 -2.10
N VAL A 562 -1.57 8.41 -3.27
CA VAL A 562 -2.72 9.04 -3.93
C VAL A 562 -2.71 8.67 -5.40
N GLY A 563 -3.87 8.24 -5.89
CA GLY A 563 -4.16 8.05 -7.30
C GLY A 563 -4.87 9.27 -7.88
N PHE A 564 -4.31 9.85 -8.93
CA PHE A 564 -4.88 10.96 -9.69
C PHE A 564 -5.57 10.44 -10.95
N PRO A 565 -6.71 11.03 -11.37
CA PRO A 565 -7.46 10.53 -12.51
C PRO A 565 -6.64 10.44 -13.80
N ALA A 566 -6.63 9.27 -14.43
CA ALA A 566 -5.82 8.93 -15.59
C ALA A 566 -6.24 9.66 -16.89
N ASN A 567 -7.46 10.21 -16.93
CA ASN A 567 -7.98 11.00 -18.05
C ASN A 567 -7.86 12.52 -17.84
N ARG A 568 -7.30 12.98 -16.72
CA ARG A 568 -7.03 14.41 -16.47
C ARG A 568 -5.53 14.70 -16.48
N THR A 569 -5.19 15.93 -16.82
CA THR A 569 -3.80 16.39 -16.71
C THR A 569 -3.49 16.61 -15.24
N LEU A 570 -2.46 15.92 -14.73
CA LEU A 570 -1.95 16.13 -13.39
C LEU A 570 -1.13 17.42 -13.32
N THR A 571 -1.41 18.28 -12.34
CA THR A 571 -0.66 19.53 -12.11
C THR A 571 0.15 19.48 -10.81
N PRO A 572 1.28 20.22 -10.70
CA PRO A 572 2.07 20.26 -9.46
C PRO A 572 1.28 20.84 -8.29
N GLU A 573 0.29 21.70 -8.53
CA GLU A 573 -0.60 22.24 -7.49
C GLU A 573 -1.49 21.15 -6.89
N GLN A 574 -2.02 20.25 -7.73
CA GLN A 574 -2.79 19.09 -7.27
C GLN A 574 -1.92 18.13 -6.45
N VAL A 575 -0.67 17.92 -6.88
CA VAL A 575 0.32 17.15 -6.13
C VAL A 575 0.60 17.81 -4.78
N ALA A 576 0.80 19.13 -4.76
CA ALA A 576 1.05 19.90 -3.55
C ALA A 576 -0.12 19.81 -2.55
N SER A 577 -1.37 19.96 -3.03
CA SER A 577 -2.56 19.86 -2.17
C SER A 577 -2.77 18.46 -1.61
N ALA A 578 -2.33 17.43 -2.33
CA ALA A 578 -2.43 16.04 -1.89
C ALA A 578 -1.21 15.56 -1.10
N TRP A 579 -0.20 16.41 -0.89
CA TRP A 579 1.12 15.98 -0.41
C TRP A 579 1.07 15.30 0.95
N ALA A 580 0.29 15.85 1.89
CA ALA A 580 0.09 15.26 3.22
C ALA A 580 -0.34 13.78 3.12
N ARG A 581 -1.34 13.49 2.28
CA ARG A 581 -1.83 12.12 2.01
C ARG A 581 -0.84 11.24 1.25
N ILE A 582 -0.08 11.82 0.30
CA ILE A 582 0.98 11.09 -0.41
C ILE A 582 2.04 10.59 0.59
N SER A 583 2.35 11.40 1.60
CA SER A 583 3.36 11.11 2.60
C SER A 583 2.85 10.43 3.88
N ASP A 584 1.55 10.15 3.99
CA ASP A 584 0.94 9.58 5.18
C ASP A 584 1.13 8.06 5.24
N PHE A 585 1.78 7.58 6.30
CA PHE A 585 2.01 6.16 6.54
C PHE A 585 1.08 5.58 7.62
N ASP A 586 0.31 6.43 8.31
CA ASP A 586 -0.41 6.07 9.53
C ASP A 586 -1.94 6.09 9.34
N ASP A 587 -2.41 6.32 8.11
CA ASP A 587 -3.84 6.27 7.70
C ASP A 587 -4.41 4.86 7.48
N GLY A 588 -3.66 3.82 7.87
CA GLY A 588 -4.07 2.42 7.74
C GLY A 588 -3.93 1.81 6.33
N ARG A 589 -3.46 2.56 5.33
CA ARG A 589 -3.27 2.08 3.94
C ARG A 589 -1.83 1.70 3.60
N ALA A 590 -0.89 1.90 4.53
CA ALA A 590 0.51 1.57 4.29
C ALA A 590 0.73 0.09 3.94
N THR A 591 1.67 -0.17 3.04
CA THR A 591 2.00 -1.51 2.52
C THR A 591 3.52 -1.77 2.60
N ASN A 592 3.95 -3.01 2.42
CA ASN A 592 5.37 -3.39 2.46
C ASN A 592 5.78 -4.10 1.16
N PRO A 593 5.94 -3.36 0.05
CA PRO A 593 6.32 -3.94 -1.22
C PRO A 593 7.71 -4.61 -1.13
N ASN A 594 7.86 -5.78 -1.74
CA ASN A 594 9.12 -6.52 -1.76
C ASN A 594 9.59 -6.90 -3.17
N SER A 595 8.82 -6.56 -4.20
CA SER A 595 9.11 -6.87 -5.60
C SER A 595 8.74 -5.73 -6.54
N THR A 596 9.30 -5.74 -7.75
CA THR A 596 8.90 -4.79 -8.81
C THR A 596 7.43 -4.93 -9.20
N GLN A 597 6.85 -6.13 -9.01
CA GLN A 597 5.44 -6.39 -9.27
C GLN A 597 4.53 -5.70 -8.25
N ASP A 598 4.90 -5.69 -6.95
CA ASP A 598 4.13 -4.99 -5.90
C ASP A 598 4.14 -3.47 -6.11
N SER A 599 5.27 -2.94 -6.57
CA SER A 599 5.39 -1.55 -7.01
C SER A 599 4.41 -1.25 -8.14
N PHE A 600 4.39 -2.10 -9.18
CA PHE A 600 3.53 -1.95 -10.34
C PHE A 600 2.04 -2.06 -10.04
N GLN A 601 1.66 -2.83 -9.01
CA GLN A 601 0.24 -2.99 -8.63
C GLN A 601 -0.42 -1.65 -8.28
N GLY A 602 0.27 -0.75 -7.56
CA GLY A 602 -0.29 0.56 -7.20
C GLY A 602 -0.55 1.44 -8.44
N PHE A 603 0.29 1.35 -9.46
CA PHE A 603 0.07 2.05 -10.74
C PHE A 603 -1.12 1.46 -11.51
N MET A 604 -1.23 0.13 -11.56
CA MET A 604 -2.34 -0.55 -12.26
C MET A 604 -3.69 -0.24 -11.63
N GLU A 605 -3.78 -0.20 -10.30
CA GLU A 605 -5.02 0.12 -9.58
C GLU A 605 -5.53 1.53 -9.93
N ASN A 606 -4.64 2.44 -10.33
CA ASN A 606 -5.01 3.79 -10.75
C ASN A 606 -5.38 3.91 -12.24
N PHE A 607 -5.11 2.92 -13.09
CA PHE A 607 -5.47 3.03 -14.52
C PHE A 607 -6.99 3.07 -14.76
N SER A 608 -7.78 2.45 -13.88
CA SER A 608 -9.24 2.53 -13.90
C SER A 608 -9.79 3.79 -13.20
N ASN A 609 -8.95 4.60 -12.57
CA ASN A 609 -9.35 5.85 -11.95
C ASN A 609 -9.51 6.91 -13.05
N VAL A 610 -10.72 7.03 -13.60
CA VAL A 610 -11.07 8.07 -14.59
C VAL A 610 -12.11 9.00 -13.96
N ALA A 611 -11.90 10.31 -14.09
CA ALA A 611 -12.90 11.29 -13.67
C ALA A 611 -14.02 11.36 -14.71
N GLU A 612 -15.27 11.52 -14.28
CA GLU A 612 -16.40 11.71 -15.20
C GLU A 612 -16.22 13.01 -16.02
N GLU A 613 -16.70 13.01 -17.27
CA GLU A 613 -16.62 14.18 -18.16
C GLU A 613 -17.43 15.34 -17.57
N GLU A 614 -16.84 16.53 -17.53
CA GLU A 614 -17.53 17.75 -17.11
C GLU A 614 -18.57 18.13 -18.16
N SER A 615 -19.86 18.05 -17.78
CA SER A 615 -20.95 18.55 -18.60
C SER A 615 -20.81 20.07 -18.76
N LYS A 616 -20.55 20.49 -20.00
CA LYS A 616 -20.64 21.89 -20.41
C LYS A 616 -22.11 22.26 -20.58
N GLU A 617 -22.83 22.56 -19.50
CA GLU A 617 -23.99 23.46 -19.48
C GLU A 617 -24.44 23.72 -18.03
N GLY A 618 -24.59 25.00 -17.67
CA GLY A 618 -24.62 25.47 -16.28
C GLY A 618 -25.91 25.16 -15.50
N GLY A 619 -25.84 24.13 -14.65
CA GLY A 619 -26.76 23.91 -13.52
C GLY A 619 -26.03 23.21 -12.37
N PHE A 620 -26.31 23.59 -11.12
CA PHE A 620 -25.78 22.91 -9.93
C PHE A 620 -26.46 21.54 -9.77
N ASP A 621 -25.70 20.46 -9.92
CA ASP A 621 -26.17 19.08 -9.75
C ASP A 621 -26.14 18.67 -8.27
N LEU A 622 -27.31 18.77 -7.63
CA LEU A 622 -27.48 18.37 -6.23
C LEU A 622 -27.36 16.84 -6.02
N GLU A 623 -27.67 16.00 -7.02
CA GLU A 623 -27.53 14.55 -6.89
C GLU A 623 -26.08 14.11 -6.95
N ALA A 624 -25.28 14.71 -7.84
CA ALA A 624 -23.83 14.53 -7.85
C ALA A 624 -23.20 14.97 -6.53
N ALA A 625 -23.61 16.13 -6.00
CA ALA A 625 -23.14 16.62 -4.71
C ALA A 625 -23.52 15.68 -3.54
N ARG A 626 -24.71 15.05 -3.57
CA ARG A 626 -25.11 14.06 -2.56
C ARG A 626 -24.25 12.79 -2.59
N LYS A 627 -23.83 12.33 -3.78
CA LYS A 627 -22.98 11.14 -3.93
C LYS A 627 -21.56 11.33 -3.38
N LEU A 628 -21.07 12.57 -3.34
CA LEU A 628 -19.75 12.91 -2.77
C LEU A 628 -19.73 12.89 -1.24
N VAL A 629 -20.90 12.93 -0.59
CA VAL A 629 -21.02 13.04 0.87
C VAL A 629 -21.56 11.72 1.43
N SER A 630 -20.68 10.74 1.62
CA SER A 630 -21.06 9.43 2.20
C SER A 630 -19.96 8.76 3.01
N GLU A 631 -19.07 9.53 3.64
CA GLU A 631 -18.03 8.96 4.51
C GLU A 631 -18.61 8.67 5.92
N THR A 632 -18.38 7.47 6.41
CA THR A 632 -18.74 7.05 7.77
C THR A 632 -17.49 7.08 8.63
N LEU A 633 -17.50 7.85 9.71
CA LEU A 633 -16.39 7.94 10.67
C LEU A 633 -16.75 7.26 11.99
N GLU A 634 -15.77 6.57 12.56
CA GLU A 634 -15.85 6.02 13.90
C GLU A 634 -15.37 7.05 14.94
N PHE A 635 -16.11 7.18 16.04
CA PHE A 635 -15.78 8.02 17.19
C PHE A 635 -15.96 7.22 18.47
N SER A 636 -14.85 6.82 19.09
CA SER A 636 -14.83 6.14 20.38
C SER A 636 -14.68 7.14 21.51
N TYR A 637 -15.48 6.98 22.58
CA TYR A 637 -15.40 7.81 23.77
C TYR A 637 -15.66 6.99 25.03
N GLY A 638 -15.09 7.44 26.14
CA GLY A 638 -15.38 6.94 27.48
C GLY A 638 -15.83 8.07 28.41
N GLU A 639 -15.79 7.77 29.71
CA GLU A 639 -16.11 8.71 30.78
C GLU A 639 -15.29 10.00 30.70
N ARG A 640 -14.00 9.90 30.30
CA ARG A 640 -13.10 11.04 30.18
C ARG A 640 -13.63 12.08 29.18
N GLU A 641 -13.98 11.66 27.97
CA GLU A 641 -14.45 12.57 26.92
C GLU A 641 -15.82 13.17 27.27
N ALA A 642 -16.70 12.38 27.90
CA ALA A 642 -17.99 12.85 28.38
C ALA A 642 -17.84 13.94 29.46
N ILE A 643 -16.96 13.72 30.45
CA ILE A 643 -16.66 14.69 31.51
C ILE A 643 -15.98 15.92 30.94
N LEU A 644 -15.02 15.75 30.02
CA LEU A 644 -14.30 16.84 29.38
C LEU A 644 -15.26 17.78 28.63
N TYR A 645 -16.22 17.21 27.88
CA TYR A 645 -17.27 18.00 27.26
C TYR A 645 -18.16 18.70 28.27
N ALA A 646 -18.60 18.01 29.33
CA ALA A 646 -19.44 18.60 30.36
C ALA A 646 -18.77 19.83 31.02
N LEU A 647 -17.48 19.73 31.36
CA LEU A 647 -16.69 20.86 31.85
C LEU A 647 -16.53 21.96 30.77
N GLY A 648 -16.31 21.55 29.52
CA GLY A 648 -16.24 22.44 28.35
C GLY A 648 -17.52 23.27 28.12
N VAL A 649 -18.69 22.79 28.54
CA VAL A 649 -19.96 23.54 28.52
C VAL A 649 -20.38 24.06 29.89
N GLY A 650 -19.42 24.22 30.80
CA GLY A 650 -19.59 24.93 32.08
C GLY A 650 -20.24 24.12 33.20
N CYS A 651 -20.28 22.77 33.12
CA CYS A 651 -20.57 21.97 34.32
C CYS A 651 -19.49 22.20 35.37
N LYS A 652 -19.90 22.24 36.63
CA LYS A 652 -19.01 22.51 37.77
C LYS A 652 -18.82 21.24 38.58
N ARG A 653 -17.87 21.27 39.54
CA ARG A 653 -17.68 20.19 40.52
C ARG A 653 -18.95 19.76 41.28
N THR A 654 -19.97 20.62 41.31
CA THR A 654 -21.27 20.37 41.96
C THR A 654 -22.25 19.59 41.07
N ASP A 655 -21.98 19.51 39.77
CA ASP A 655 -22.79 18.77 38.80
C ASP A 655 -22.33 17.32 38.71
N LEU A 656 -22.25 16.62 39.85
CA LEU A 656 -21.61 15.31 39.99
C LEU A 656 -22.12 14.26 38.98
N GLN A 657 -23.39 14.35 38.60
CA GLN A 657 -24.00 13.52 37.56
C GLN A 657 -23.26 13.54 36.21
N TYR A 658 -22.56 14.63 35.88
CA TYR A 658 -21.86 14.81 34.60
C TYR A 658 -20.34 14.88 34.72
N VAL A 659 -19.80 15.03 35.93
CA VAL A 659 -18.36 15.24 36.17
C VAL A 659 -17.71 14.19 37.06
N TYR A 660 -18.48 13.18 37.49
CA TYR A 660 -17.99 12.07 38.32
C TYR A 660 -18.58 10.75 37.83
N GLU A 661 -17.73 9.92 37.24
CA GLU A 661 -18.04 8.64 36.62
C GLU A 661 -18.67 7.61 37.56
N ASN A 662 -18.36 7.68 38.86
CA ASN A 662 -18.92 6.79 39.87
C ASN A 662 -20.19 7.34 40.55
N HIS A 663 -20.75 8.45 40.07
CA HIS A 663 -22.06 8.92 40.52
C HIS A 663 -23.14 7.90 40.11
N ALA A 664 -24.10 7.59 40.99
CA ALA A 664 -25.12 6.55 40.73
C ALA A 664 -25.96 6.81 39.47
N ASP A 665 -26.13 8.10 39.13
CA ASP A 665 -26.84 8.56 37.93
C ASP A 665 -25.89 9.14 36.86
N PHE A 666 -24.61 8.73 36.84
CA PHE A 666 -23.65 9.26 35.85
C PHE A 666 -24.19 9.15 34.43
N ALA A 667 -24.21 10.27 33.72
CA ALA A 667 -24.82 10.37 32.41
C ALA A 667 -24.07 11.37 31.52
N VAL A 668 -24.33 11.30 30.21
CA VAL A 668 -23.78 12.23 29.24
C VAL A 668 -24.78 13.34 28.95
N LEU A 669 -24.31 14.59 28.87
CA LEU A 669 -25.18 15.70 28.47
C LEU A 669 -25.72 15.45 27.05
N PRO A 670 -27.04 15.63 26.81
CA PRO A 670 -27.65 15.45 25.50
C PRO A 670 -26.93 16.15 24.35
N THR A 671 -26.44 17.37 24.59
CA THR A 671 -25.76 18.18 23.58
C THR A 671 -24.38 17.65 23.17
N PHE A 672 -23.80 16.68 23.89
CA PHE A 672 -22.58 15.98 23.47
C PHE A 672 -22.71 15.35 22.09
N GLY A 673 -23.93 15.00 21.67
CA GLY A 673 -24.21 14.43 20.35
C GLY A 673 -23.75 15.30 19.16
N VAL A 674 -23.45 16.59 19.36
CA VAL A 674 -22.85 17.41 18.31
C VAL A 674 -21.38 17.06 18.05
N ILE A 675 -20.64 16.53 19.04
CA ILE A 675 -19.20 16.28 18.95
C ILE A 675 -18.88 15.15 17.95
N PRO A 676 -19.45 13.93 18.07
CA PRO A 676 -19.19 12.86 17.10
C PRO A 676 -19.66 13.22 15.69
N SER A 677 -20.73 14.00 15.57
CA SER A 677 -21.27 14.41 14.27
C SER A 677 -20.49 15.55 13.63
N PHE A 678 -19.89 16.45 14.40
CA PHE A 678 -19.07 17.55 13.89
C PHE A 678 -17.81 17.03 13.19
N THR A 679 -17.18 16.00 13.73
CA THR A 679 -16.03 15.33 13.09
C THR A 679 -16.39 14.79 11.71
N ALA A 680 -17.56 14.15 11.56
CA ALA A 680 -18.05 13.66 10.27
C ALA A 680 -18.50 14.79 9.33
N MET A 681 -19.07 15.88 9.85
CA MET A 681 -19.42 17.04 9.03
C MET A 681 -18.18 17.71 8.43
N ASN A 682 -17.05 17.75 9.15
CA ASN A 682 -15.82 18.36 8.67
C ASN A 682 -15.13 17.59 7.52
N THR A 683 -15.56 16.37 7.19
CA THR A 683 -15.02 15.64 6.02
C THR A 683 -15.79 15.92 4.73
N VAL A 684 -16.89 16.69 4.80
CA VAL A 684 -17.67 17.07 3.61
C VAL A 684 -16.79 17.90 2.65
N PRO A 685 -16.59 17.46 1.39
CA PRO A 685 -15.70 18.13 0.46
C PRO A 685 -16.40 19.32 -0.22
N PHE A 686 -16.70 20.39 0.53
CA PHE A 686 -17.43 21.56 0.02
C PHE A 686 -16.79 22.18 -1.24
N GLY A 687 -15.46 22.09 -1.39
CA GLY A 687 -14.75 22.60 -2.57
C GLY A 687 -15.03 21.83 -3.87
N ASP A 688 -15.55 20.61 -3.78
CA ASP A 688 -15.78 19.76 -4.94
C ASP A 688 -17.14 20.05 -5.59
N PHE A 689 -18.08 20.65 -4.84
CA PHE A 689 -19.43 20.95 -5.36
C PHE A 689 -19.86 22.42 -5.21
N LEU A 690 -19.25 23.22 -4.33
CA LEU A 690 -19.55 24.66 -4.25
C LEU A 690 -18.56 25.51 -5.05
N PRO A 691 -19.05 26.43 -5.89
CA PRO A 691 -18.17 27.35 -6.61
C PRO A 691 -17.49 28.30 -5.63
N ASN A 692 -16.23 28.66 -5.93
CA ASN A 692 -15.45 29.65 -5.18
C ASN A 692 -15.39 29.38 -3.66
N PHE A 693 -15.48 28.11 -3.24
CA PHE A 693 -15.45 27.74 -1.82
C PHE A 693 -14.16 28.23 -1.14
N ASN A 694 -14.33 28.93 -0.03
CA ASN A 694 -13.26 29.33 0.85
C ASN A 694 -13.63 28.95 2.29
N PRO A 695 -12.89 28.05 2.95
CA PRO A 695 -13.20 27.61 4.31
C PRO A 695 -13.18 28.76 5.33
N MET A 696 -12.41 29.83 5.10
CA MET A 696 -12.37 31.00 5.98
C MET A 696 -13.65 31.85 5.93
N MET A 697 -14.49 31.64 4.93
CA MET A 697 -15.74 32.37 4.73
C MET A 697 -16.97 31.57 5.18
N LEU A 698 -16.76 30.37 5.71
CA LEU A 698 -17.79 29.47 6.24
C LEU A 698 -18.19 29.93 7.64
N LEU A 699 -19.49 30.15 7.82
CA LEU A 699 -20.08 30.45 9.11
C LEU A 699 -21.07 29.34 9.48
N HIS A 700 -20.95 28.80 10.70
CA HIS A 700 -21.94 27.91 11.25
C HIS A 700 -23.18 28.74 11.64
N GLY A 701 -24.28 28.58 10.91
CA GLY A 701 -25.48 29.42 11.03
C GLY A 701 -26.54 28.86 11.97
N GLU A 702 -26.94 27.59 11.78
CA GLU A 702 -27.94 26.93 12.61
C GLU A 702 -27.54 25.47 12.92
N GLN A 703 -27.95 24.99 14.09
CA GLN A 703 -27.74 23.62 14.55
C GLN A 703 -29.08 23.00 14.95
N PHE A 704 -29.31 21.77 14.49
CA PHE A 704 -30.35 20.89 15.02
C PHE A 704 -29.73 19.58 15.51
N LEU A 705 -30.20 19.07 16.64
CA LEU A 705 -29.83 17.76 17.20
C LEU A 705 -31.09 17.07 17.69
N SER A 706 -31.36 15.85 17.21
CA SER A 706 -32.44 14.98 17.67
C SER A 706 -31.87 13.72 18.29
N LEU A 707 -32.19 13.47 19.56
CA LEU A 707 -31.89 12.22 20.23
C LEU A 707 -32.99 11.19 19.92
N LYS A 708 -32.58 9.96 19.58
CA LYS A 708 -33.50 8.80 19.48
C LYS A 708 -33.52 7.99 20.76
N LYS A 709 -32.39 7.99 21.48
CA LYS A 709 -32.23 7.40 22.82
C LYS A 709 -31.16 8.16 23.62
N PRO A 710 -31.08 7.97 24.95
CA PRO A 710 -30.01 8.55 25.75
C PRO A 710 -28.63 8.14 25.23
N ILE A 711 -27.67 9.07 25.24
CA ILE A 711 -26.28 8.79 24.85
C ILE A 711 -25.65 7.90 25.93
N PRO A 712 -25.04 6.76 25.57
CA PRO A 712 -24.38 5.90 26.55
C PRO A 712 -23.21 6.61 27.22
N THR A 713 -22.70 6.10 28.34
CA THR A 713 -21.57 6.73 29.07
C THR A 713 -20.21 6.41 28.46
N SER A 714 -20.15 5.42 27.57
CA SER A 714 -19.00 5.06 26.74
C SER A 714 -19.46 4.26 25.53
N GLY A 715 -18.61 4.17 24.51
CA GLY A 715 -18.83 3.31 23.35
C GLY A 715 -18.20 3.86 22.07
N THR A 716 -18.32 3.08 20.99
CA THR A 716 -17.92 3.52 19.65
C THR A 716 -19.14 3.88 18.83
N LEU A 717 -19.20 5.12 18.37
CA LEU A 717 -20.26 5.64 17.51
C LEU A 717 -19.79 5.71 16.07
N LYS A 718 -20.71 5.51 15.12
CA LYS A 718 -20.47 5.67 13.69
C LYS A 718 -21.33 6.81 13.17
N SER A 719 -20.69 7.87 12.68
CA SER A 719 -21.36 9.06 12.15
C SER A 719 -21.22 9.08 10.64
N THR A 720 -22.35 9.13 9.92
CA THR A 720 -22.39 9.23 8.45
C THR A 720 -22.96 10.58 8.06
N ALA A 721 -22.14 11.42 7.43
CA ALA A 721 -22.60 12.69 6.87
C ALA A 721 -23.33 12.46 5.54
N HIS A 722 -24.35 13.26 5.26
CA HIS A 722 -25.08 13.31 4.00
C HIS A 722 -25.55 14.74 3.72
N LEU A 723 -25.55 15.13 2.46
CA LEU A 723 -26.04 16.45 2.06
C LEU A 723 -27.56 16.46 2.09
N ILE A 724 -28.19 17.39 2.81
CA ILE A 724 -29.66 17.55 2.88
C ILE A 724 -30.15 18.57 1.85
N ASP A 725 -29.56 19.76 1.82
CA ASP A 725 -29.99 20.86 0.94
C ASP A 725 -28.81 21.80 0.62
N VAL A 726 -28.85 22.43 -0.56
CA VAL A 726 -27.89 23.47 -0.96
C VAL A 726 -28.66 24.61 -1.60
N LEU A 727 -28.67 25.74 -0.91
CA LEU A 727 -29.42 26.91 -1.33
C LEU A 727 -28.48 28.01 -1.83
N ASP A 728 -28.77 28.54 -3.01
CA ASP A 728 -28.13 29.75 -3.48
C ASP A 728 -28.75 30.96 -2.76
N LYS A 729 -27.92 31.82 -2.17
CA LYS A 729 -28.32 33.04 -1.46
C LYS A 729 -27.73 34.29 -2.13
N GLY A 730 -27.48 34.22 -3.43
CA GLY A 730 -26.96 35.31 -4.25
C GLY A 730 -25.46 35.50 -4.07
N LYS A 731 -25.04 36.17 -2.99
CA LYS A 731 -23.60 36.40 -2.69
C LYS A 731 -22.98 35.31 -1.80
N GLY A 732 -23.69 34.23 -1.54
CA GLY A 732 -23.22 33.09 -0.75
C GLY A 732 -24.11 31.87 -0.92
N ALA A 733 -23.69 30.74 -0.37
CA ALA A 733 -24.46 29.50 -0.32
C ALA A 733 -24.90 29.19 1.12
N SER A 734 -26.08 28.59 1.28
CA SER A 734 -26.51 27.96 2.53
C SER A 734 -26.56 26.46 2.32
N VAL A 735 -25.72 25.71 3.02
CA VAL A 735 -25.60 24.26 2.88
C VAL A 735 -26.09 23.60 4.15
N VAL A 736 -27.00 22.63 4.00
CA VAL A 736 -27.51 21.82 5.10
C VAL A 736 -26.89 20.43 5.00
N VAL A 737 -26.11 20.05 6.00
CA VAL A 737 -25.52 18.72 6.12
C VAL A 737 -26.23 17.97 7.24
N GLY A 738 -26.80 16.81 6.91
CA GLY A 738 -27.31 15.86 7.87
C GLY A 738 -26.21 14.90 8.32
N VAL A 739 -26.23 14.51 9.59
CA VAL A 739 -25.35 13.46 10.09
C VAL A 739 -26.18 12.49 10.92
N THR A 740 -26.18 11.23 10.51
CA THR A 740 -26.81 10.15 11.26
C THR A 740 -25.74 9.43 12.06
N THR A 741 -25.93 9.31 13.37
CA THR A 741 -24.98 8.61 14.25
C THR A 741 -25.62 7.37 14.86
N VAL A 742 -25.00 6.22 14.60
CA VAL A 742 -25.41 4.90 15.12
C VAL A 742 -24.41 4.38 16.16
N ASP A 743 -24.84 3.48 17.03
CA ASP A 743 -23.95 2.74 17.93
C ASP A 743 -23.38 1.47 17.29
N GLU A 744 -22.63 0.68 18.07
CA GLU A 744 -22.01 -0.58 17.63
C GLU A 744 -23.03 -1.63 17.16
N SER A 745 -24.29 -1.54 17.60
CA SER A 745 -25.37 -2.43 17.17
C SER A 745 -26.02 -1.98 15.85
N GLY A 746 -25.68 -0.78 15.37
CA GLY A 746 -26.28 -0.15 14.20
C GLY A 746 -27.57 0.60 14.49
N GLU A 747 -27.96 0.76 15.77
CA GLU A 747 -29.14 1.53 16.16
C GLU A 747 -28.81 3.03 16.17
N VAL A 748 -29.69 3.86 15.59
CA VAL A 748 -29.52 5.32 15.59
C VAL A 748 -29.60 5.86 17.01
N VAL A 749 -28.54 6.55 17.45
CA VAL A 749 -28.49 7.21 18.76
C VAL A 749 -29.01 8.64 18.63
N PHE A 750 -28.52 9.37 17.64
CA PHE A 750 -28.94 10.75 17.36
C PHE A 750 -28.68 11.16 15.91
N GLU A 751 -29.37 12.21 15.50
CA GLU A 751 -29.26 12.84 14.19
C GLU A 751 -28.97 14.33 14.35
N ASN A 752 -28.07 14.86 13.53
CA ASN A 752 -27.72 16.28 13.52
C ASN A 752 -28.03 16.89 12.14
N GLU A 753 -28.44 18.16 12.11
CA GLU A 753 -28.40 18.99 10.91
C GLU A 753 -27.56 20.24 11.16
N PHE A 754 -26.52 20.42 10.35
CA PHE A 754 -25.66 21.59 10.35
C PHE A 754 -26.06 22.50 9.19
N THR A 755 -26.51 23.72 9.48
CA THR A 755 -26.74 24.74 8.46
C THR A 755 -25.57 25.69 8.41
N LEU A 756 -24.81 25.63 7.33
CA LEU A 756 -23.59 26.39 7.09
C LEU A 756 -23.85 27.47 6.05
N PHE A 757 -23.40 28.69 6.32
CA PHE A 757 -23.48 29.80 5.39
C PHE A 757 -22.09 30.14 4.86
N ILE A 758 -21.84 29.89 3.57
CA ILE A 758 -20.56 30.11 2.92
C ILE A 758 -20.65 31.38 2.08
N ARG A 759 -20.03 32.45 2.57
CA ARG A 759 -19.97 33.74 1.86
C ARG A 759 -19.05 33.63 0.64
N GLY A 760 -19.45 34.22 -0.48
CA GLY A 760 -18.70 34.22 -1.74
C GLY A 760 -18.99 33.03 -2.68
N SER A 761 -19.66 31.98 -2.18
CA SER A 761 -19.99 30.77 -2.95
C SER A 761 -21.42 30.76 -3.52
N GLY A 762 -21.99 31.92 -3.84
CA GLY A 762 -23.34 32.03 -4.43
C GLY A 762 -23.34 32.38 -5.92
N GLY A 763 -24.52 32.52 -6.52
CA GLY A 763 -24.68 32.93 -7.92
C GLY A 763 -24.57 31.78 -8.93
N PHE A 764 -24.88 30.56 -8.49
CA PHE A 764 -24.89 29.34 -9.28
C PHE A 764 -26.29 28.94 -9.75
N ASN A 765 -27.27 29.85 -9.62
CA ASN A 765 -28.66 29.67 -10.01
C ASN A 765 -29.35 28.46 -9.34
N GLY A 766 -28.94 28.13 -8.11
CA GLY A 766 -29.55 27.06 -7.33
C GLY A 766 -30.85 27.45 -6.61
N LYS A 767 -31.45 26.49 -5.90
CA LYS A 767 -32.69 26.67 -5.10
C LYS A 767 -32.51 27.80 -4.08
N GLN A 768 -33.45 28.74 -4.01
CA GLN A 768 -33.32 29.93 -3.12
C GLN A 768 -33.93 29.73 -1.72
N LYS A 769 -34.88 28.81 -1.56
CA LYS A 769 -35.60 28.53 -0.30
C LYS A 769 -35.56 27.04 0.01
N GLY A 770 -35.27 26.70 1.26
CA GLY A 770 -35.29 25.31 1.72
C GLY A 770 -36.71 24.81 2.01
N GLU A 771 -36.84 23.50 2.11
CA GLU A 771 -38.09 22.83 2.52
C GLU A 771 -38.29 22.87 4.03
N ASP A 772 -39.55 22.80 4.47
CA ASP A 772 -39.90 22.66 5.87
C ASP A 772 -39.68 21.21 6.34
N ARG A 773 -38.75 21.02 7.28
CA ARG A 773 -38.39 19.75 7.92
C ARG A 773 -38.85 19.67 9.38
N GLY A 774 -39.88 20.45 9.74
CA GLY A 774 -40.48 20.43 11.07
C GLY A 774 -39.59 21.10 12.12
N ALA A 775 -39.22 20.37 13.17
CA ALA A 775 -38.49 20.95 14.31
C ALA A 775 -37.12 21.55 13.91
N ALA A 776 -36.45 20.99 12.90
CA ALA A 776 -35.16 21.46 12.39
C ALA A 776 -35.23 22.85 11.74
N THR A 777 -36.35 23.18 11.09
CA THR A 777 -36.58 24.44 10.35
C THR A 777 -37.54 25.39 11.07
N ALA A 778 -38.03 25.02 12.26
CA ALA A 778 -38.99 25.81 13.01
C ALA A 778 -38.47 27.22 13.35
N ALA A 779 -39.31 28.22 13.13
CA ALA A 779 -38.97 29.62 13.39
C ALA A 779 -38.80 29.93 14.89
N ASN A 780 -39.47 29.18 15.78
CA ASN A 780 -39.39 29.30 17.24
C ASN A 780 -39.41 30.76 17.71
N LYS A 781 -40.43 31.52 17.27
CA LYS A 781 -40.59 32.92 17.63
C LYS A 781 -40.78 33.04 19.15
N VAL A 782 -40.06 33.96 19.78
CA VAL A 782 -40.20 34.26 21.20
C VAL A 782 -41.63 34.73 21.47
N PRO A 783 -42.34 34.15 22.46
CA PRO A 783 -43.67 34.61 22.85
C PRO A 783 -43.66 36.05 23.34
N ASN A 784 -44.72 36.82 23.02
CA ASN A 784 -44.88 38.21 23.48
C ASN A 784 -45.35 38.27 24.94
N ARG A 785 -44.59 37.66 25.85
CA ARG A 785 -44.78 37.62 27.31
C ARG A 785 -43.43 37.46 28.02
N LYS A 786 -43.38 37.70 29.33
CA LYS A 786 -42.16 37.47 30.12
C LYS A 786 -41.72 35.99 30.07
N PRO A 787 -40.41 35.69 30.13
CA PRO A 787 -39.91 34.32 30.25
C PRO A 787 -40.46 33.63 31.49
N ASP A 788 -40.70 32.32 31.38
CA ASP A 788 -41.08 31.48 32.51
C ASP A 788 -39.88 31.21 33.43
N ALA A 789 -38.67 31.21 32.87
CA ALA A 789 -37.43 31.13 33.63
C ALA A 789 -36.29 31.87 32.92
N VAL A 790 -35.35 32.38 33.71
CA VAL A 790 -34.12 33.01 33.24
C VAL A 790 -32.96 32.42 34.04
N VAL A 791 -31.93 31.94 33.35
CA VAL A 791 -30.70 31.42 33.97
C VAL A 791 -29.50 32.16 33.42
N THR A 792 -28.65 32.66 34.31
CA THR A 792 -27.39 33.34 33.97
C THR A 792 -26.19 32.47 34.30
N GLU A 793 -25.23 32.40 33.38
CA GLU A 793 -23.97 31.69 33.57
C GLU A 793 -22.82 32.49 32.97
N LYS A 794 -21.85 32.85 33.81
CA LYS A 794 -20.60 33.47 33.36
C LYS A 794 -19.64 32.40 32.85
N THR A 795 -19.19 32.54 31.61
CA THR A 795 -18.20 31.66 30.99
C THR A 795 -16.80 31.94 31.56
N ASN A 796 -15.90 30.96 31.52
CA ASN A 796 -14.49 31.19 31.84
C ASN A 796 -13.76 31.88 30.66
N GLU A 797 -12.70 32.62 30.94
CA GLU A 797 -11.79 33.14 29.90
C GLU A 797 -11.17 31.98 29.10
N ASP A 798 -10.88 30.86 29.76
CA ASP A 798 -10.36 29.64 29.12
C ASP A 798 -11.46 28.73 28.53
N GLN A 799 -12.73 29.16 28.50
CA GLN A 799 -13.84 28.27 28.13
C GLN A 799 -13.68 27.71 26.70
N ALA A 800 -13.20 28.54 25.76
CA ALA A 800 -12.93 28.11 24.39
C ALA A 800 -11.74 27.13 24.32
N ALA A 801 -10.68 27.38 25.10
CA ALA A 801 -9.51 26.53 25.20
C ALA A 801 -9.82 25.15 25.79
N LEU A 802 -10.81 25.08 26.70
CA LEU A 802 -11.30 23.82 27.26
C LEU A 802 -12.25 23.09 26.29
N TYR A 803 -13.24 23.79 25.75
CA TYR A 803 -14.25 23.19 24.85
C TYR A 803 -13.64 22.58 23.59
N ARG A 804 -12.63 23.23 22.99
CA ARG A 804 -11.95 22.71 21.79
C ARG A 804 -11.36 21.31 21.96
N LEU A 805 -10.98 20.93 23.19
CA LEU A 805 -10.45 19.60 23.50
C LEU A 805 -11.50 18.49 23.32
N SER A 806 -12.79 18.85 23.21
CA SER A 806 -13.85 17.91 22.87
C SER A 806 -13.91 17.58 21.37
N GLY A 807 -13.29 18.37 20.47
CA GLY A 807 -13.18 17.98 19.05
C GLY A 807 -13.20 19.11 18.02
N ASP A 808 -13.55 20.34 18.39
CA ASP A 808 -13.50 21.50 17.48
C ASP A 808 -12.21 22.28 17.67
N TYR A 809 -11.21 22.00 16.84
CA TYR A 809 -9.86 22.57 16.96
C TYR A 809 -9.64 23.85 16.13
N ASN A 810 -10.70 24.47 15.59
CA ASN A 810 -10.58 25.64 14.73
C ASN A 810 -9.79 26.77 15.42
N PRO A 811 -8.70 27.27 14.79
CA PRO A 811 -7.81 28.25 15.42
C PRO A 811 -8.51 29.58 15.75
N LEU A 812 -9.64 29.89 15.12
CA LEU A 812 -10.42 31.11 15.35
C LEU A 812 -10.95 31.25 16.80
N HIS A 813 -10.89 30.17 17.58
CA HIS A 813 -11.31 30.11 18.98
C HIS A 813 -10.16 30.18 19.99
N ILE A 814 -8.90 30.30 19.54
CA ILE A 814 -7.74 30.35 20.45
C ILE A 814 -6.60 31.25 19.96
N ASP A 815 -6.40 31.38 18.63
CA ASP A 815 -5.31 32.13 18.03
C ASP A 815 -5.78 33.52 17.56
N PRO A 816 -5.30 34.61 18.19
CA PRO A 816 -5.69 35.97 17.83
C PRO A 816 -5.44 36.35 16.38
N GLU A 817 -4.37 35.85 15.75
CA GLU A 817 -4.04 36.17 14.35
C GLU A 817 -5.10 35.58 13.41
N MET A 818 -5.46 34.32 13.66
CA MET A 818 -6.49 33.62 12.89
C MET A 818 -7.90 34.18 13.17
N SER A 819 -8.19 34.60 14.40
CA SER A 819 -9.44 35.30 14.73
C SER A 819 -9.57 36.63 13.99
N SER A 820 -8.48 37.39 13.89
CA SER A 820 -8.44 38.65 13.14
C SER A 820 -8.70 38.44 11.65
N ILE A 821 -8.11 37.40 11.05
CA ILE A 821 -8.39 37.02 9.64
C ILE A 821 -9.88 36.68 9.45
N GLY A 822 -10.51 36.07 10.46
CA GLY A 822 -11.95 35.80 10.49
C GLY A 822 -12.85 37.02 10.69
N GLY A 823 -12.25 38.20 10.97
CA GLY A 823 -12.95 39.46 11.23
C GLY A 823 -13.37 39.65 12.68
N PHE A 824 -12.67 39.04 13.64
CA PHE A 824 -12.91 39.19 15.07
C PHE A 824 -11.68 39.79 15.77
N ASP A 825 -11.90 40.75 16.65
CA ASP A 825 -10.80 41.46 17.33
C ASP A 825 -10.04 40.57 18.33
N VAL A 826 -10.70 39.55 18.87
CA VAL A 826 -10.14 38.54 19.78
C VAL A 826 -10.78 37.17 19.52
N PRO A 827 -10.17 36.07 19.98
CA PRO A 827 -10.76 34.74 19.88
C PRO A 827 -12.17 34.66 20.48
N ILE A 828 -13.10 34.09 19.70
CA ILE A 828 -14.50 33.94 20.10
C ILE A 828 -14.75 32.55 20.69
N LEU A 829 -15.78 32.43 21.52
CA LEU A 829 -16.28 31.15 21.99
C LEU A 829 -17.01 30.41 20.85
N HIS A 830 -16.87 29.09 20.82
CA HIS A 830 -17.59 28.22 19.87
C HIS A 830 -19.10 28.41 20.02
N GLY A 831 -19.82 28.58 18.91
CA GLY A 831 -21.29 28.63 18.93
C GLY A 831 -21.91 27.38 19.56
N LEU A 832 -21.33 26.20 19.28
CA LEU A 832 -21.73 24.93 19.88
C LEU A 832 -21.44 24.83 21.39
N CYS A 833 -20.50 25.61 21.92
CA CYS A 833 -20.31 25.74 23.37
C CYS A 833 -21.46 26.52 24.01
N SER A 834 -21.82 27.68 23.45
CA SER A 834 -22.99 28.45 23.91
C SER A 834 -24.29 27.66 23.77
N PHE A 835 -24.42 26.87 22.69
CA PHE A 835 -25.51 25.91 22.49
C PHE A 835 -25.57 24.86 23.61
N GLY A 836 -24.43 24.27 23.96
CA GLY A 836 -24.31 23.31 25.05
C GLY A 836 -24.71 23.90 26.40
N ILE A 837 -24.25 25.12 26.71
CA ILE A 837 -24.61 25.86 27.93
C ILE A 837 -26.13 26.11 27.98
N SER A 838 -26.72 26.61 26.91
CA SER A 838 -28.16 26.89 26.87
C SER A 838 -29.02 25.62 26.93
N GLY A 839 -28.60 24.54 26.26
CA GLY A 839 -29.25 23.23 26.37
C GLY A 839 -29.20 22.68 27.80
N LYS A 840 -28.07 22.84 28.49
CA LYS A 840 -27.91 22.50 29.91
C LYS A 840 -28.85 23.33 30.80
N HIS A 841 -29.00 24.63 30.56
CA HIS A 841 -29.94 25.48 31.30
C HIS A 841 -31.38 24.95 31.16
N VAL A 842 -31.83 24.68 29.94
CA VAL A 842 -33.18 24.16 29.69
C VAL A 842 -33.39 22.79 30.34
N LEU A 843 -32.40 21.89 30.22
CA LEU A 843 -32.46 20.56 30.82
C LEU A 843 -32.56 20.62 32.35
N LYS A 844 -31.77 21.47 33.01
CA LYS A 844 -31.82 21.65 34.46
C LYS A 844 -33.14 22.28 34.92
N THR A 845 -33.64 23.28 34.20
CA THR A 845 -34.84 24.03 34.61
C THR A 845 -36.14 23.29 34.34
N PHE A 846 -36.28 22.65 33.17
CA PHE A 846 -37.55 22.06 32.72
C PHE A 846 -37.50 20.55 32.48
N GLY A 847 -36.31 19.96 32.36
CA GLY A 847 -36.10 18.52 32.15
C GLY A 847 -35.74 17.75 33.42
N ASN A 848 -35.87 18.34 34.61
CA ASN A 848 -35.46 17.77 35.91
C ASN A 848 -34.00 17.28 35.95
N ASN A 849 -33.14 17.84 35.10
CA ASN A 849 -31.76 17.39 34.90
C ASN A 849 -31.64 15.91 34.48
N ASP A 850 -32.67 15.33 33.86
CA ASP A 850 -32.70 13.96 33.35
C ASP A 850 -32.42 13.94 31.84
N PRO A 851 -31.24 13.46 31.37
CA PRO A 851 -30.91 13.41 29.94
C PRO A 851 -31.93 12.66 29.08
N ALA A 852 -32.67 11.69 29.64
CA ALA A 852 -33.70 10.95 28.89
C ALA A 852 -34.95 11.80 28.56
N ALA A 853 -35.16 12.90 29.28
CA ALA A 853 -36.23 13.85 28.99
C ALA A 853 -35.93 14.72 27.76
N PHE A 854 -34.70 14.73 27.24
CA PHE A 854 -34.28 15.61 26.15
C PHE A 854 -34.52 14.96 24.79
N LYS A 855 -35.47 15.47 24.00
CA LYS A 855 -35.85 14.89 22.70
C LYS A 855 -35.04 15.49 21.56
N ASN A 856 -35.05 16.81 21.43
CA ASN A 856 -34.30 17.53 20.41
C ASN A 856 -34.01 18.97 20.85
N ILE A 857 -33.07 19.60 20.17
CA ILE A 857 -32.73 21.01 20.33
C ILE A 857 -32.44 21.62 18.96
N LYS A 858 -32.96 22.82 18.75
CA LYS A 858 -32.71 23.65 17.57
C LYS A 858 -32.21 25.02 18.01
N ALA A 859 -31.23 25.58 17.32
CA ALA A 859 -30.72 26.93 17.59
C ALA A 859 -30.15 27.62 16.35
N ARG A 860 -30.31 28.95 16.27
CA ARG A 860 -29.61 29.80 15.31
C ARG A 860 -28.56 30.65 16.02
N PHE A 861 -27.32 30.61 15.53
CA PHE A 861 -26.22 31.45 15.99
C PHE A 861 -26.34 32.84 15.34
N ALA A 862 -26.73 33.84 16.14
CA ALA A 862 -27.01 35.19 15.66
C ALA A 862 -25.81 36.13 15.81
N LYS A 863 -25.05 36.00 16.89
CA LYS A 863 -23.84 36.79 17.20
C LYS A 863 -22.82 35.95 17.96
N HIS A 864 -21.55 36.31 17.81
CA HIS A 864 -20.44 35.68 18.54
C HIS A 864 -20.48 36.02 20.03
N VAL A 865 -19.91 35.14 20.84
CA VAL A 865 -19.69 35.29 22.28
C VAL A 865 -18.19 35.33 22.51
N PHE A 866 -17.70 36.16 23.43
CA PHE A 866 -16.31 36.11 23.86
C PHE A 866 -16.17 35.29 25.14
N PRO A 867 -15.12 34.45 25.28
CA PRO A 867 -14.85 33.77 26.55
C PRO A 867 -14.71 34.77 27.70
N GLY A 868 -15.32 34.47 28.86
CA GLY A 868 -15.39 35.38 30.01
C GLY A 868 -16.71 36.16 30.11
N GLU A 869 -17.50 36.25 29.04
CA GLU A 869 -18.80 36.93 29.03
C GLU A 869 -19.91 36.11 29.73
N THR A 870 -20.97 36.80 30.13
CA THR A 870 -22.12 36.24 30.84
C THR A 870 -23.27 35.96 29.89
N LEU A 871 -23.68 34.69 29.84
CA LEU A 871 -24.80 34.21 29.05
C LEU A 871 -26.08 34.17 29.90
N GLU A 872 -27.10 34.90 29.48
CA GLU A 872 -28.46 34.84 30.03
C GLU A 872 -29.36 34.05 29.08
N THR A 873 -29.85 32.89 29.51
CA THR A 873 -30.81 32.08 28.77
C THR A 873 -32.22 32.34 29.30
N SER A 874 -33.02 33.06 28.52
CA SER A 874 -34.45 33.27 28.76
C SER A 874 -35.26 32.14 28.12
N MET A 875 -36.21 31.57 28.86
CA MET A 875 -36.93 30.35 28.47
C MET A 875 -38.44 30.51 28.65
N TRP A 876 -39.20 30.05 27.65
CA TRP A 876 -40.67 30.04 27.62
C TRP A 876 -41.17 28.62 27.33
N LYS A 877 -41.95 28.05 28.25
CA LYS A 877 -42.52 26.72 28.12
C LYS A 877 -43.89 26.79 27.46
N GLU A 878 -44.03 26.12 26.32
CA GLU A 878 -45.27 25.96 25.55
C GLU A 878 -45.53 24.44 25.38
N GLY A 879 -46.30 23.86 26.31
CA GLY A 879 -46.51 22.42 26.37
C GLY A 879 -45.23 21.64 26.69
N ASN A 880 -44.83 20.72 25.80
CA ASN A 880 -43.58 19.96 25.90
C ASN A 880 -42.39 20.64 25.19
N LYS A 881 -42.59 21.83 24.63
CA LYS A 881 -41.56 22.60 23.93
C LYS A 881 -41.14 23.80 24.78
N VAL A 882 -39.84 24.00 24.94
CA VAL A 882 -39.25 25.14 25.62
C VAL A 882 -38.57 26.00 24.57
N ILE A 883 -39.19 27.12 24.20
CA ILE A 883 -38.57 28.14 23.36
C ILE A 883 -37.54 28.89 24.21
N PHE A 884 -36.35 29.16 23.68
CA PHE A 884 -35.34 29.90 24.42
C PHE A 884 -34.58 30.89 23.55
N GLN A 885 -33.96 31.87 24.20
CA GLN A 885 -33.07 32.85 23.60
C GLN A 885 -31.90 33.07 24.56
N THR A 886 -30.69 33.23 24.02
CA THR A 886 -29.50 33.50 24.85
C THR A 886 -28.89 34.85 24.49
N ARG A 887 -28.77 35.69 25.50
CA ARG A 887 -28.22 37.04 25.43
C ARG A 887 -26.87 37.11 26.13
N VAL A 888 -25.94 37.86 25.55
CA VAL A 888 -24.70 38.29 26.21
C VAL A 888 -25.02 39.56 26.99
N ILE A 889 -24.91 39.52 28.32
CA ILE A 889 -25.33 40.63 29.19
C ILE A 889 -24.49 41.87 28.94
N GLU A 890 -23.17 41.71 28.86
CA GLU A 890 -22.20 42.80 28.80
C GLU A 890 -22.36 43.68 27.54
N ARG A 891 -22.83 43.09 26.45
CA ARG A 891 -23.00 43.77 25.15
C ARG A 891 -24.46 43.96 24.73
N ASP A 892 -25.41 43.45 25.51
CA ASP A 892 -26.85 43.40 25.19
C ASP A 892 -27.14 42.87 23.78
N VAL A 893 -26.42 41.82 23.36
CA VAL A 893 -26.61 41.17 22.06
C VAL A 893 -27.18 39.77 22.20
N ILE A 894 -28.06 39.41 21.28
CA ILE A 894 -28.60 38.05 21.18
C ILE A 894 -27.59 37.17 20.46
N ALA A 895 -27.00 36.22 21.18
CA ALA A 895 -26.08 35.23 20.64
C ALA A 895 -26.81 34.01 20.04
N ILE A 896 -27.86 33.52 20.71
CA ILE A 896 -28.70 32.42 20.22
C ILE A 896 -30.14 32.89 20.06
N SER A 897 -30.71 32.66 18.88
CA SER A 897 -32.08 33.04 18.51
C SER A 897 -32.81 31.87 17.84
N ASN A 898 -34.12 32.02 17.61
CA ASN A 898 -34.98 31.03 16.95
C ASN A 898 -34.77 29.62 17.51
N ALA A 899 -34.62 29.49 18.83
CA ALA A 899 -34.17 28.27 19.47
C ALA A 899 -35.27 27.64 20.32
N ALA A 900 -35.27 26.31 20.37
CA ALA A 900 -36.18 25.55 21.22
C ALA A 900 -35.60 24.18 21.56
N VAL A 901 -36.01 23.65 22.71
CA VAL A 901 -35.83 22.24 23.09
C VAL A 901 -37.20 21.60 23.17
N GLU A 902 -37.40 20.45 22.54
CA GLU A 902 -38.55 19.59 22.84
C GLU A 902 -38.17 18.56 23.90
N LEU A 903 -39.05 18.35 24.87
CA LEU A 903 -38.89 17.38 25.92
C LEU A 903 -39.81 16.17 25.69
N ASN A 904 -39.33 14.99 26.04
CA ASN A 904 -40.14 13.78 26.12
C ASN A 904 -41.09 13.87 27.33
N PRO A 905 -42.33 13.35 27.24
CA PRO A 905 -43.21 13.26 28.40
C PRO A 905 -42.55 12.40 29.49
N THR A 906 -42.41 12.96 30.69
CA THR A 906 -41.68 12.33 31.80
C THR A 906 -42.37 11.05 32.26
N SER A 907 -41.66 9.92 32.22
CA SER A 907 -42.14 8.60 32.67
C SER A 907 -42.17 8.40 34.20
N ARG A 908 -41.86 9.44 34.99
CA ARG A 908 -41.83 9.34 36.46
C ARG A 908 -43.21 9.28 37.14
N GLU A 909 -44.31 9.61 36.46
CA GLU A 909 -45.67 9.36 36.99
C GLU A 909 -46.11 7.89 36.88
N SER A 910 -45.40 7.07 36.09
CA SER A 910 -45.77 5.67 35.84
C SER A 910 -45.25 4.64 36.87
N LYS A 911 -44.35 5.02 37.80
CA LYS A 911 -43.75 4.05 38.75
C LYS A 911 -44.42 3.98 40.13
N PHE A 912 -45.38 4.86 40.43
CA PHE A 912 -46.05 4.89 41.75
C PHE A 912 -47.43 4.20 41.80
N LEU A 913 -48.00 3.79 40.66
CA LEU A 913 -49.28 3.06 40.61
C LEU A 913 -49.17 1.79 39.78
N LYS A 914 -48.64 0.71 40.37
CA LYS A 914 -49.06 -0.68 40.11
C LYS A 914 -48.69 -1.54 41.31
N HIS A 915 -49.65 -1.57 42.23
CA HIS A 915 -49.90 -2.54 43.30
C HIS A 915 -49.39 -3.96 42.98
N THR A 916 -48.73 -4.74 43.84
CA THR A 916 -49.05 -5.24 45.20
C THR A 916 -49.10 -6.79 45.13
N ARG A 917 -48.59 -7.48 46.18
CA ARG A 917 -48.72 -8.94 46.52
C ARG A 917 -47.80 -9.90 45.73
N ILE A 918 -47.03 -10.85 46.29
CA ILE A 918 -47.14 -11.71 47.50
C ILE A 918 -45.75 -12.34 47.85
N ILE A 919 -45.35 -12.30 49.14
CA ILE A 919 -44.86 -13.40 50.05
C ILE A 919 -43.67 -14.30 49.62
N THR A 920 -42.50 -14.10 50.27
CA THR A 920 -41.71 -15.00 51.19
C THR A 920 -40.74 -15.96 50.45
N THR A 921 -39.46 -16.17 50.82
CA THR A 921 -38.84 -16.63 52.09
C THR A 921 -37.30 -16.49 52.03
N THR A 922 -36.69 -16.07 53.16
CA THR A 922 -35.47 -16.58 53.86
C THR A 922 -34.55 -17.60 53.12
N SER A 923 -33.21 -17.63 53.19
CA SER A 923 -32.28 -17.54 54.33
C SER A 923 -30.79 -17.72 53.91
N THR A 924 -29.88 -17.05 54.63
CA THR A 924 -28.60 -17.54 55.22
C THR A 924 -27.38 -18.05 54.40
N THR A 925 -26.27 -17.31 54.59
CA THR A 925 -24.92 -17.69 55.11
C THR A 925 -23.87 -18.50 54.31
N ASN A 926 -22.64 -17.95 54.37
CA ASN A 926 -21.32 -18.57 54.61
C ASN A 926 -20.41 -19.09 53.47
N ASN A 927 -19.19 -18.52 53.48
CA ASN A 927 -17.86 -18.99 53.02
C ASN A 927 -17.42 -20.33 53.70
N PRO A 928 -16.21 -20.92 53.47
CA PRO A 928 -15.28 -20.98 52.31
C PRO A 928 -14.60 -22.39 52.10
N SER A 929 -13.64 -22.47 51.16
CA SER A 929 -12.37 -23.28 51.14
C SER A 929 -12.29 -24.79 50.76
N SER A 930 -11.37 -25.07 49.79
CA SER A 930 -10.43 -26.23 49.62
C SER A 930 -11.01 -27.65 49.42
N THR A 931 -10.42 -28.70 48.77
CA THR A 931 -9.05 -29.24 48.60
C THR A 931 -9.07 -30.43 47.58
N HIS A 932 -7.91 -30.76 46.96
CA HIS A 932 -7.33 -32.07 46.49
C HIS A 932 -8.21 -33.18 45.80
N CYS A 933 -7.76 -34.03 44.86
CA CYS A 933 -6.59 -34.93 44.90
C CYS A 933 -6.40 -35.70 43.55
N SER A 934 -5.20 -36.23 43.37
CA SER A 934 -4.54 -37.03 42.30
C SER A 934 -5.10 -38.44 42.00
N ILE A 935 -4.60 -39.11 40.92
CA ILE A 935 -4.05 -40.50 40.89
C ILE A 935 -3.32 -40.82 39.55
N GLN A 936 -2.34 -41.74 39.66
CA GLN A 936 -1.24 -42.14 38.77
C GLN A 936 -1.55 -43.15 37.62
N SER A 937 -0.55 -43.27 36.74
CA SER A 937 -0.27 -44.17 35.59
C SER A 937 -0.23 -45.69 35.85
N PRO A 938 -0.21 -46.54 34.79
CA PRO A 938 1.02 -47.26 34.44
C PRO A 938 1.26 -47.54 32.93
N SER A 939 2.53 -47.82 32.57
CA SER A 939 3.04 -48.20 31.25
C SER A 939 3.30 -49.72 31.12
N PRO A 940 3.33 -50.27 29.89
CA PRO A 940 4.45 -51.15 29.50
C PRO A 940 4.98 -50.91 28.07
N SER A 941 6.24 -51.33 27.88
CA SER A 941 7.08 -51.25 26.67
C SER A 941 6.73 -52.27 25.58
N ILE A 942 6.96 -51.94 24.30
CA ILE A 942 7.72 -52.71 23.28
C ILE A 942 7.95 -51.81 22.05
N ALA A 943 9.15 -51.91 21.48
CA ALA A 943 9.67 -51.13 20.36
C ALA A 943 9.03 -51.49 19.00
N THR A 944 8.68 -50.46 18.24
CA THR A 944 8.82 -50.34 16.77
C THR A 944 8.84 -48.85 16.48
N GLU A 945 9.78 -48.35 15.69
CA GLU A 945 9.81 -46.94 15.27
C GLU A 945 8.55 -46.59 14.46
N PRO A 946 7.88 -45.46 14.77
CA PRO A 946 7.18 -44.70 13.76
C PRO A 946 7.72 -43.28 13.73
N THR A 947 8.06 -42.82 12.53
CA THR A 947 8.20 -41.41 12.14
C THR A 947 7.42 -40.46 13.04
N VAL A 948 8.13 -39.66 13.85
CA VAL A 948 7.51 -38.58 14.62
C VAL A 948 7.03 -37.52 13.65
N TYR A 949 5.75 -37.60 13.29
CA TYR A 949 4.99 -36.48 12.76
C TYR A 949 5.05 -35.38 13.84
N ARG A 950 5.86 -34.33 13.61
CA ARG A 950 5.85 -33.12 14.45
C ARG A 950 4.47 -32.49 14.33
N GLY A 951 3.59 -32.77 15.28
CA GLY A 951 2.31 -32.08 15.44
C GLY A 951 2.56 -30.58 15.52
N THR A 952 2.03 -29.83 14.56
CA THR A 952 1.96 -28.37 14.63
C THR A 952 1.22 -27.98 15.90
N LYS A 953 1.88 -27.21 16.78
CA LYS A 953 1.25 -26.65 18.00
C LYS A 953 -0.07 -25.99 17.62
N PHE A 954 -1.13 -26.33 18.34
CA PHE A 954 -2.47 -25.76 18.19
C PHE A 954 -2.40 -24.24 18.36
N LYS A 955 -2.61 -23.49 17.27
CA LYS A 955 -2.90 -22.05 17.34
C LYS A 955 -4.40 -21.88 17.63
N PRO A 956 -4.78 -21.07 18.64
CA PRO A 956 -6.19 -20.74 18.87
C PRO A 956 -6.78 -20.07 17.63
N ILE A 957 -8.02 -20.43 17.27
CA ILE A 957 -8.78 -19.73 16.24
C ILE A 957 -9.14 -18.37 16.81
N THR A 958 -8.60 -17.28 16.24
CA THR A 958 -9.06 -15.94 16.56
C THR A 958 -10.46 -15.77 15.97
N PRO A 959 -11.49 -15.41 16.75
CA PRO A 959 -12.83 -15.19 16.21
C PRO A 959 -12.79 -14.09 15.13
N ALA A 960 -13.45 -14.31 14.00
CA ALA A 960 -13.57 -13.29 12.97
C ALA A 960 -14.33 -12.08 13.55
N THR A 961 -13.77 -10.88 13.36
CA THR A 961 -14.39 -9.62 13.77
C THR A 961 -15.27 -9.13 12.62
N LEU A 962 -16.33 -8.38 12.92
CA LEU A 962 -17.20 -7.82 11.87
C LEU A 962 -16.42 -6.97 10.85
N SER A 963 -15.32 -6.34 11.28
CA SER A 963 -14.42 -5.54 10.43
C SER A 963 -13.60 -6.36 9.43
N ASN A 964 -13.20 -7.60 9.75
CA ASN A 964 -12.40 -8.44 8.85
C ASN A 964 -13.25 -9.41 8.01
N LEU A 965 -14.51 -9.60 8.40
CA LEU A 965 -15.42 -10.57 7.79
C LEU A 965 -15.69 -10.33 6.29
N PRO A 966 -15.88 -9.08 5.79
CA PRO A 966 -16.04 -8.84 4.35
C PRO A 966 -14.79 -9.25 3.55
N GLY A 967 -13.59 -9.00 4.10
CA GLY A 967 -12.33 -9.44 3.51
C GLY A 967 -12.24 -10.97 3.44
N LEU A 968 -12.63 -11.66 4.52
CA LEU A 968 -12.65 -13.12 4.58
C LEU A 968 -13.69 -13.72 3.62
N TYR A 969 -14.87 -13.13 3.45
CA TYR A 969 -15.86 -13.55 2.45
C TYR A 969 -15.40 -13.31 1.02
N LYS A 970 -14.72 -12.18 0.75
CA LYS A 970 -14.11 -11.88 -0.55
C LYS A 970 -13.03 -12.88 -0.94
N GLU A 971 -12.24 -13.36 0.02
CA GLU A 971 -11.27 -14.44 -0.16
C GLU A 971 -11.96 -15.81 -0.33
N LEU A 972 -13.00 -16.08 0.48
CA LEU A 972 -13.74 -17.35 0.46
C LEU A 972 -14.48 -17.58 -0.87
N SER A 973 -15.09 -16.52 -1.42
CA SER A 973 -15.79 -16.54 -2.72
C SER A 973 -14.86 -16.58 -3.92
N LYS A 974 -13.55 -16.30 -3.73
CA LYS A 974 -12.58 -16.05 -4.80
C LYS A 974 -13.09 -15.01 -5.80
N SER A 975 -13.52 -13.85 -5.29
CA SER A 975 -14.12 -12.74 -6.05
C SER A 975 -13.49 -12.42 -7.42
N LYS A 976 -12.16 -12.42 -7.55
CA LYS A 976 -11.47 -12.21 -8.85
C LYS A 976 -11.80 -13.31 -9.88
N LEU A 977 -11.82 -14.57 -9.45
CA LEU A 977 -12.21 -15.69 -10.32
C LEU A 977 -13.71 -15.67 -10.59
N ALA A 978 -14.52 -15.34 -9.58
CA ALA A 978 -15.97 -15.23 -9.74
C ALA A 978 -16.35 -14.15 -10.78
N GLY A 979 -15.66 -13.01 -10.80
CA GLY A 979 -15.84 -11.96 -11.81
C GLY A 979 -15.52 -12.44 -13.24
N LEU A 980 -14.44 -13.22 -13.42
CA LEU A 980 -14.09 -13.76 -14.74
C LEU A 980 -15.11 -14.79 -15.25
N VAL A 981 -15.68 -15.61 -14.37
CA VAL A 981 -16.74 -16.55 -14.74
C VAL A 981 -18.04 -15.82 -15.03
N ALA A 982 -18.40 -14.81 -14.23
CA ALA A 982 -19.56 -13.96 -14.49
C ALA A 982 -19.47 -13.26 -15.86
N LEU A 983 -18.27 -12.85 -16.29
CA LEU A 983 -18.06 -12.29 -17.64
C LEU A 983 -18.43 -13.29 -18.74
N THR A 984 -18.15 -14.59 -18.57
CA THR A 984 -18.55 -15.60 -19.56
C THR A 984 -20.07 -15.84 -19.58
N THR A 985 -20.74 -15.66 -18.44
CA THR A 985 -22.21 -15.62 -18.38
C THR A 985 -22.76 -14.40 -19.10
N MET A 986 -22.19 -13.21 -18.88
CA MET A 986 -22.58 -11.99 -19.57
C MET A 986 -22.35 -12.09 -21.08
N ALA A 987 -21.28 -12.73 -21.53
CA ALA A 987 -21.04 -12.99 -22.95
C ALA A 987 -22.10 -13.94 -23.55
N GLY A 988 -22.49 -14.98 -22.81
CA GLY A 988 -23.59 -15.86 -23.21
C GLY A 988 -24.93 -15.14 -23.33
N TYR A 989 -25.21 -14.23 -22.39
CA TYR A 989 -26.37 -13.34 -22.42
C TYR A 989 -26.34 -12.41 -23.64
N ALA A 990 -25.19 -11.79 -23.88
CA ALA A 990 -25.02 -10.84 -24.97
C ALA A 990 -25.09 -11.51 -26.36
N MET A 991 -24.76 -12.80 -26.47
CA MET A 991 -24.85 -13.56 -27.72
C MET A 991 -26.24 -14.12 -28.02
N ALA A 992 -27.15 -14.14 -27.04
CA ALA A 992 -28.49 -14.67 -27.23
C ALA A 992 -29.32 -13.84 -28.23
N PRO A 993 -30.24 -14.48 -28.98
CA PRO A 993 -31.22 -13.81 -29.80
C PRO A 993 -32.33 -13.24 -28.89
N GLY A 994 -32.29 -11.93 -28.65
CA GLY A 994 -33.25 -11.22 -27.81
C GLY A 994 -32.75 -9.84 -27.40
N ALA A 995 -33.67 -8.98 -26.98
CA ALA A 995 -33.34 -7.65 -26.51
C ALA A 995 -32.54 -7.73 -25.19
N ILE A 996 -31.45 -6.96 -25.11
CA ILE A 996 -30.66 -6.88 -23.88
C ILE A 996 -31.40 -6.00 -22.89
N ASP A 997 -32.08 -6.62 -21.93
CA ASP A 997 -32.61 -5.91 -20.77
C ASP A 997 -31.53 -5.76 -19.67
N VAL A 998 -31.35 -4.52 -19.20
CA VAL A 998 -30.33 -4.18 -18.19
C VAL A 998 -30.62 -4.84 -16.85
N SER A 999 -31.90 -4.97 -16.49
CA SER A 999 -32.30 -5.54 -15.20
C SER A 999 -32.06 -7.05 -15.19
N THR A 1000 -32.48 -7.77 -16.22
CA THR A 1000 -32.27 -9.22 -16.33
C THR A 1000 -30.78 -9.56 -16.47
N LEU A 1001 -29.98 -8.75 -17.17
CA LEU A 1001 -28.52 -8.89 -17.21
C LEU A 1001 -27.89 -8.72 -15.82
N LEU A 1002 -28.32 -7.71 -15.05
CA LEU A 1002 -27.81 -7.45 -13.71
C LEU A 1002 -28.16 -8.59 -12.74
N TYR A 1003 -29.41 -9.03 -12.72
CA TYR A 1003 -29.84 -10.13 -11.86
C TYR A 1003 -29.20 -11.47 -12.24
N THR A 1004 -29.01 -11.72 -13.53
CA THR A 1004 -28.27 -12.90 -14.02
C THR A 1004 -26.82 -12.89 -13.55
N THR A 1005 -26.17 -11.72 -13.62
CA THR A 1005 -24.78 -11.54 -13.20
C THR A 1005 -24.63 -11.71 -11.69
N VAL A 1006 -25.49 -11.05 -10.90
CA VAL A 1006 -25.49 -11.13 -9.42
C VAL A 1006 -25.82 -12.54 -8.96
N GLY A 1007 -26.90 -13.14 -9.48
CA GLY A 1007 -27.33 -14.49 -9.12
C GLY A 1007 -26.26 -15.53 -9.44
N THR A 1008 -25.65 -15.45 -10.61
CA THR A 1008 -24.55 -16.35 -11.00
C THR A 1008 -23.31 -16.13 -10.12
N GLY A 1009 -22.95 -14.88 -9.81
CA GLY A 1009 -21.85 -14.55 -8.90
C GLY A 1009 -22.03 -15.14 -7.49
N LEU A 1010 -23.26 -15.13 -6.98
CA LEU A 1010 -23.63 -15.74 -5.70
C LEU A 1010 -23.55 -17.28 -5.75
N CYS A 1011 -24.00 -17.92 -6.85
CA CYS A 1011 -23.83 -19.36 -7.06
C CYS A 1011 -22.35 -19.77 -7.11
N ILE A 1012 -21.49 -19.00 -7.78
CA ILE A 1012 -20.03 -19.24 -7.82
C ILE A 1012 -19.40 -19.07 -6.43
N SER A 1013 -19.85 -18.05 -5.69
CA SER A 1013 -19.39 -17.80 -4.31
C SER A 1013 -19.72 -18.99 -3.40
N SER A 1014 -20.93 -19.54 -3.53
CA SER A 1014 -21.36 -20.77 -2.85
C SER A 1014 -20.45 -21.96 -3.17
N ALA A 1015 -20.27 -22.25 -4.46
CA ALA A 1015 -19.47 -23.35 -4.95
C ALA A 1015 -18.01 -23.28 -4.45
N ASN A 1016 -17.41 -22.07 -4.45
CA ASN A 1016 -16.05 -21.84 -3.94
C ASN A 1016 -15.94 -22.01 -2.42
N ALA A 1017 -16.91 -21.52 -1.65
CA ALA A 1017 -16.94 -21.66 -0.20
C ALA A 1017 -17.05 -23.13 0.23
N ILE A 1018 -17.99 -23.87 -0.36
CA ILE A 1018 -18.21 -25.30 -0.08
C ILE A 1018 -17.01 -26.13 -0.55
N ASN A 1019 -16.41 -25.83 -1.70
CA ASN A 1019 -15.19 -26.52 -2.14
C ASN A 1019 -14.04 -26.33 -1.15
N GLN A 1020 -13.82 -25.11 -0.63
CA GLN A 1020 -12.80 -24.90 0.40
C GLN A 1020 -13.10 -25.67 1.68
N TRP A 1021 -14.38 -25.83 2.03
CA TRP A 1021 -14.81 -26.61 3.19
C TRP A 1021 -14.56 -28.12 3.02
N ILE A 1022 -14.80 -28.67 1.82
CA ILE A 1022 -14.50 -30.08 1.52
C ILE A 1022 -12.98 -30.34 1.47
N GLU A 1023 -12.21 -29.40 0.92
CA GLU A 1023 -10.79 -29.61 0.60
C GLU A 1023 -9.82 -29.22 1.72
N ILE A 1024 -10.27 -28.75 2.89
CA ILE A 1024 -9.43 -28.22 4.00
C ILE A 1024 -8.13 -29.02 4.25
N PRO A 1025 -8.16 -30.34 4.51
CA PRO A 1025 -6.94 -31.08 4.84
C PRO A 1025 -5.98 -31.21 3.65
N TYR A 1026 -6.47 -31.14 2.43
CA TYR A 1026 -5.69 -31.25 1.19
C TYR A 1026 -5.14 -29.88 0.78
N ASP A 1027 -5.96 -28.84 0.87
CA ASP A 1027 -5.56 -27.46 0.63
C ASP A 1027 -4.41 -27.05 1.55
N ALA A 1028 -4.39 -27.53 2.80
CA ALA A 1028 -3.30 -27.31 3.76
C ALA A 1028 -1.96 -27.94 3.34
N GLN A 1029 -1.95 -28.95 2.47
CA GLN A 1029 -0.76 -29.68 2.06
C GLN A 1029 -0.08 -29.11 0.80
N MET A 1030 -0.81 -28.29 0.02
CA MET A 1030 -0.30 -27.67 -1.21
C MET A 1030 0.17 -26.24 -0.96
N LEU A 1031 1.35 -25.89 -1.48
CA LEU A 1031 1.99 -24.58 -1.24
C LEU A 1031 1.11 -23.41 -1.67
N ARG A 1032 0.39 -23.55 -2.78
CA ARG A 1032 -0.50 -22.52 -3.33
C ARG A 1032 -1.75 -22.27 -2.49
N THR A 1033 -2.27 -23.27 -1.77
CA THR A 1033 -3.61 -23.22 -1.16
C THR A 1033 -3.59 -23.28 0.36
N ARG A 1034 -2.44 -23.56 0.99
CA ARG A 1034 -2.29 -23.65 2.45
C ARG A 1034 -2.70 -22.38 3.20
N ASN A 1035 -2.63 -21.23 2.55
CA ASN A 1035 -2.98 -19.93 3.12
C ASN A 1035 -4.45 -19.51 2.87
N ARG A 1036 -5.28 -20.35 2.24
CA ARG A 1036 -6.72 -20.08 2.07
C ARG A 1036 -7.43 -19.93 3.41
N VAL A 1037 -8.55 -19.22 3.43
CA VAL A 1037 -9.33 -18.87 4.64
C VAL A 1037 -9.48 -20.03 5.61
N LEU A 1038 -9.92 -21.20 5.14
CA LEU A 1038 -10.07 -22.39 5.98
C LEU A 1038 -8.75 -23.15 6.22
N GLY A 1039 -7.81 -23.12 5.27
CA GLY A 1039 -6.48 -23.73 5.40
C GLY A 1039 -5.63 -23.08 6.50
N ARG A 1040 -5.72 -21.76 6.66
CA ARG A 1040 -5.07 -20.98 7.73
C ARG A 1040 -5.92 -20.81 9.00
N ARG A 1041 -7.12 -21.40 9.04
CA ARG A 1041 -8.08 -21.36 10.16
C ARG A 1041 -8.58 -19.94 10.53
N ALA A 1042 -8.76 -19.07 9.52
CA ALA A 1042 -9.29 -17.72 9.71
C ALA A 1042 -10.82 -17.66 9.86
N LEU A 1043 -11.54 -18.68 9.40
CA LEU A 1043 -12.97 -18.91 9.70
C LEU A 1043 -13.18 -20.35 10.18
N THR A 1044 -14.24 -20.58 10.94
CA THR A 1044 -14.64 -21.95 11.27
C THR A 1044 -15.21 -22.64 10.02
N PRO A 1045 -15.02 -23.97 9.87
CA PRO A 1045 -15.61 -24.73 8.77
C PRO A 1045 -17.13 -24.55 8.66
N ILE A 1046 -17.82 -24.47 9.81
CA ILE A 1046 -19.28 -24.28 9.89
C ILE A 1046 -19.68 -22.90 9.36
N HIS A 1047 -18.95 -21.85 9.70
CA HIS A 1047 -19.22 -20.50 9.21
C HIS A 1047 -19.10 -20.42 7.69
N ALA A 1048 -18.00 -20.94 7.14
CA ALA A 1048 -17.79 -20.95 5.69
C ALA A 1048 -18.84 -21.79 4.95
N PHE A 1049 -19.26 -22.92 5.53
CA PHE A 1049 -20.34 -23.74 5.00
C PHE A 1049 -21.67 -22.96 4.99
N ASN A 1050 -22.03 -22.30 6.09
CA ASN A 1050 -23.25 -21.49 6.19
C ASN A 1050 -23.25 -20.32 5.21
N PHE A 1051 -22.11 -19.64 5.04
CA PHE A 1051 -21.96 -18.61 4.00
C PHE A 1051 -22.18 -19.20 2.60
N GLY A 1052 -21.66 -20.40 2.35
CA GLY A 1052 -21.86 -21.13 1.11
C GLY A 1052 -23.33 -21.44 0.84
N ILE A 1053 -24.06 -21.97 1.83
CA ILE A 1053 -25.50 -22.25 1.73
C ILE A 1053 -26.30 -20.96 1.52
N LEU A 1054 -26.05 -19.93 2.32
CA LEU A 1054 -26.78 -18.66 2.21
C LEU A 1054 -26.58 -17.99 0.85
N SER A 1055 -25.33 -17.94 0.38
CA SER A 1055 -25.01 -17.39 -0.95
C SER A 1055 -25.64 -18.22 -2.08
N GLY A 1056 -25.66 -19.54 -1.94
CA GLY A 1056 -26.25 -20.45 -2.94
C GLY A 1056 -27.76 -20.28 -3.01
N THR A 1057 -28.44 -20.27 -1.87
CA THR A 1057 -29.89 -20.04 -1.79
C THR A 1057 -30.26 -18.66 -2.30
N ALA A 1058 -29.53 -17.61 -1.90
CA ALA A 1058 -29.76 -16.26 -2.39
C ALA A 1058 -29.56 -16.16 -3.91
N GLY A 1059 -28.47 -16.73 -4.44
CA GLY A 1059 -28.18 -16.73 -5.88
C GLY A 1059 -29.25 -17.46 -6.69
N VAL A 1060 -29.62 -18.67 -6.29
CA VAL A 1060 -30.66 -19.45 -6.98
C VAL A 1060 -32.03 -18.78 -6.86
N ALA A 1061 -32.37 -18.20 -5.70
CA ALA A 1061 -33.60 -17.45 -5.52
C ALA A 1061 -33.64 -16.21 -6.44
N THR A 1062 -32.57 -15.42 -6.49
CA THR A 1062 -32.48 -14.27 -7.40
C THR A 1062 -32.66 -14.70 -8.87
N LEU A 1063 -32.04 -15.79 -9.30
CA LEU A 1063 -32.22 -16.30 -10.66
C LEU A 1063 -33.66 -16.79 -10.89
N ALA A 1064 -34.28 -17.44 -9.91
CA ALA A 1064 -35.63 -17.98 -10.05
C ALA A 1064 -36.70 -16.88 -10.10
N THR A 1065 -36.54 -15.81 -9.32
CA THR A 1065 -37.55 -14.76 -9.19
C THR A 1065 -37.32 -13.57 -10.12
N MET A 1066 -36.06 -13.24 -10.43
CA MET A 1066 -35.71 -12.03 -11.19
C MET A 1066 -35.19 -12.33 -12.61
N VAL A 1067 -35.01 -13.60 -12.97
CA VAL A 1067 -34.55 -14.02 -14.30
C VAL A 1067 -35.52 -15.04 -14.91
N ASN A 1068 -35.34 -16.34 -14.62
CA ASN A 1068 -36.29 -17.40 -14.98
C ASN A 1068 -35.92 -18.74 -14.30
N PRO A 1069 -36.87 -19.69 -14.21
CA PRO A 1069 -36.64 -21.00 -13.58
C PRO A 1069 -35.52 -21.83 -14.22
N LEU A 1070 -35.34 -21.75 -15.55
CA LEU A 1070 -34.32 -22.53 -16.25
C LEU A 1070 -32.91 -22.09 -15.87
N THR A 1071 -32.66 -20.78 -15.83
CA THR A 1071 -31.37 -20.21 -15.40
C THR A 1071 -31.08 -20.54 -13.94
N ALA A 1072 -32.10 -20.51 -13.08
CA ALA A 1072 -31.98 -20.93 -11.68
C ALA A 1072 -31.64 -22.42 -11.53
N ALA A 1073 -32.29 -23.29 -12.32
CA ALA A 1073 -32.01 -24.72 -12.33
C ALA A 1073 -30.58 -25.02 -12.79
N LEU A 1074 -30.08 -24.32 -13.81
CA LEU A 1074 -28.68 -24.40 -14.25
C LEU A 1074 -27.72 -23.93 -13.16
N GLY A 1075 -28.02 -22.83 -12.47
CA GLY A 1075 -27.21 -22.32 -11.35
C GLY A 1075 -27.14 -23.31 -10.18
N ALA A 1076 -28.29 -23.84 -9.75
CA ALA A 1076 -28.37 -24.84 -8.69
C ALA A 1076 -27.67 -26.16 -9.08
N GLY A 1077 -27.91 -26.64 -10.30
CA GLY A 1077 -27.25 -27.80 -10.87
C GLY A 1077 -25.75 -27.65 -10.93
N ASN A 1078 -25.24 -26.45 -11.25
CA ASN A 1078 -23.80 -26.20 -11.31
C ASN A 1078 -23.14 -26.20 -9.92
N ILE A 1079 -23.82 -25.68 -8.89
CA ILE A 1079 -23.35 -25.79 -7.49
C ILE A 1079 -23.21 -27.27 -7.09
N LEU A 1080 -24.24 -28.08 -7.37
CA LEU A 1080 -24.24 -29.51 -7.06
C LEU A 1080 -23.15 -30.25 -7.84
N LEU A 1081 -23.05 -30.01 -9.15
CA LEU A 1081 -22.04 -30.64 -10.00
C LEU A 1081 -20.61 -30.30 -9.53
N TYR A 1082 -20.36 -29.04 -9.18
CA TYR A 1082 -19.03 -28.62 -8.71
C TYR A 1082 -18.69 -29.26 -7.37
N THR A 1083 -19.59 -29.16 -6.40
CA THR A 1083 -19.30 -29.50 -5.00
C THR A 1083 -19.45 -30.99 -4.69
N ALA A 1084 -20.47 -31.65 -5.24
CA ALA A 1084 -20.80 -33.05 -4.92
C ALA A 1084 -20.20 -34.06 -5.92
N VAL A 1085 -19.88 -33.63 -7.15
CA VAL A 1085 -19.34 -34.53 -8.19
C VAL A 1085 -17.88 -34.20 -8.48
N TYR A 1086 -17.60 -33.01 -9.02
CA TYR A 1086 -16.25 -32.63 -9.47
C TYR A 1086 -15.23 -32.61 -8.33
N THR A 1087 -15.52 -31.93 -7.21
CA THR A 1087 -14.58 -31.79 -6.09
C THR A 1087 -14.14 -33.14 -5.50
N PRO A 1088 -15.06 -34.07 -5.16
CA PRO A 1088 -14.68 -35.42 -4.73
C PRO A 1088 -13.93 -36.21 -5.80
N MET A 1089 -14.32 -36.07 -7.09
CA MET A 1089 -13.69 -36.81 -8.19
C MET A 1089 -12.20 -36.50 -8.37
N LYS A 1090 -11.72 -35.30 -8.01
CA LYS A 1090 -10.30 -34.94 -8.09
C LYS A 1090 -9.38 -35.94 -7.37
N ARG A 1091 -9.90 -36.64 -6.35
CA ARG A 1091 -9.19 -37.64 -5.55
C ARG A 1091 -9.39 -39.07 -6.03
N SER A 1092 -10.43 -39.37 -6.80
CA SER A 1092 -10.79 -40.74 -7.19
C SER A 1092 -10.38 -41.11 -8.61
N SER A 1093 -10.52 -40.20 -9.57
CA SER A 1093 -10.37 -40.50 -11.00
C SER A 1093 -9.87 -39.31 -11.81
N ILE A 1094 -9.11 -39.56 -12.88
CA ILE A 1094 -8.72 -38.56 -13.88
C ILE A 1094 -9.93 -37.93 -14.60
N ALA A 1095 -11.09 -38.60 -14.56
CA ALA A 1095 -12.35 -38.12 -15.11
C ALA A 1095 -12.78 -36.76 -14.54
N ASN A 1096 -12.23 -36.37 -13.38
CA ASN A 1096 -12.47 -35.05 -12.78
C ASN A 1096 -12.20 -33.90 -13.75
N THR A 1097 -11.22 -34.02 -14.64
CA THR A 1097 -10.88 -32.93 -15.56
C THR A 1097 -12.00 -32.66 -16.56
N TRP A 1098 -12.68 -33.70 -17.03
CA TRP A 1098 -13.87 -33.56 -17.89
C TRP A 1098 -15.09 -33.10 -17.11
N ALA A 1099 -15.31 -33.62 -15.90
CA ALA A 1099 -16.41 -33.18 -15.04
C ALA A 1099 -16.29 -31.68 -14.68
N GLY A 1100 -15.07 -31.20 -14.40
CA GLY A 1100 -14.79 -29.78 -14.17
C GLY A 1100 -15.01 -28.92 -15.41
N ALA A 1101 -14.70 -29.45 -16.59
CA ALA A 1101 -14.99 -28.77 -17.85
C ALA A 1101 -16.48 -28.54 -18.07
N VAL A 1102 -17.34 -29.50 -17.66
CA VAL A 1102 -18.82 -29.33 -17.70
C VAL A 1102 -19.26 -28.19 -16.77
N VAL A 1103 -18.72 -28.11 -15.54
CA VAL A 1103 -19.02 -27.00 -14.62
C VAL A 1103 -18.72 -25.66 -15.26
N GLY A 1104 -17.55 -25.54 -15.91
CA GLY A 1104 -17.15 -24.30 -16.56
C GLY A 1104 -17.92 -24.01 -17.86
N ALA A 1105 -18.65 -24.96 -18.45
CA ALA A 1105 -19.44 -24.77 -19.67
C ALA A 1105 -20.84 -24.19 -19.42
N ILE A 1106 -21.38 -24.39 -18.21
CA ILE A 1106 -22.72 -23.95 -17.82
C ILE A 1106 -22.89 -22.42 -17.75
N PRO A 1107 -21.91 -21.61 -17.28
CA PRO A 1107 -22.11 -20.17 -17.11
C PRO A 1107 -22.53 -19.40 -18.39
N PRO A 1108 -21.94 -19.61 -19.58
CA PRO A 1108 -22.46 -19.03 -20.83
C PRO A 1108 -23.88 -19.50 -21.17
N MET A 1109 -24.21 -20.77 -20.89
CA MET A 1109 -25.55 -21.31 -21.12
C MET A 1109 -26.58 -20.68 -20.17
N MET A 1110 -26.20 -20.37 -18.94
CA MET A 1110 -27.03 -19.58 -18.01
C MET A 1110 -27.28 -18.18 -18.56
N GLY A 1111 -26.26 -17.54 -19.14
CA GLY A 1111 -26.41 -16.26 -19.81
C GLY A 1111 -27.42 -16.30 -20.95
N TRP A 1112 -27.31 -17.32 -21.81
CA TRP A 1112 -28.24 -17.52 -22.92
C TRP A 1112 -29.67 -17.77 -22.43
N ALA A 1113 -29.84 -18.73 -21.52
CA ALA A 1113 -31.13 -19.09 -20.95
C ALA A 1113 -31.79 -17.93 -20.21
N ALA A 1114 -31.02 -16.98 -19.68
CA ALA A 1114 -31.56 -15.78 -19.04
C ALA A 1114 -32.34 -14.88 -20.03
N VAL A 1115 -31.96 -14.88 -21.31
CA VAL A 1115 -32.64 -14.12 -22.37
C VAL A 1115 -33.75 -14.93 -23.02
N THR A 1116 -33.46 -16.18 -23.42
CA THR A 1116 -34.37 -16.97 -24.27
C THR A 1116 -35.29 -17.90 -23.48
N ASN A 1117 -35.00 -18.14 -22.20
CA ASN A 1117 -35.62 -19.18 -21.38
C ASN A 1117 -35.62 -20.58 -22.05
N SER A 1118 -34.61 -20.84 -22.89
CA SER A 1118 -34.42 -22.07 -23.65
C SER A 1118 -32.92 -22.46 -23.71
N LEU A 1119 -32.62 -23.68 -24.13
CA LEU A 1119 -31.26 -24.16 -24.39
C LEU A 1119 -31.13 -24.59 -25.85
N ASP A 1120 -31.29 -23.62 -26.74
CA ASP A 1120 -31.21 -23.85 -28.20
C ASP A 1120 -29.78 -24.16 -28.64
N ALA A 1121 -29.60 -24.48 -29.92
CA ALA A 1121 -28.30 -24.86 -30.48
C ALA A 1121 -27.18 -23.85 -30.16
N GLY A 1122 -27.48 -22.54 -30.13
CA GLY A 1122 -26.52 -21.49 -29.78
C GLY A 1122 -26.01 -21.57 -28.34
N ALA A 1123 -26.87 -21.88 -27.37
CA ALA A 1123 -26.47 -22.10 -25.98
C ALA A 1123 -25.45 -23.24 -25.88
N TRP A 1124 -25.73 -24.36 -26.55
CA TRP A 1124 -24.86 -25.53 -26.56
C TRP A 1124 -23.53 -25.28 -27.25
N VAL A 1125 -23.49 -24.50 -28.32
CA VAL A 1125 -22.24 -24.12 -28.99
C VAL A 1125 -21.37 -23.26 -28.06
N LEU A 1126 -21.94 -22.24 -27.42
CA LEU A 1126 -21.20 -21.39 -26.46
C LEU A 1126 -20.66 -22.19 -25.27
N GLY A 1127 -21.49 -23.07 -24.70
CA GLY A 1127 -21.07 -23.98 -23.63
C GLY A 1127 -19.95 -24.92 -24.09
N THR A 1128 -20.04 -25.47 -25.29
CA THR A 1128 -19.04 -26.42 -25.83
C THR A 1128 -17.72 -25.74 -26.19
N ILE A 1129 -17.75 -24.49 -26.65
CA ILE A 1129 -16.54 -23.68 -26.87
C ILE A 1129 -15.81 -23.48 -25.54
N LEU A 1130 -16.52 -23.09 -24.47
CA LEU A 1130 -15.91 -22.90 -23.17
C LEU A 1130 -15.46 -24.23 -22.54
N TYR A 1131 -16.19 -25.32 -22.78
CA TYR A 1131 -15.79 -26.68 -22.42
C TYR A 1131 -14.45 -27.07 -23.06
N ALA A 1132 -14.32 -26.87 -24.37
CA ALA A 1132 -13.12 -27.22 -25.12
C ALA A 1132 -11.92 -26.35 -24.72
N TRP A 1133 -12.11 -25.04 -24.58
CA TRP A 1133 -11.04 -24.11 -24.20
C TRP A 1133 -10.41 -24.42 -22.84
N GLN A 1134 -11.16 -24.99 -21.89
CA GLN A 1134 -10.65 -25.31 -20.56
C GLN A 1134 -9.51 -26.33 -20.57
N PHE A 1135 -9.46 -27.25 -21.54
CA PHE A 1135 -8.43 -28.29 -21.57
C PHE A 1135 -7.02 -27.77 -21.86
N PRO A 1136 -6.75 -26.98 -22.91
CA PRO A 1136 -5.42 -26.38 -23.08
C PRO A 1136 -5.05 -25.43 -21.94
N HIS A 1137 -6.02 -24.76 -21.32
CA HIS A 1137 -5.78 -23.90 -20.16
C HIS A 1137 -5.39 -24.70 -18.90
N PHE A 1138 -6.29 -25.57 -18.45
CA PHE A 1138 -6.17 -26.27 -17.17
C PHE A 1138 -5.06 -27.32 -17.18
N ASN A 1139 -4.94 -28.13 -18.23
CA ASN A 1139 -3.90 -29.16 -18.30
C ASN A 1139 -2.49 -28.57 -18.34
N ALA A 1140 -2.33 -27.37 -18.91
CA ALA A 1140 -1.07 -26.63 -18.93
C ALA A 1140 -0.75 -26.04 -17.55
N LEU A 1141 -1.76 -25.52 -16.83
CA LEU A 1141 -1.61 -25.12 -15.44
C LEU A 1141 -1.25 -26.31 -14.54
N ALA A 1142 -2.00 -27.41 -14.66
CA ALA A 1142 -1.87 -28.59 -13.82
C ALA A 1142 -0.51 -29.26 -13.97
N TRP A 1143 0.12 -29.14 -15.14
CA TRP A 1143 1.49 -29.60 -15.38
C TRP A 1143 2.50 -29.01 -14.39
N ASN A 1144 2.39 -27.69 -14.12
CA ASN A 1144 3.29 -26.99 -13.22
C ASN A 1144 2.98 -27.25 -11.74
N LEU A 1145 1.79 -27.77 -11.43
CA LEU A 1145 1.31 -28.05 -10.07
C LEU A 1145 1.35 -29.55 -9.71
N ARG A 1146 1.84 -30.40 -10.60
CA ARG A 1146 1.80 -31.86 -10.44
C ARG A 1146 2.44 -32.37 -9.15
N ALA A 1147 3.53 -31.75 -8.69
CA ALA A 1147 4.21 -32.14 -7.47
C ALA A 1147 3.32 -31.89 -6.23
N ASP A 1148 2.68 -30.72 -6.18
CA ASP A 1148 1.74 -30.36 -5.12
C ASP A 1148 0.48 -31.23 -5.17
N TYR A 1149 -0.07 -31.49 -6.37
CA TYR A 1149 -1.21 -32.38 -6.53
C TYR A 1149 -0.90 -33.81 -6.09
N SER A 1150 0.28 -34.33 -6.45
CA SER A 1150 0.74 -35.64 -6.00
C SER A 1150 0.88 -35.70 -4.48
N LYS A 1151 1.43 -34.65 -3.87
CA LYS A 1151 1.62 -34.56 -2.42
C LYS A 1151 0.30 -34.54 -1.65
N ALA A 1152 -0.70 -33.81 -2.15
CA ALA A 1152 -2.05 -33.79 -1.58
C ALA A 1152 -2.93 -34.98 -2.05
N GLY A 1153 -2.36 -35.94 -2.76
CA GLY A 1153 -3.00 -37.18 -3.24
C GLY A 1153 -4.11 -36.99 -4.27
N TYR A 1154 -4.10 -35.90 -5.03
CA TYR A 1154 -5.01 -35.67 -6.15
C TYR A 1154 -4.62 -36.52 -7.37
N ARG A 1155 -5.63 -37.14 -8.00
CA ARG A 1155 -5.49 -37.96 -9.21
C ARG A 1155 -5.72 -37.12 -10.46
N MET A 1156 -4.97 -36.02 -10.59
CA MET A 1156 -5.02 -35.18 -11.78
C MET A 1156 -4.36 -35.89 -12.96
N MET A 1157 -4.84 -35.62 -14.17
CA MET A 1157 -4.27 -36.19 -15.40
C MET A 1157 -2.77 -35.87 -15.52
N ALA A 1158 -2.37 -34.64 -15.19
CA ALA A 1158 -0.96 -34.22 -15.18
C ALA A 1158 -0.05 -34.99 -14.19
N VAL A 1159 -0.63 -35.69 -13.20
CA VAL A 1159 0.10 -36.51 -12.21
C VAL A 1159 0.13 -37.97 -12.63
N THR A 1160 -1.04 -38.50 -13.03
CA THR A 1160 -1.25 -39.94 -13.27
C THR A 1160 -0.92 -40.35 -14.71
N ASP A 1161 -1.24 -39.53 -15.70
CA ASP A 1161 -0.89 -39.73 -17.10
C ASP A 1161 -0.50 -38.39 -17.78
N PRO A 1162 0.75 -37.94 -17.58
CA PRO A 1162 1.24 -36.69 -18.14
C PRO A 1162 1.22 -36.65 -19.68
N LYS A 1163 1.32 -37.80 -20.35
CA LYS A 1163 1.27 -37.88 -21.82
C LYS A 1163 -0.15 -37.66 -22.32
N LEU A 1164 -1.13 -38.28 -21.66
CA LEU A 1164 -2.55 -38.02 -21.93
C LEU A 1164 -2.92 -36.57 -21.65
N ASN A 1165 -2.39 -35.97 -20.57
CA ASN A 1165 -2.60 -34.54 -20.25
C ASN A 1165 -2.25 -33.62 -21.43
N ALA A 1166 -1.08 -33.78 -22.03
CA ALA A 1166 -0.67 -32.96 -23.16
C ALA A 1166 -1.43 -33.31 -24.46
N ARG A 1167 -1.75 -34.59 -24.68
CA ARG A 1167 -2.55 -35.04 -25.84
C ARG A 1167 -3.97 -34.48 -25.81
N VAL A 1168 -4.60 -34.46 -24.63
CA VAL A 1168 -5.94 -33.91 -24.44
C VAL A 1168 -5.94 -32.40 -24.69
N SER A 1169 -4.93 -31.66 -24.21
CA SER A 1169 -4.78 -30.23 -24.54
C SER A 1169 -4.73 -29.98 -26.04
N LEU A 1170 -3.98 -30.80 -26.77
CA LEU A 1170 -3.88 -30.70 -28.23
C LEU A 1170 -5.21 -30.99 -28.92
N ARG A 1171 -5.90 -32.09 -28.55
CA ARG A 1171 -7.19 -32.48 -29.15
C ARG A 1171 -8.25 -31.40 -29.02
N TYR A 1172 -8.38 -30.81 -27.83
CA TYR A 1172 -9.39 -29.77 -27.61
C TYR A 1172 -8.97 -28.41 -28.20
N SER A 1173 -7.68 -28.13 -28.35
CA SER A 1173 -7.24 -26.96 -29.13
C SER A 1173 -7.57 -27.11 -30.62
N LEU A 1174 -7.49 -28.32 -31.17
CA LEU A 1174 -7.97 -28.62 -32.54
C LEU A 1174 -9.49 -28.52 -32.65
N ALA A 1175 -10.23 -28.96 -31.63
CA ALA A 1175 -11.69 -28.91 -31.62
C ALA A 1175 -12.25 -27.48 -31.66
N MET A 1176 -11.47 -26.47 -31.23
CA MET A 1176 -11.90 -25.06 -31.26
C MET A 1176 -12.25 -24.56 -32.68
N PHE A 1177 -11.60 -25.09 -33.73
CA PHE A 1177 -11.85 -24.67 -35.11
C PHE A 1177 -13.28 -25.00 -35.57
N PRO A 1178 -13.70 -26.28 -35.64
CA PRO A 1178 -15.07 -26.60 -36.07
C PRO A 1178 -16.14 -26.03 -35.13
N LEU A 1179 -15.84 -25.84 -33.83
CA LEU A 1179 -16.76 -25.21 -32.88
C LEU A 1179 -16.98 -23.71 -33.16
N CYS A 1180 -15.94 -22.98 -33.55
CA CYS A 1180 -16.10 -21.59 -33.96
C CYS A 1180 -16.77 -21.48 -35.34
N TRP A 1181 -16.54 -22.44 -36.24
CA TRP A 1181 -17.20 -22.50 -37.55
C TRP A 1181 -18.68 -22.86 -37.48
N SER A 1182 -19.14 -23.54 -36.42
CA SER A 1182 -20.57 -23.78 -36.23
C SER A 1182 -21.35 -22.52 -35.82
N MET A 1183 -20.70 -21.47 -35.32
CA MET A 1183 -21.38 -20.23 -34.94
C MET A 1183 -22.02 -19.49 -36.14
N PRO A 1184 -21.32 -19.25 -37.27
CA PRO A 1184 -21.96 -18.68 -38.45
C PRO A 1184 -22.93 -19.64 -39.14
N TYR A 1185 -22.75 -20.97 -39.01
CA TYR A 1185 -23.72 -21.93 -39.51
C TYR A 1185 -25.07 -21.88 -38.77
N LEU A 1186 -25.06 -21.45 -37.50
CA LEU A 1186 -26.26 -21.24 -36.68
C LEU A 1186 -26.73 -19.78 -36.69
N ASP A 1187 -26.27 -18.99 -37.67
CA ASP A 1187 -26.59 -17.56 -37.81
C ASP A 1187 -26.30 -16.70 -36.55
N MET A 1188 -25.38 -17.15 -35.70
CA MET A 1188 -25.00 -16.39 -34.49
C MET A 1188 -23.99 -15.27 -34.81
N THR A 1189 -23.15 -15.50 -35.81
CA THR A 1189 -22.06 -14.61 -36.21
C THR A 1189 -21.88 -14.61 -37.73
N SER A 1190 -21.18 -13.61 -38.27
CA SER A 1190 -20.81 -13.59 -39.70
C SER A 1190 -19.85 -14.72 -40.08
N TRP A 1191 -19.80 -15.12 -41.36
CA TRP A 1191 -18.78 -16.07 -41.84
C TRP A 1191 -17.33 -15.53 -41.72
N VAL A 1192 -17.15 -14.20 -41.57
CA VAL A 1192 -15.84 -13.59 -41.29
C VAL A 1192 -15.33 -13.98 -39.91
N PHE A 1193 -16.23 -14.19 -38.94
CA PHE A 1193 -15.87 -14.73 -37.62
C PHE A 1193 -15.13 -16.07 -37.72
N ALA A 1194 -15.55 -16.96 -38.63
CA ALA A 1194 -14.87 -18.25 -38.82
C ALA A 1194 -13.41 -18.08 -39.26
N LEU A 1195 -13.11 -17.06 -40.08
CA LEU A 1195 -11.74 -16.75 -40.50
C LEU A 1195 -10.92 -16.14 -39.35
N ASP A 1196 -11.44 -15.09 -38.70
CA ASP A 1196 -10.75 -14.39 -37.62
C ASP A 1196 -10.49 -15.30 -36.41
N SER A 1197 -11.50 -16.07 -36.00
CA SER A 1197 -11.37 -17.05 -34.93
C SER A 1197 -10.37 -18.16 -35.29
N SER A 1198 -10.23 -18.54 -36.56
CA SER A 1198 -9.23 -19.53 -37.00
C SER A 1198 -7.79 -19.04 -36.79
N ILE A 1199 -7.53 -17.75 -36.99
CA ILE A 1199 -6.21 -17.15 -36.73
C ILE A 1199 -5.87 -17.23 -35.23
N VAL A 1200 -6.84 -16.86 -34.39
CA VAL A 1200 -6.70 -16.89 -32.93
C VAL A 1200 -6.56 -18.33 -32.41
N ASN A 1201 -7.36 -19.26 -32.94
CA ASN A 1201 -7.29 -20.69 -32.64
C ASN A 1201 -5.95 -21.32 -33.10
N ALA A 1202 -5.36 -20.86 -34.21
CA ALA A 1202 -4.06 -21.33 -34.69
C ALA A 1202 -2.93 -21.00 -33.69
N ALA A 1203 -2.98 -19.84 -33.03
CA ALA A 1203 -2.02 -19.49 -32.00
C ALA A 1203 -2.15 -20.40 -30.76
N LEU A 1204 -3.37 -20.71 -30.32
CA LEU A 1204 -3.63 -21.64 -29.23
C LEU A 1204 -3.16 -23.06 -29.59
N LEU A 1205 -3.48 -23.52 -30.81
CA LEU A 1205 -3.08 -24.81 -31.34
C LEU A 1205 -1.55 -24.94 -31.41
N TYR A 1206 -0.85 -23.92 -31.89
CA TYR A 1206 0.61 -23.90 -31.93
C TYR A 1206 1.22 -24.09 -30.53
N GLY A 1207 0.67 -23.40 -29.53
CA GLY A 1207 1.04 -23.60 -28.12
C GLY A 1207 0.81 -25.04 -27.66
N ALA A 1208 -0.31 -25.64 -28.05
CA ALA A 1208 -0.69 -27.00 -27.68
C ALA A 1208 0.17 -28.07 -28.35
N VAL A 1209 0.51 -27.89 -29.63
CA VAL A 1209 1.45 -28.74 -30.38
C VAL A 1209 2.82 -28.73 -29.72
N LYS A 1210 3.30 -27.54 -29.34
CA LYS A 1210 4.58 -27.40 -28.63
C LYS A 1210 4.57 -28.10 -27.28
N PHE A 1211 3.49 -27.98 -26.52
CA PHE A 1211 3.31 -28.65 -25.24
C PHE A 1211 3.21 -30.18 -25.37
N TRP A 1212 2.56 -30.66 -26.42
CA TRP A 1212 2.48 -32.09 -26.73
C TRP A 1212 3.82 -32.68 -27.14
N HIS A 1213 4.58 -32.01 -28.00
CA HIS A 1213 5.89 -32.51 -28.45
C HIS A 1213 6.99 -32.41 -27.38
N LYS A 1214 6.98 -31.33 -26.59
CA LYS A 1214 8.01 -31.07 -25.57
C LYS A 1214 7.37 -30.70 -24.25
N SER A 1215 6.68 -31.64 -23.59
CA SER A 1215 6.00 -31.38 -22.32
C SER A 1215 6.99 -31.05 -21.20
N ASN A 1216 7.21 -29.76 -20.97
CA ASN A 1216 8.02 -29.22 -19.88
C ASN A 1216 7.39 -27.93 -19.32
N GLU A 1217 7.96 -27.40 -18.24
CA GLU A 1217 7.44 -26.20 -17.58
C GLU A 1217 7.33 -25.00 -18.53
N LYS A 1218 8.30 -24.83 -19.44
CA LYS A 1218 8.31 -23.70 -20.38
C LYS A 1218 7.16 -23.79 -21.37
N SER A 1219 6.98 -24.94 -22.02
CA SER A 1219 5.89 -25.14 -22.98
C SER A 1219 4.51 -25.08 -22.31
N ALA A 1220 4.40 -25.61 -21.08
CA ALA A 1220 3.17 -25.57 -20.31
C ALA A 1220 2.80 -24.14 -19.92
N ARG A 1221 3.76 -23.34 -19.42
CA ARG A 1221 3.52 -21.92 -19.12
C ARG A 1221 3.13 -21.13 -20.37
N GLN A 1222 3.78 -21.37 -21.51
CA GLN A 1222 3.43 -20.70 -22.76
C GLN A 1222 2.00 -20.98 -23.21
N LEU A 1223 1.56 -22.25 -23.16
CA LEU A 1223 0.17 -22.61 -23.48
C LEU A 1223 -0.84 -22.06 -22.45
N PHE A 1224 -0.49 -22.06 -21.17
CA PHE A 1224 -1.33 -21.49 -20.11
C PHE A 1224 -1.56 -19.99 -20.31
N PHE A 1225 -0.51 -19.20 -20.53
CA PHE A 1225 -0.66 -17.76 -20.78
C PHE A 1225 -1.33 -17.47 -22.13
N GLY A 1226 -1.00 -18.25 -23.16
CA GLY A 1226 -1.65 -18.14 -24.47
C GLY A 1226 -3.16 -18.36 -24.38
N SER A 1227 -3.62 -19.35 -23.60
CA SER A 1227 -5.04 -19.59 -23.42
C SER A 1227 -5.76 -18.47 -22.65
N ILE A 1228 -5.11 -17.81 -21.69
CA ILE A 1228 -5.68 -16.65 -20.96
C ILE A 1228 -5.99 -15.49 -21.91
N VAL A 1229 -5.09 -15.19 -22.85
CA VAL A 1229 -5.30 -14.10 -23.83
C VAL A 1229 -6.31 -14.52 -24.89
N HIS A 1230 -6.29 -15.79 -25.29
CA HIS A 1230 -7.16 -16.33 -26.33
C HIS A 1230 -8.67 -16.14 -26.03
N LEU A 1231 -9.13 -16.44 -24.82
CA LEU A 1231 -10.58 -16.43 -24.54
C LEU A 1231 -11.21 -15.03 -24.63
N PRO A 1232 -10.67 -13.97 -24.00
CA PRO A 1232 -11.22 -12.61 -24.16
C PRO A 1232 -11.20 -12.13 -25.62
N VAL A 1233 -10.13 -12.43 -26.37
CA VAL A 1233 -10.06 -12.08 -27.80
C VAL A 1233 -11.14 -12.81 -28.59
N LEU A 1234 -11.33 -14.11 -28.35
CA LEU A 1234 -12.37 -14.89 -29.02
C LEU A 1234 -13.78 -14.38 -28.68
N LEU A 1235 -14.07 -14.09 -27.40
CA LEU A 1235 -15.35 -13.51 -26.97
C LEU A 1235 -15.58 -12.11 -27.58
N GLY A 1236 -14.54 -11.28 -27.67
CA GLY A 1236 -14.61 -9.98 -28.34
C GLY A 1236 -14.92 -10.11 -29.82
N LEU A 1237 -14.28 -11.05 -30.52
CA LEU A 1237 -14.57 -11.35 -31.93
C LEU A 1237 -16.01 -11.85 -32.13
N MET A 1238 -16.54 -12.68 -31.23
CA MET A 1238 -17.94 -13.12 -31.29
C MET A 1238 -18.89 -11.92 -31.23
N MET A 1239 -18.62 -10.95 -30.36
CA MET A 1239 -19.44 -9.74 -30.22
C MET A 1239 -19.35 -8.83 -31.44
N VAL A 1240 -18.16 -8.61 -31.99
CA VAL A 1240 -17.94 -7.77 -33.18
C VAL A 1240 -18.66 -8.35 -34.40
N HIS A 1241 -18.68 -9.67 -34.52
CA HIS A 1241 -19.28 -10.37 -35.66
C HIS A 1241 -20.69 -10.88 -35.40
N LYS A 1242 -21.33 -10.50 -34.28
CA LYS A 1242 -22.70 -10.95 -33.95
C LYS A 1242 -23.66 -10.53 -35.07
N VAL A 1243 -24.48 -11.46 -35.53
CA VAL A 1243 -25.55 -11.17 -36.50
C VAL A 1243 -26.78 -10.67 -35.74
N TYR A 1244 -27.32 -9.53 -36.16
CA TYR A 1244 -28.56 -9.00 -35.61
C TYR A 1244 -29.74 -9.58 -36.39
N THR A 1245 -30.51 -10.47 -35.78
CA THR A 1245 -31.83 -10.84 -36.29
C THR A 1245 -32.78 -9.68 -35.99
N VAL A 1246 -33.01 -8.84 -37.01
CA VAL A 1246 -34.16 -7.93 -37.02
C VAL A 1246 -35.38 -8.81 -37.23
N GLU A 1247 -36.31 -8.82 -36.26
CA GLU A 1247 -37.65 -9.34 -36.52
C GLU A 1247 -38.26 -8.55 -37.69
N ASN A 1248 -38.57 -9.28 -38.76
CA ASN A 1248 -39.29 -8.83 -39.95
C ASN A 1248 -40.73 -8.42 -39.57
N GLU A 1249 -40.90 -7.27 -38.93
CA GLU A 1249 -42.22 -6.61 -38.83
C GLU A 1249 -42.23 -5.21 -39.49
N ASN A 1250 -41.08 -4.69 -39.93
CA ASN A 1250 -40.99 -3.37 -40.58
C ASN A 1250 -40.45 -3.40 -42.03
N ILE A 1251 -40.19 -4.59 -42.58
CA ILE A 1251 -39.77 -4.72 -44.00
C ILE A 1251 -41.01 -4.87 -44.90
N ASP A 1252 -42.06 -5.55 -44.44
CA ASP A 1252 -43.32 -5.65 -45.20
C ASP A 1252 -44.03 -4.29 -45.34
N LEU A 1253 -43.89 -3.38 -44.35
CA LEU A 1253 -44.44 -2.02 -44.45
C LEU A 1253 -43.69 -1.13 -45.45
N TYR A 1254 -42.41 -1.40 -45.69
CA TYR A 1254 -41.62 -0.65 -46.67
C TYR A 1254 -41.80 -1.20 -48.09
N GLU A 1255 -42.07 -2.49 -48.26
CA GLU A 1255 -42.43 -3.07 -49.57
C GLU A 1255 -43.88 -2.72 -49.97
N GLU A 1256 -44.85 -2.68 -49.03
CA GLU A 1256 -46.22 -2.20 -49.34
C GLU A 1256 -46.26 -0.70 -49.70
N ILE A 1257 -45.47 0.15 -49.04
CA ILE A 1257 -45.40 1.59 -49.35
C ILE A 1257 -44.69 1.85 -50.68
N VAL A 1258 -43.78 0.97 -51.11
CA VAL A 1258 -43.07 1.11 -52.39
C VAL A 1258 -43.92 0.59 -53.56
N GLU A 1259 -44.78 -0.42 -53.36
CA GLU A 1259 -45.76 -0.84 -54.38
C GLU A 1259 -46.92 0.17 -54.55
N GLU A 1260 -47.37 0.88 -53.51
CA GLU A 1260 -48.42 1.91 -53.63
C GLU A 1260 -47.94 3.20 -54.32
N ILE A 1261 -46.63 3.45 -54.41
CA ILE A 1261 -46.06 4.65 -55.08
C ILE A 1261 -45.78 4.42 -56.57
N ASP A 1262 -45.76 3.16 -57.04
CA ASP A 1262 -45.55 2.82 -58.46
C ASP A 1262 -46.85 2.55 -59.24
N GLU A 1263 -48.05 2.63 -58.62
CA GLU A 1263 -49.37 2.50 -59.28
C GLU A 1263 -50.26 3.78 -59.31
N GLU A 1264 -49.79 4.95 -58.88
CA GLU A 1264 -50.39 6.29 -59.18
C GLU A 1264 -49.53 7.10 -60.17
#